data_AF-A0A126QMI7-F1
#
_entry.id   AF-A0A126QMI7-F1
#
_cell.length_a   1.000
_cell.length_b   1.000
_cell.length_c   1.000
_cell.angle_alpha   90.00
_cell.angle_beta   90.00
_cell.angle_gamma   90.00
#
_symmetry.space_group_name_H-M   'P 1'
#
loop_
_entity.id
_entity.type
_entity.pdbx_description
1 polymer ?
#
loop_
_entity_poly.entity_id
_entity_poly.type
_entity_poly.pdbx_seq_one_letter_code
_entity_poly.pdbx_strand_id
1 'polypeptide(L)'
;MSEGNPNIRSVARGLAALAAGPTLADGPGPGGLTVEFMDWCDANPRPERDEAPRLAEACLSLVRIAGTSTDIHTVQSALQALVRAGRFGRTLCARLITAKTVPLVRLDPKVAAWPARDRLALAHEMLRHVPGDKDKETLAWLEELLKPIMATDPEELAPFVARLGEQGETLSFPARQILVSGLFGRWINSRLSNGIDGRGLEQLCGVIRGLGDSVYAEALAKAIDLKRIVPDRCVLRTIAAVSEAGNKTIMAVLLKILPTTSGSMAGACLDGLVAQDHPGMGKLLASVRTRLPGLRKAAVSRAPLLGDIGYVQYVASLPEEQQLDSHLETLGVLEAIAPDFARNITGKCPPKRPETFPAPPPPPPAEELSAKADKPGGFLKGLFRSKPKTLQEMLPKFRNVRDMELKASLVENEELDGRELTGLDLTGSTFLACGFVRGRIGASRLRETRFVRCVFSGTEFKDADFGRAEFHGCTFEGCAFTDCLFTEALLSGCILDGCRARSTVFSEASLTNCTLDLTELTLCSLAGANLHGCAVRSCRFEVSDLAYSELVGDDFEGVEFINCFLHAMYIRESRLMSIEMPGTQVTRSIIKDSDAGHPQFLANRIRQMTLFAREVEKGEPPATGETDPFVAQKALTSWSRELTFMRRERRMLENNRLRMRRAQGGLTRDQQAFLRMLPVLLDSDAFERRFNFGNIPACRVWGFHPGLTALETVRDRLGVTPSSDPSPDVRILAVYAMGSLGTVAQTSESDLDCWVCYDGDVTMSMESGLKRKLDAISLWAESEFGLEAHFYPMRMDDVRDNRFLSGDEESSGSAQALLLKEEFYRTALKLAGKNIAWWITPAGAGRKVYDACIRAARRYPLCGKPRLEDFGYLSEVPPDEYFGGSLWQMVKAVRAPFKSVLKLGLLETYAAPEGSALPLCDRIKRSLTRNRQGRLDTDPYTALFSILHAYYLGRKETNAAALLKESFRLKANLSDIPFFMNLPARPEDESLISVLFGSGYVEPDRLAETNRSWPFEKSLRMGAHVRQYMVDTYQRIQSGLEGKGQTKALVNAEDLTRMGRRIAANFARKPDKILRVPFLDNRKHGFPILHFAAEKGPGKPPTWTVRGGERTGAKQAAENFQLLHRNQDPVHLLAWLLANRIYNPKSLLQADRSIAPIALADLQKFMGALNEFFPFEQTFERDINEGLQPERVTSAFFVLNLTAPSDTVRIEQAAVVYATNWGEMFCRTFTRPGQLFERNPSLFLSEKLEQPVPEPPRMAQFVPKGSQCKRIVLA
;
A
#
# COMPACT_ATOMS: atom_id res chain seq x y z
N MET A 1 37.83 33.95 20.78
CA MET A 1 37.10 34.28 19.54
C MET A 1 38.06 34.12 18.37
N SER A 2 37.87 33.07 17.57
CA SER A 2 38.35 33.01 16.19
C SER A 2 37.12 32.80 15.31
N GLU A 3 36.80 33.78 14.49
CA GLU A 3 35.69 33.79 13.52
C GLU A 3 35.97 32.80 12.37
N GLY A 4 35.93 31.51 12.66
CA GLY A 4 35.98 30.43 11.66
C GLY A 4 34.73 29.58 11.77
N ASN A 5 34.09 29.28 10.63
CA ASN A 5 33.00 28.32 10.56
C ASN A 5 33.48 26.98 11.18
N PRO A 6 32.73 26.36 12.11
CA PRO A 6 33.16 25.13 12.77
C PRO A 6 33.51 24.03 11.74
N ASN A 7 34.55 23.24 11.98
CA ASN A 7 34.96 22.16 11.06
C ASN A 7 34.34 20.82 11.49
N ILE A 8 33.53 20.22 10.61
CA ILE A 8 32.81 18.96 10.90
C ILE A 8 33.73 17.82 11.36
N ARG A 9 34.97 17.74 10.85
CA ARG A 9 35.94 16.70 11.28
C ARG A 9 36.34 16.87 12.74
N SER A 10 36.54 18.11 13.17
CA SER A 10 36.89 18.43 14.56
C SER A 10 35.71 18.14 15.49
N VAL A 11 34.52 18.58 15.10
CA VAL A 11 33.29 18.38 15.87
C VAL A 11 32.95 16.90 16.01
N ALA A 12 33.00 16.13 14.92
CA ALA A 12 32.77 14.68 14.93
C ALA A 12 33.76 13.95 15.85
N ARG A 13 35.04 14.31 15.80
CA ARG A 13 36.07 13.74 16.69
C ARG A 13 35.80 14.06 18.16
N GLY A 14 35.41 15.29 18.47
CA GLY A 14 35.05 15.71 19.83
C GLY A 14 33.85 14.93 20.36
N LEU A 15 32.80 14.79 19.56
CA LEU A 15 31.61 14.01 19.90
C LEU A 15 31.92 12.51 20.09
N ALA A 16 32.75 11.94 19.22
CA ALA A 16 33.17 10.53 19.35
C ALA A 16 33.99 10.29 20.63
N ALA A 17 34.91 11.19 20.97
CA ALA A 17 35.66 11.11 22.22
C ALA A 17 34.74 11.19 23.45
N LEU A 18 33.76 12.11 23.43
CA LEU A 18 32.77 12.24 24.49
C LEU A 18 31.90 10.98 24.63
N ALA A 19 31.52 10.36 23.51
CA ALA A 19 30.71 9.14 23.48
C ALA A 19 31.47 7.91 24.01
N ALA A 20 32.80 7.91 23.95
CA ALA A 20 33.67 6.84 24.43
C ALA A 20 33.97 6.91 25.96
N GLY A 21 33.74 8.07 26.62
CA GLY A 21 33.92 8.23 28.07
C GLY A 21 34.39 9.64 28.48
N PRO A 22 34.53 9.93 29.79
CA PRO A 22 34.91 11.25 30.28
C PRO A 22 36.42 11.46 30.12
N THR A 23 36.86 11.81 28.91
CA THR A 23 38.21 12.32 28.68
C THR A 23 38.11 13.61 27.90
N LEU A 24 38.18 14.73 28.61
CA LEU A 24 38.78 15.99 28.18
C LEU A 24 38.74 16.94 29.39
N ALA A 25 39.88 17.09 30.08
CA ALA A 25 40.03 18.10 31.13
C ALA A 25 40.11 19.53 30.56
N ASP A 26 40.36 19.69 29.25
CA ASP A 26 40.66 20.97 28.59
C ASP A 26 39.87 21.22 27.28
N GLY A 27 38.67 20.63 27.11
CA GLY A 27 37.82 20.77 25.90
C GLY A 27 36.42 21.32 26.17
N PRO A 28 35.67 21.80 25.14
CA PRO A 28 34.27 22.20 25.31
C PRO A 28 33.44 21.00 25.78
N GLY A 29 32.63 21.20 26.83
CA GLY A 29 31.71 20.18 27.33
C GLY A 29 30.61 19.80 26.32
N PRO A 30 29.76 18.80 26.64
CA PRO A 30 28.71 18.29 25.74
C PRO A 30 27.86 19.39 25.09
N GLY A 31 27.44 20.39 25.87
CA GLY A 31 26.66 21.52 25.39
C GLY A 31 27.39 22.36 24.34
N GLY A 32 28.69 22.65 24.55
CA GLY A 32 29.50 23.43 23.60
C GLY A 32 29.64 22.73 22.25
N LEU A 33 29.99 21.44 22.25
CA LEU A 33 30.11 20.64 21.03
C LEU A 33 28.79 20.53 20.26
N THR A 34 27.66 20.39 20.97
CA THR A 34 26.34 20.36 20.29
C THR A 34 25.98 21.69 19.65
N VAL A 35 26.38 22.83 20.23
CA VAL A 35 26.17 24.16 19.63
C VAL A 35 27.02 24.32 18.39
N GLU A 36 28.32 24.02 18.46
CA GLU A 36 29.21 24.06 17.28
C GLU A 36 28.70 23.18 16.13
N PHE A 37 28.18 21.99 16.46
CA PHE A 37 27.59 21.09 15.49
C PHE A 37 26.31 21.65 14.85
N MET A 38 25.42 22.27 15.64
CA MET A 38 24.21 22.90 15.13
C MET A 38 24.52 24.10 14.24
N ASP A 39 25.48 24.94 14.63
CA ASP A 39 25.95 26.08 13.85
C ASP A 39 26.53 25.61 12.51
N TRP A 40 27.33 24.53 12.52
CA TRP A 40 27.81 23.91 11.30
C TRP A 40 26.66 23.41 10.40
N CYS A 41 25.67 22.73 10.97
CA CYS A 41 24.53 22.21 10.21
C CYS A 41 23.67 23.33 9.59
N ASP A 42 23.48 24.44 10.30
CA ASP A 42 22.73 25.58 9.79
C ASP A 42 23.52 26.33 8.69
N ALA A 43 24.86 26.38 8.79
CA ALA A 43 25.73 26.94 7.76
C ALA A 43 25.90 26.03 6.52
N ASN A 44 25.84 24.70 6.71
CA ASN A 44 26.08 23.69 5.66
C ASN A 44 24.85 22.77 5.46
N PRO A 45 23.72 23.31 4.96
CA PRO A 45 22.48 22.54 4.79
C PRO A 45 22.55 21.45 3.70
N ARG A 46 23.67 21.38 2.96
CA ARG A 46 23.94 20.42 1.89
C ARG A 46 25.41 19.96 2.02
N PRO A 47 25.68 18.98 2.88
CA PRO A 47 27.03 18.50 3.09
C PRO A 47 27.61 17.94 1.79
N GLU A 48 28.88 18.23 1.51
CA GLU A 48 29.62 17.69 0.39
C GLU A 48 29.96 16.20 0.59
N ARG A 49 30.48 15.55 -0.47
CA ARG A 49 30.78 14.10 -0.45
C ARG A 49 31.75 13.73 0.67
N ASP A 50 32.76 14.54 0.93
CA ASP A 50 33.80 14.31 1.93
C ASP A 50 33.37 14.71 3.36
N GLU A 51 32.29 15.46 3.49
CA GLU A 51 31.71 15.87 4.78
C GLU A 51 30.67 14.86 5.29
N ALA A 52 29.93 14.21 4.39
CA ALA A 52 28.85 13.30 4.73
C ALA A 52 29.26 12.14 5.67
N PRO A 53 30.40 11.44 5.46
CA PRO A 53 30.92 10.46 6.41
C PRO A 53 31.02 10.98 7.84
N ARG A 54 31.57 12.19 8.01
CA ARG A 54 31.85 12.81 9.31
C ARG A 54 30.59 13.33 9.98
N LEU A 55 29.64 13.82 9.19
CA LEU A 55 28.31 14.15 9.66
C LEU A 55 27.59 12.90 10.20
N ALA A 56 27.63 11.79 9.48
CA ALA A 56 27.01 10.54 9.93
C ALA A 56 27.66 9.99 11.21
N GLU A 57 29.00 9.97 11.29
CA GLU A 57 29.76 9.62 12.49
C GLU A 57 29.37 10.50 13.70
N ALA A 58 29.26 11.82 13.49
CA ALA A 58 28.82 12.75 14.53
C ALA A 58 27.39 12.45 15.01
N CYS A 59 26.47 12.17 14.07
CA CYS A 59 25.09 11.81 14.41
C CYS A 59 25.01 10.52 15.24
N LEU A 60 25.76 9.48 14.85
CA LEU A 60 25.79 8.22 15.62
C LEU A 60 26.42 8.41 17.01
N SER A 61 27.43 9.28 17.11
CA SER A 61 28.01 9.66 18.41
C SER A 61 26.99 10.38 19.30
N LEU A 62 26.18 11.29 18.74
CA LEU A 62 25.08 11.95 19.46
C LEU A 62 24.00 10.95 19.92
N VAL A 63 23.69 9.94 19.10
CA VAL A 63 22.77 8.86 19.47
C VAL A 63 23.29 8.10 20.68
N ARG A 64 24.58 7.77 20.69
CA ARG A 64 25.23 7.11 21.83
C ARG A 64 25.21 7.99 23.08
N ILE A 65 25.59 9.26 22.97
CA ILE A 65 25.55 10.23 24.08
C ILE A 65 24.14 10.34 24.67
N ALA A 66 23.11 10.47 23.82
CA ALA A 66 21.72 10.56 24.26
C ALA A 66 21.21 9.25 24.90
N GLY A 67 21.72 8.10 24.45
CA GLY A 67 21.34 6.79 24.97
C GLY A 67 22.03 6.41 26.30
N THR A 68 23.23 6.94 26.56
CA THR A 68 24.03 6.58 27.75
C THR A 68 24.01 7.64 28.85
N SER A 69 23.70 8.90 28.54
CA SER A 69 23.70 9.98 29.52
C SER A 69 22.50 9.91 30.46
N THR A 70 22.75 10.08 31.77
CA THR A 70 21.70 10.28 32.78
C THR A 70 21.30 11.75 32.94
N ASP A 71 22.13 12.68 32.43
CA ASP A 71 21.84 14.10 32.44
C ASP A 71 20.88 14.48 31.31
N ILE A 72 19.70 14.96 31.71
CA ILE A 72 18.63 15.35 30.79
C ILE A 72 19.01 16.54 29.90
N HIS A 73 19.89 17.43 30.36
CA HIS A 73 20.35 18.55 29.56
C HIS A 73 21.22 18.08 28.39
N THR A 74 22.18 17.20 28.67
CA THR A 74 22.99 16.55 27.64
C THR A 74 22.14 15.76 26.64
N VAL A 75 21.16 14.98 27.13
CA VAL A 75 20.22 14.26 26.24
C VAL A 75 19.44 15.23 25.36
N GLN A 76 18.87 16.30 25.93
CA GLN A 76 18.12 17.30 25.18
C GLN A 76 18.98 17.96 24.10
N SER A 77 20.18 18.43 24.45
CA SER A 77 21.10 19.08 23.51
C SER A 77 21.50 18.15 22.37
N ALA A 78 21.75 16.86 22.67
CA ALA A 78 22.05 15.87 21.64
C ALA A 78 20.85 15.60 20.71
N LEU A 79 19.64 15.47 21.26
CA LEU A 79 18.42 15.29 20.45
C LEU A 79 18.12 16.50 19.57
N GLN A 80 18.33 17.72 20.08
CA GLN A 80 18.15 18.95 19.31
C GLN A 80 19.19 19.07 18.18
N ALA A 81 20.45 18.75 18.48
CA ALA A 81 21.52 18.66 17.49
C ALA A 81 21.20 17.68 16.36
N LEU A 82 20.67 16.49 16.70
CA LEU A 82 20.21 15.52 15.71
C LEU A 82 19.09 16.07 14.81
N VAL A 83 18.13 16.81 15.36
CA VAL A 83 17.05 17.43 14.55
C VAL A 83 17.59 18.43 13.52
N ARG A 84 18.71 19.08 13.83
CA ARG A 84 19.40 20.05 12.95
C ARG A 84 20.25 19.38 11.86
N ALA A 85 20.71 18.15 12.08
CA ALA A 85 21.63 17.41 11.19
C ALA A 85 20.98 16.82 9.92
N GLY A 86 20.05 17.56 9.31
CA GLY A 86 19.33 17.10 8.13
C GLY A 86 18.43 15.90 8.43
N ARG A 87 18.14 15.08 7.40
CA ARG A 87 17.16 14.01 7.53
C ARG A 87 17.65 12.84 8.37
N PHE A 88 18.87 12.38 8.15
CA PHE A 88 19.44 11.25 8.88
C PHE A 88 19.38 11.51 10.40
N GLY A 89 19.84 12.68 10.86
CA GLY A 89 19.74 13.07 12.26
C GLY A 89 18.30 13.13 12.78
N ARG A 90 17.34 13.72 12.03
CA ARG A 90 15.92 13.72 12.41
C ARG A 90 15.36 12.31 12.59
N THR A 91 15.67 11.40 11.67
CA THR A 91 15.20 10.01 11.73
C THR A 91 15.79 9.28 12.95
N LEU A 92 17.08 9.51 13.25
CA LEU A 92 17.73 9.00 14.47
C LEU A 92 17.07 9.55 15.74
N CYS A 93 16.79 10.85 15.79
CA CYS A 93 16.10 11.50 16.91
C CYS A 93 14.69 10.91 17.11
N ALA A 94 13.91 10.81 16.04
CA ALA A 94 12.58 10.19 16.07
C ALA A 94 12.63 8.73 16.56
N ARG A 95 13.65 7.97 16.14
CA ARG A 95 13.85 6.57 16.58
C ARG A 95 14.16 6.49 18.07
N LEU A 96 15.03 7.36 18.61
CA LEU A 96 15.36 7.41 20.03
C LEU A 96 14.15 7.73 20.91
N ILE A 97 13.32 8.68 20.48
CA ILE A 97 12.09 9.07 21.18
C ILE A 97 11.07 7.93 21.12
N THR A 98 10.86 7.34 19.94
CA THR A 98 9.91 6.23 19.76
C THR A 98 10.32 4.97 20.52
N ALA A 99 11.63 4.74 20.69
CA ALA A 99 12.15 3.64 21.51
C ALA A 99 11.92 3.84 23.02
N LYS A 100 11.38 5.00 23.45
CA LYS A 100 11.12 5.38 24.85
C LYS A 100 12.37 5.25 25.74
N THR A 101 13.56 5.52 25.17
CA THR A 101 14.84 5.49 25.89
C THR A 101 14.83 6.44 27.09
N VAL A 102 14.18 7.59 26.94
CA VAL A 102 13.82 8.51 28.03
C VAL A 102 12.29 8.69 28.00
N PRO A 103 11.58 8.58 29.15
CA PRO A 103 10.14 8.77 29.20
C PRO A 103 9.71 10.14 28.64
N LEU A 104 8.64 10.17 27.85
CA LEU A 104 8.14 11.40 27.21
C LEU A 104 7.87 12.51 28.24
N VAL A 105 7.32 12.16 29.41
CA VAL A 105 7.05 13.10 30.52
C VAL A 105 8.32 13.87 30.98
N ARG A 106 9.50 13.25 30.90
CA ARG A 106 10.77 13.92 31.25
C ARG A 106 11.32 14.78 30.12
N LEU A 107 11.05 14.40 28.87
CA LEU A 107 11.49 15.14 27.68
C LEU A 107 10.58 16.34 27.37
N ASP A 108 9.29 16.23 27.67
CA ASP A 108 8.26 17.17 27.22
C ASP A 108 8.54 18.64 27.59
N PRO A 109 8.81 19.02 28.85
CA PRO A 109 9.06 20.43 29.19
C PRO A 109 10.27 21.02 28.46
N LYS A 110 11.23 20.17 28.11
CA LYS A 110 12.48 20.55 27.45
C LYS A 110 12.31 20.68 25.93
N VAL A 111 11.60 19.75 25.31
CA VAL A 111 11.30 19.78 23.87
C VAL A 111 10.26 20.86 23.55
N ALA A 112 9.28 21.10 24.43
CA ALA A 112 8.32 22.20 24.30
C ALA A 112 9.00 23.58 24.29
N ALA A 113 10.14 23.72 24.97
CA ALA A 113 10.96 24.93 24.98
C ALA A 113 11.85 25.11 23.74
N TRP A 114 11.93 24.12 22.84
CA TRP A 114 12.67 24.27 21.59
C TRP A 114 12.03 25.30 20.65
N PRO A 115 12.83 25.95 19.77
CA PRO A 115 12.31 26.78 18.69
C PRO A 115 11.23 26.05 17.89
N ALA A 116 10.21 26.77 17.42
CA ALA A 116 9.09 26.17 16.70
C ALA A 116 9.56 25.42 15.44
N ARG A 117 10.64 25.91 14.82
CA ARG A 117 11.36 25.22 13.73
C ARG A 117 11.79 23.79 14.08
N ASP A 118 12.36 23.58 15.27
CA ASP A 118 12.78 22.24 15.75
C ASP A 118 11.60 21.33 16.01
N ARG A 119 10.60 21.87 16.70
CA ARG A 119 9.38 21.13 17.03
C ARG A 119 8.67 20.66 15.77
N LEU A 120 8.55 21.52 14.76
CA LEU A 120 8.02 21.16 13.45
C LEU A 120 8.88 20.12 12.73
N ALA A 121 10.20 20.25 12.79
CA ALA A 121 11.12 19.32 12.14
C ALA A 121 11.05 17.90 12.74
N LEU A 122 10.98 17.80 14.07
CA LEU A 122 10.77 16.53 14.77
C LEU A 122 9.39 15.93 14.43
N ALA A 123 8.33 16.72 14.57
CA ALA A 123 6.98 16.26 14.30
C ALA A 123 6.78 15.83 12.84
N HIS A 124 7.37 16.57 11.89
CA HIS A 124 7.42 16.18 10.48
C HIS A 124 7.94 14.77 10.30
N GLU A 125 9.09 14.46 10.90
CA GLU A 125 9.73 13.16 10.81
C GLU A 125 8.88 12.04 11.44
N MET A 126 8.37 12.28 12.65
CA MET A 126 7.54 11.31 13.38
C MET A 126 6.17 11.07 12.72
N LEU A 127 5.64 12.05 11.96
CA LEU A 127 4.35 11.98 11.27
C LEU A 127 4.45 11.61 9.77
N ARG A 128 5.66 11.35 9.22
CA ARG A 128 5.80 10.92 7.80
C ARG A 128 4.99 9.65 7.50
N HIS A 129 4.86 8.79 8.51
CA HIS A 129 4.00 7.62 8.50
C HIS A 129 3.16 7.67 9.75
N VAL A 130 1.94 8.19 9.64
CA VAL A 130 0.93 8.04 10.69
C VAL A 130 0.69 6.54 10.83
N PRO A 131 1.15 5.91 11.92
CA PRO A 131 1.08 4.46 12.01
C PRO A 131 -0.37 4.06 12.27
N GLY A 132 -0.91 3.16 11.45
CA GLY A 132 -2.02 2.32 11.93
C GLY A 132 -1.51 1.50 13.10
N ASP A 133 -2.25 1.47 14.21
CA ASP A 133 -1.96 0.77 15.47
C ASP A 133 -0.72 1.18 16.29
N LYS A 134 -0.43 2.49 16.48
CA LYS A 134 0.59 2.94 17.46
C LYS A 134 0.13 3.90 18.56
N ASP A 135 0.89 3.80 19.64
CA ASP A 135 0.99 4.57 20.88
C ASP A 135 0.22 5.90 20.95
N LYS A 136 -1.00 5.84 21.52
CA LYS A 136 -1.85 7.02 21.79
C LYS A 136 -1.11 8.10 22.58
N GLU A 137 -0.16 7.71 23.44
CA GLU A 137 0.66 8.62 24.23
C GLU A 137 1.55 9.50 23.34
N THR A 138 2.29 8.89 22.40
CA THR A 138 3.16 9.62 21.46
C THR A 138 2.35 10.55 20.56
N LEU A 139 1.18 10.12 20.07
CA LEU A 139 0.32 10.97 19.24
C LEU A 139 -0.20 12.18 20.03
N ALA A 140 -0.73 11.97 21.24
CA ALA A 140 -1.18 13.07 22.10
C ALA A 140 -0.04 14.05 22.41
N TRP A 141 1.16 13.54 22.66
CA TRP A 141 2.35 14.37 22.86
C TRP A 141 2.70 15.22 21.64
N LEU A 142 2.65 14.65 20.43
CA LEU A 142 2.87 15.40 19.19
C LEU A 142 1.78 16.45 18.92
N GLU A 143 0.53 16.19 19.32
CA GLU A 143 -0.55 17.17 19.23
C GLU A 143 -0.25 18.40 20.12
N GLU A 144 0.12 18.19 21.39
CA GLU A 144 0.53 19.29 22.27
C GLU A 144 1.74 20.05 21.73
N LEU A 145 2.71 19.33 21.14
CA LEU A 145 3.91 19.94 20.56
C LEU A 145 3.59 20.86 19.37
N LEU A 146 2.60 20.48 18.56
CA LEU A 146 2.20 21.18 17.34
C LEU A 146 1.15 22.28 17.55
N LYS A 147 0.33 22.21 18.61
CA LYS A 147 -0.68 23.24 18.94
C LYS A 147 -0.14 24.67 18.87
N PRO A 148 1.01 25.02 19.49
CA PRO A 148 1.53 26.39 19.43
C PRO A 148 2.02 26.81 18.03
N ILE A 149 2.35 25.84 17.15
CA ILE A 149 2.89 26.12 15.81
C ILE A 149 1.86 26.85 14.94
N MET A 150 0.57 26.58 15.13
CA MET A 150 -0.51 27.24 14.39
C MET A 150 -0.55 28.77 14.58
N ALA A 151 -0.08 29.24 15.74
CA ALA A 151 -0.02 30.65 16.12
C ALA A 151 1.39 31.25 16.05
N THR A 152 2.38 30.48 15.60
CA THR A 152 3.77 30.93 15.47
C THR A 152 3.92 31.86 14.25
N ASP A 153 4.84 32.82 14.35
CA ASP A 153 5.22 33.68 13.23
C ASP A 153 5.70 32.82 12.04
N PRO A 154 5.05 32.93 10.86
CA PRO A 154 5.46 32.20 9.68
C PRO A 154 6.92 32.41 9.25
N GLU A 155 7.51 33.56 9.55
CA GLU A 155 8.91 33.86 9.21
C GLU A 155 9.90 32.97 9.97
N GLU A 156 9.55 32.42 11.15
CA GLU A 156 10.38 31.45 11.88
C GLU A 156 10.39 30.07 11.19
N LEU A 157 9.27 29.70 10.58
CA LEU A 157 9.03 28.35 10.02
C LEU A 157 9.39 28.26 8.54
N ALA A 158 9.22 29.35 7.79
CA ALA A 158 9.42 29.40 6.34
C ALA A 158 10.81 28.91 5.89
N PRO A 159 11.94 29.25 6.56
CA PRO A 159 13.25 28.74 6.18
C PRO A 159 13.34 27.21 6.23
N PHE A 160 12.74 26.55 7.23
CA PHE A 160 12.77 25.10 7.32
C PHE A 160 11.95 24.43 6.22
N VAL A 161 10.72 24.90 5.98
CA VAL A 161 9.86 24.35 4.92
C VAL A 161 10.49 24.60 3.55
N ALA A 162 11.12 25.76 3.34
CA ALA A 162 11.86 26.05 2.11
C ALA A 162 13.04 25.09 1.90
N ARG A 163 13.82 24.81 2.95
CA ARG A 163 14.92 23.84 2.91
C ARG A 163 14.45 22.43 2.54
N LEU A 164 13.31 21.96 3.06
CA LEU A 164 12.73 20.68 2.63
C LEU A 164 12.50 20.67 1.11
N GLY A 165 11.85 21.70 0.58
CA GLY A 165 11.57 21.82 -0.85
C GLY A 165 12.81 21.88 -1.73
N GLU A 166 13.91 22.46 -1.24
CA GLU A 166 15.21 22.47 -1.91
C GLU A 166 15.94 21.13 -1.89
N GLN A 167 15.75 20.34 -0.83
CA GLN A 167 16.28 18.99 -0.69
C GLN A 167 15.44 17.96 -1.46
N GLY A 168 14.30 18.36 -2.03
CA GLY A 168 13.37 17.48 -2.73
C GLY A 168 12.49 16.66 -1.78
N GLU A 169 12.35 17.12 -0.53
CA GLU A 169 11.47 16.58 0.48
C GLU A 169 10.17 17.38 0.54
N THR A 170 9.11 16.72 1.00
CA THR A 170 7.81 17.34 1.28
C THR A 170 7.44 17.12 2.73
N LEU A 171 6.85 18.13 3.36
CA LEU A 171 6.32 18.06 4.72
C LEU A 171 5.28 16.92 4.82
N SER A 172 5.26 16.22 5.96
CA SER A 172 4.31 15.14 6.21
C SER A 172 2.89 15.69 6.16
N PHE A 173 1.95 14.86 5.70
CA PHE A 173 0.59 15.30 5.45
C PHE A 173 -0.10 15.92 6.68
N PRO A 174 -0.04 15.31 7.89
CA PRO A 174 -0.66 15.91 9.07
C PRO A 174 -0.01 17.24 9.48
N ALA A 175 1.33 17.29 9.50
CA ALA A 175 2.05 18.52 9.83
C ALA A 175 1.74 19.65 8.83
N ARG A 176 1.61 19.31 7.55
CA ARG A 176 1.23 20.23 6.49
C ARG A 176 -0.17 20.80 6.68
N GLN A 177 -1.15 19.96 6.98
CA GLN A 177 -2.52 20.43 7.21
C GLN A 177 -2.60 21.39 8.40
N ILE A 178 -1.96 21.04 9.52
CA ILE A 178 -1.92 21.90 10.72
C ILE A 178 -1.27 23.24 10.38
N LEU A 179 -0.10 23.20 9.74
CA LEU A 179 0.64 24.40 9.36
C LEU A 179 -0.21 25.32 8.46
N VAL A 180 -0.81 24.77 7.41
CA VAL A 180 -1.63 25.53 6.45
C VAL A 180 -2.95 26.03 7.05
N SER A 181 -3.51 25.34 8.05
CA SER A 181 -4.72 25.78 8.74
C SER A 181 -4.51 27.00 9.66
N GLY A 182 -3.27 27.31 10.04
CA GLY A 182 -2.91 28.39 10.96
C GLY A 182 -2.51 29.72 10.28
N LEU A 183 -1.70 30.52 10.99
CA LEU A 183 -1.14 31.78 10.47
C LEU A 183 -0.28 31.58 9.22
N PHE A 184 0.40 30.45 9.10
CA PHE A 184 1.28 30.15 7.97
C PHE A 184 0.54 30.08 6.63
N GLY A 185 -0.62 29.41 6.58
CA GLY A 185 -1.44 29.39 5.36
C GLY A 185 -1.98 30.78 4.97
N ARG A 186 -2.39 31.59 5.96
CA ARG A 186 -2.76 32.99 5.73
C ARG A 186 -1.59 33.81 5.19
N TRP A 187 -0.38 33.58 5.68
CA TRP A 187 0.83 34.23 5.20
C TRP A 187 1.12 33.87 3.74
N ILE A 188 1.06 32.59 3.36
CA ILE A 188 1.23 32.17 1.95
C ILE A 188 0.22 32.87 1.05
N ASN A 189 -1.07 32.82 1.43
CA ASN A 189 -2.15 33.41 0.65
C ASN A 189 -2.02 34.94 0.56
N SER A 190 -1.58 35.60 1.63
CA SER A 190 -1.29 37.03 1.66
C SER A 190 -0.16 37.41 0.71
N ARG A 191 0.97 36.68 0.73
CA ARG A 191 2.09 36.94 -0.20
C ARG A 191 1.70 36.70 -1.67
N LEU A 192 0.90 35.67 -1.95
CA LEU A 192 0.36 35.41 -3.30
C LEU A 192 -0.66 36.46 -3.75
N SER A 193 -1.43 37.04 -2.82
CA SER A 193 -2.50 38.00 -3.12
C SER A 193 -2.00 39.44 -3.23
N ASN A 194 -1.06 39.84 -2.38
CA ASN A 194 -0.51 41.19 -2.33
C ASN A 194 0.70 41.37 -3.26
N GLY A 195 1.31 40.26 -3.68
CA GLY A 195 2.58 40.28 -4.40
C GLY A 195 3.78 40.23 -3.45
N ILE A 196 4.88 39.66 -3.95
CA ILE A 196 6.17 39.56 -3.26
C ILE A 196 7.27 39.45 -4.31
N ASP A 197 8.44 39.99 -4.00
CA ASP A 197 9.61 40.01 -4.87
C ASP A 197 10.91 39.64 -4.12
N GLY A 198 12.02 39.65 -4.84
CA GLY A 198 13.37 39.42 -4.30
C GLY A 198 13.51 38.12 -3.50
N ARG A 199 14.27 38.17 -2.40
CA ARG A 199 14.55 37.01 -1.54
C ARG A 199 13.29 36.39 -0.92
N GLY A 200 12.27 37.22 -0.65
CA GLY A 200 11.00 36.74 -0.11
C GLY A 200 10.26 35.82 -1.08
N LEU A 201 10.32 36.13 -2.39
CA LEU A 201 9.73 35.28 -3.43
C LEU A 201 10.48 33.95 -3.58
N GLU A 202 11.82 33.95 -3.48
CA GLU A 202 12.62 32.73 -3.52
C GLU A 202 12.30 31.78 -2.35
N GLN A 203 12.19 32.35 -1.14
CA GLN A 203 11.78 31.61 0.04
C GLN A 203 10.37 31.05 -0.10
N LEU A 204 9.40 31.85 -0.57
CA LEU A 204 8.04 31.40 -0.85
C LEU A 204 8.02 30.24 -1.86
N CYS A 205 8.83 30.33 -2.93
CA CYS A 205 8.98 29.26 -3.90
C CYS A 205 9.55 27.99 -3.27
N GLY A 206 10.53 28.11 -2.38
CA GLY A 206 11.02 27.01 -1.55
C GLY A 206 9.92 26.40 -0.69
N VAL A 207 9.14 27.23 0.01
CA VAL A 207 8.02 26.80 0.85
C VAL A 207 7.00 26.01 0.03
N ILE A 208 6.59 26.52 -1.14
CA ILE A 208 5.63 25.83 -2.03
C ILE A 208 6.16 24.44 -2.45
N ARG A 209 7.46 24.32 -2.77
CA ARG A 209 8.08 23.01 -3.06
C ARG A 209 8.08 22.09 -1.84
N GLY A 210 8.35 22.64 -0.65
CA GLY A 210 8.35 21.89 0.62
C GLY A 210 6.97 21.44 1.08
N LEU A 211 5.92 22.17 0.72
CA LEU A 211 4.54 21.72 0.92
C LEU A 211 4.13 20.65 -0.10
N GLY A 212 4.63 20.77 -1.34
CA GLY A 212 4.40 19.80 -2.40
C GLY A 212 2.94 19.69 -2.84
N ASP A 213 2.15 20.76 -2.66
CA ASP A 213 0.74 20.79 -3.03
C ASP A 213 0.53 21.60 -4.32
N SER A 214 -0.08 20.97 -5.33
CA SER A 214 -0.31 21.58 -6.64
C SER A 214 -1.25 22.79 -6.60
N VAL A 215 -2.08 22.93 -5.57
CA VAL A 215 -2.98 24.09 -5.41
C VAL A 215 -2.16 25.38 -5.38
N TYR A 216 -0.99 25.37 -4.73
CA TYR A 216 -0.11 26.54 -4.68
C TYR A 216 0.62 26.80 -6.00
N ALA A 217 0.88 25.77 -6.83
CA ALA A 217 1.40 25.98 -8.17
C ALA A 217 0.37 26.71 -9.06
N GLU A 218 -0.91 26.37 -8.94
CA GLU A 218 -1.98 27.08 -9.64
C GLU A 218 -2.19 28.49 -9.08
N ALA A 219 -2.13 28.67 -7.77
CA ALA A 219 -2.24 29.99 -7.14
C ALA A 219 -1.08 30.92 -7.56
N LEU A 220 0.13 30.38 -7.67
CA LEU A 220 1.31 31.10 -8.17
C LEU A 220 1.13 31.50 -9.64
N ALA A 221 0.63 30.61 -10.49
CA ALA A 221 0.30 30.94 -11.88
C ALA A 221 -0.77 32.06 -11.99
N LYS A 222 -1.82 32.01 -11.16
CA LYS A 222 -2.84 33.06 -11.09
C LYS A 222 -2.26 34.40 -10.63
N ALA A 223 -1.36 34.40 -9.64
CA ALA A 223 -0.70 35.61 -9.16
C ALA A 223 0.14 36.28 -10.26
N ILE A 224 0.80 35.49 -11.12
CA ILE A 224 1.50 36.00 -12.29
C ILE A 224 0.53 36.63 -13.30
N ASP A 225 -0.59 35.96 -13.62
CA ASP A 225 -1.57 36.48 -14.59
C ASP A 225 -2.20 37.80 -14.12
N LEU A 226 -2.40 37.93 -12.81
CA LEU A 226 -2.87 39.15 -12.15
C LEU A 226 -1.76 40.21 -11.96
N LYS A 227 -0.55 39.99 -12.48
CA LYS A 227 0.62 40.88 -12.36
C LYS A 227 1.05 41.20 -10.92
N ARG A 228 0.72 40.33 -9.96
CA ARG A 228 1.12 40.46 -8.55
C ARG A 228 2.53 39.95 -8.29
N ILE A 229 2.98 38.98 -9.08
CA ILE A 229 4.32 38.39 -9.01
C ILE A 229 4.94 38.49 -10.40
N VAL A 230 6.16 39.01 -10.46
CA VAL A 230 6.95 39.01 -11.69
C VAL A 230 7.48 37.60 -11.92
N PRO A 231 7.22 36.98 -13.10
CA PRO A 231 7.74 35.65 -13.38
C PRO A 231 9.25 35.69 -13.50
N ASP A 232 9.93 34.79 -12.78
CA ASP A 232 11.37 34.57 -12.87
C ASP A 232 11.69 33.07 -12.99
N ARG A 233 12.99 32.76 -13.04
CA ARG A 233 13.47 31.38 -13.13
C ARG A 233 13.05 30.51 -11.93
N CYS A 234 13.01 31.06 -10.73
CA CYS A 234 12.68 30.33 -9.50
C CYS A 234 11.18 29.98 -9.45
N VAL A 235 10.33 30.95 -9.77
CA VAL A 235 8.88 30.83 -9.85
C VAL A 235 8.48 29.79 -10.89
N LEU A 236 8.97 29.92 -12.12
CA LEU A 236 8.62 29.01 -13.22
C LEU A 236 9.06 27.57 -12.95
N ARG A 237 10.22 27.38 -12.31
CA ARG A 237 10.69 26.05 -11.88
C ARG A 237 9.87 25.46 -10.75
N THR A 238 9.36 26.31 -9.86
CA THR A 238 8.46 25.89 -8.78
C THR A 238 7.15 25.39 -9.34
N ILE A 239 6.57 26.12 -10.30
CA ILE A 239 5.39 25.68 -11.05
C ILE A 239 5.69 24.33 -11.74
N ALA A 240 6.82 24.20 -12.43
CA ALA A 240 7.19 22.95 -13.10
C ALA A 240 7.33 21.76 -12.14
N ALA A 241 7.88 21.98 -10.94
CA ALA A 241 8.15 20.92 -9.97
C ALA A 241 6.90 20.44 -9.23
N VAL A 242 5.93 21.33 -8.99
CA VAL A 242 4.77 21.08 -8.10
C VAL A 242 3.45 20.92 -8.88
N SER A 243 3.40 21.37 -10.13
CA SER A 243 2.19 21.28 -10.94
C SER A 243 1.80 19.85 -11.31
N GLU A 244 0.50 19.66 -11.47
CA GLU A 244 -0.05 18.45 -12.09
C GLU A 244 -0.07 18.57 -13.61
N ALA A 245 0.04 17.42 -14.28
CA ALA A 245 -0.01 17.39 -15.73
C ALA A 245 -1.42 17.71 -16.25
N GLY A 246 -1.48 18.49 -17.34
CA GLY A 246 -2.73 18.92 -17.96
C GLY A 246 -3.49 20.02 -17.22
N ASN A 247 -2.83 20.82 -16.36
CA ASN A 247 -3.46 21.97 -15.72
C ASN A 247 -3.63 23.11 -16.75
N LYS A 248 -4.90 23.41 -17.12
CA LYS A 248 -5.23 24.42 -18.14
C LYS A 248 -4.80 25.83 -17.74
N THR A 249 -4.98 26.20 -16.46
CA THR A 249 -4.62 27.52 -15.92
C THR A 249 -3.13 27.75 -16.05
N ILE A 250 -2.33 26.79 -15.57
CA ILE A 250 -0.87 26.86 -15.64
C ILE A 250 -0.41 26.93 -17.09
N MET A 251 -0.94 26.05 -17.95
CA MET A 251 -0.57 26.03 -19.37
C MET A 251 -0.88 27.37 -20.07
N ALA A 252 -2.04 27.96 -19.82
CA ALA A 252 -2.42 29.26 -20.40
C ALA A 252 -1.46 30.38 -19.97
N VAL A 253 -1.11 30.43 -18.69
CA VAL A 253 -0.18 31.43 -18.13
C VAL A 253 1.22 31.26 -18.72
N LEU A 254 1.75 30.04 -18.74
CA LEU A 254 3.09 29.79 -19.29
C LEU A 254 3.18 30.11 -20.79
N LEU A 255 2.14 29.78 -21.56
CA LEU A 255 2.06 30.13 -22.99
C LEU A 255 2.03 31.64 -23.24
N LYS A 256 1.39 32.41 -22.36
CA LYS A 256 1.36 33.89 -22.43
C LYS A 256 2.72 34.52 -22.10
N ILE A 257 3.48 33.90 -21.20
CA ILE A 257 4.80 34.38 -20.76
C ILE A 257 5.89 34.04 -21.77
N LEU A 258 5.87 32.84 -22.36
CA LEU A 258 6.97 32.34 -23.19
C LEU A 258 7.49 33.33 -24.26
N PRO A 259 6.65 34.05 -25.04
CA PRO A 259 7.13 34.96 -26.08
C PRO A 259 7.92 36.17 -25.56
N THR A 260 7.76 36.54 -24.30
CA THR A 260 8.44 37.70 -23.69
C THR A 260 9.70 37.31 -22.91
N THR A 261 10.04 36.02 -22.86
CA THR A 261 11.21 35.52 -22.12
C THR A 261 12.47 35.38 -22.97
N SER A 262 13.64 35.58 -22.36
CA SER A 262 14.95 35.34 -22.99
C SER A 262 15.84 34.40 -22.14
N GLY A 263 16.71 33.65 -22.81
CA GLY A 263 17.71 32.78 -22.18
C GLY A 263 17.14 31.79 -21.16
N SER A 264 17.77 31.69 -19.99
CA SER A 264 17.45 30.69 -18.95
C SER A 264 16.02 30.77 -18.39
N MET A 265 15.35 31.93 -18.53
CA MET A 265 13.96 32.12 -18.13
C MET A 265 13.00 31.38 -19.06
N ALA A 266 13.28 31.40 -20.37
CA ALA A 266 12.54 30.61 -21.34
C ALA A 266 12.72 29.11 -21.09
N GLY A 267 13.94 28.66 -20.76
CA GLY A 267 14.20 27.28 -20.38
C GLY A 267 13.37 26.82 -19.17
N ALA A 268 13.23 27.67 -18.14
CA ALA A 268 12.36 27.39 -17.00
C ALA A 268 10.87 27.36 -17.35
N CYS A 269 10.42 28.25 -18.25
CA CYS A 269 9.05 28.24 -18.77
C CYS A 269 8.75 26.94 -19.54
N LEU A 270 9.67 26.53 -20.42
CA LEU A 270 9.57 25.30 -21.20
C LEU A 270 9.59 24.04 -20.33
N ASP A 271 10.37 24.01 -19.23
CA ASP A 271 10.31 22.92 -18.25
C ASP A 271 8.88 22.75 -17.70
N GLY A 272 8.21 23.85 -17.34
CA GLY A 272 6.84 23.84 -16.82
C GLY A 272 5.80 23.40 -17.84
N LEU A 273 5.99 23.79 -19.11
CA LEU A 273 5.14 23.40 -20.23
C LEU A 273 5.30 21.91 -20.57
N VAL A 274 6.54 21.41 -20.66
CA VAL A 274 6.83 19.99 -20.92
C VAL A 274 6.32 19.10 -19.76
N ALA A 275 6.40 19.58 -18.52
CA ALA A 275 5.83 18.89 -17.36
C ALA A 275 4.30 18.71 -17.44
N GLN A 276 3.60 19.49 -18.27
CA GLN A 276 2.17 19.32 -18.49
C GLN A 276 1.82 18.03 -19.27
N ASP A 277 2.81 17.37 -19.90
CA ASP A 277 2.65 16.09 -20.62
C ASP A 277 1.51 16.14 -21.67
N HIS A 278 1.25 17.32 -22.23
CA HIS A 278 0.16 17.56 -23.18
C HIS A 278 0.66 17.32 -24.62
N PRO A 279 -0.12 16.66 -25.51
CA PRO A 279 0.28 16.38 -26.89
C PRO A 279 0.82 17.61 -27.63
N GLY A 280 0.11 18.74 -27.51
CA GLY A 280 0.47 20.00 -28.17
C GLY A 280 1.82 20.61 -27.79
N MET A 281 2.51 20.09 -26.75
CA MET A 281 3.85 20.55 -26.38
C MET A 281 4.88 20.25 -27.48
N GLY A 282 4.67 19.19 -28.27
CA GLY A 282 5.52 18.91 -29.43
C GLY A 282 5.48 20.03 -30.47
N LYS A 283 4.26 20.43 -30.86
CA LYS A 283 4.04 21.54 -31.81
C LYS A 283 4.64 22.84 -31.29
N LEU A 284 4.50 23.09 -29.99
CA LEU A 284 5.06 24.27 -29.33
C LEU A 284 6.59 24.29 -29.43
N LEU A 285 7.28 23.21 -29.06
CA LEU A 285 8.74 23.14 -29.13
C LEU A 285 9.24 23.26 -30.57
N ALA A 286 8.54 22.69 -31.55
CA ALA A 286 8.87 22.83 -32.97
C ALA A 286 8.75 24.30 -33.42
N SER A 287 7.67 24.99 -33.00
CA SER A 287 7.48 26.41 -33.28
C SER A 287 8.54 27.28 -32.61
N VAL A 288 8.94 27.00 -31.37
CA VAL A 288 9.99 27.75 -30.67
C VAL A 288 11.34 27.55 -31.35
N ARG A 289 11.67 26.29 -31.72
CA ARG A 289 12.90 25.97 -32.45
C ARG A 289 13.02 26.74 -33.77
N THR A 290 11.92 26.84 -34.52
CA THR A 290 11.90 27.42 -35.87
C THR A 290 11.73 28.92 -35.90
N ARG A 291 10.84 29.47 -35.06
CA ARG A 291 10.43 30.89 -35.12
C ARG A 291 11.18 31.78 -34.14
N LEU A 292 11.86 31.22 -33.13
CA LEU A 292 12.55 31.98 -32.08
C LEU A 292 14.02 31.54 -31.97
N PRO A 293 14.93 32.04 -32.84
CA PRO A 293 16.33 31.60 -32.89
C PRO A 293 17.06 31.68 -31.55
N GLY A 294 16.82 32.73 -30.76
CA GLY A 294 17.42 32.91 -29.44
C GLY A 294 16.98 31.87 -28.39
N LEU A 295 15.90 31.12 -28.64
CA LEU A 295 15.37 30.08 -27.75
C LEU A 295 15.56 28.66 -28.32
N ARG A 296 16.23 28.53 -29.47
CA ARG A 296 16.45 27.26 -30.16
C ARG A 296 17.12 26.22 -29.25
N LYS A 297 18.19 26.58 -28.54
CA LYS A 297 18.91 25.70 -27.61
C LYS A 297 18.00 25.18 -26.47
N ALA A 298 17.14 26.05 -25.94
CA ALA A 298 16.18 25.68 -24.92
C ALA A 298 15.12 24.71 -25.46
N ALA A 299 14.61 24.92 -26.68
CA ALA A 299 13.66 24.00 -27.29
C ALA A 299 14.28 22.62 -27.60
N VAL A 300 15.47 22.59 -28.19
CA VAL A 300 16.18 21.37 -28.58
C VAL A 300 16.53 20.52 -27.36
N SER A 301 17.08 21.13 -26.30
CA SER A 301 17.44 20.41 -25.07
C SER A 301 16.25 19.76 -24.36
N ARG A 302 15.02 20.20 -24.63
CA ARG A 302 13.78 19.64 -24.06
C ARG A 302 13.06 18.66 -24.99
N ALA A 303 13.41 18.61 -26.27
CA ALA A 303 12.78 17.69 -27.22
C ALA A 303 12.85 16.20 -26.78
N PRO A 304 13.97 15.68 -26.21
CA PRO A 304 14.01 14.32 -25.69
C PRO A 304 13.15 14.10 -24.43
N LEU A 305 12.66 15.16 -23.78
CA LEU A 305 11.79 15.04 -22.61
C LEU A 305 10.30 14.94 -23.00
N LEU A 306 9.99 15.00 -24.29
CA LEU A 306 8.63 14.77 -24.79
C LEU A 306 8.28 13.28 -24.71
N GLY A 307 7.06 12.98 -24.28
CA GLY A 307 6.49 11.64 -24.44
C GLY A 307 6.20 11.31 -25.90
N ASP A 308 5.86 10.05 -26.18
CA ASP A 308 5.69 9.46 -27.53
C ASP A 308 4.86 10.36 -28.47
N ILE A 309 3.63 10.71 -28.05
CA ILE A 309 2.73 11.56 -28.84
C ILE A 309 3.32 12.96 -29.04
N GLY A 310 3.94 13.52 -28.01
CA GLY A 310 4.56 14.85 -28.07
C GLY A 310 5.73 14.87 -29.04
N TYR A 311 6.58 13.84 -29.02
CA TYR A 311 7.75 13.76 -29.90
C TYR A 311 7.34 13.57 -31.37
N VAL A 312 6.36 12.70 -31.64
CA VAL A 312 5.79 12.55 -32.99
C VAL A 312 5.25 13.88 -33.50
N GLN A 313 4.51 14.63 -32.68
CA GLN A 313 4.00 15.95 -33.05
C GLN A 313 5.10 16.98 -33.23
N TYR A 314 6.18 16.92 -32.46
CA TYR A 314 7.35 17.79 -32.61
C TYR A 314 7.97 17.63 -34.00
N VAL A 315 8.31 16.40 -34.39
CA VAL A 315 8.93 16.12 -35.70
C VAL A 315 7.99 16.50 -36.84
N ALA A 316 6.72 16.09 -36.78
CA ALA A 316 5.73 16.37 -37.82
C ALA A 316 5.41 17.88 -37.99
N SER A 317 5.77 18.72 -37.01
CA SER A 317 5.55 20.17 -37.07
C SER A 317 6.78 20.96 -37.55
N LEU A 318 7.88 20.27 -37.84
CA LEU A 318 9.08 20.88 -38.41
C LEU A 318 9.01 20.88 -39.94
N PRO A 319 9.61 21.90 -40.61
CA PRO A 319 9.82 21.85 -42.06
C PRO A 319 10.56 20.58 -42.46
N GLU A 320 10.18 19.95 -43.58
CA GLU A 320 10.76 18.66 -44.02
C GLU A 320 12.29 18.69 -44.08
N GLU A 321 12.86 19.78 -44.60
CA GLU A 321 14.31 20.03 -44.69
C GLU A 321 15.02 20.02 -43.32
N GLN A 322 14.30 20.31 -42.23
CA GLN A 322 14.88 20.42 -40.89
C GLN A 322 14.60 19.20 -40.00
N GLN A 323 13.81 18.22 -40.47
CA GLN A 323 13.47 17.04 -39.69
C GLN A 323 14.69 16.15 -39.45
N LEU A 324 15.51 15.96 -40.49
CA LEU A 324 16.71 15.15 -40.46
C LEU A 324 17.72 15.66 -39.42
N ASP A 325 18.09 16.94 -39.54
CA ASP A 325 19.00 17.61 -38.61
C ASP A 325 18.46 17.64 -37.18
N SER A 326 17.13 17.73 -37.04
CA SER A 326 16.50 17.69 -35.72
C SER A 326 16.73 16.35 -35.03
N HIS A 327 16.72 15.24 -35.75
CA HIS A 327 16.97 13.92 -35.17
C HIS A 327 18.41 13.82 -34.67
N LEU A 328 19.39 14.25 -35.47
CA LEU A 328 20.80 14.23 -35.06
C LEU A 328 21.05 15.11 -33.84
N GLU A 329 20.56 16.34 -33.85
CA GLU A 329 20.76 17.27 -32.75
C GLU A 329 20.08 16.78 -31.46
N THR A 330 18.85 16.26 -31.58
CA THR A 330 18.10 15.71 -30.43
C THR A 330 18.76 14.43 -29.89
N LEU A 331 19.37 13.62 -30.76
CA LEU A 331 20.13 12.45 -30.33
C LEU A 331 21.36 12.86 -29.52
N GLY A 332 22.07 13.93 -29.89
CA GLY A 332 23.20 14.44 -29.12
C GLY A 332 22.78 14.87 -27.71
N VAL A 333 21.63 15.53 -27.59
CA VAL A 333 21.03 15.82 -26.27
C VAL A 333 20.69 14.52 -25.53
N LEU A 334 20.10 13.52 -26.22
CA LEU A 334 19.76 12.23 -25.62
C LEU A 334 21.00 11.53 -25.06
N GLU A 335 22.13 11.54 -25.77
CA GLU A 335 23.41 10.99 -25.34
C GLU A 335 23.91 11.68 -24.05
N ALA A 336 23.62 12.96 -23.85
CA ALA A 336 23.97 13.66 -22.62
C ALA A 336 23.01 13.33 -21.45
N ILE A 337 21.69 13.23 -21.68
CA ILE A 337 20.71 13.05 -20.60
C ILE A 337 20.43 11.59 -20.23
N ALA A 338 20.63 10.67 -21.16
CA ALA A 338 20.40 9.23 -21.02
C ALA A 338 21.42 8.43 -21.86
N PRO A 339 22.73 8.57 -21.57
CA PRO A 339 23.82 7.98 -22.37
C PRO A 339 23.68 6.48 -22.58
N ASP A 340 23.27 5.77 -21.53
CA ASP A 340 23.09 4.32 -21.49
C ASP A 340 22.06 3.85 -22.52
N PHE A 341 20.94 4.56 -22.56
CA PHE A 341 19.87 4.27 -23.50
C PHE A 341 20.34 4.50 -24.94
N ALA A 342 21.00 5.64 -25.19
CA ALA A 342 21.50 5.98 -26.52
C ALA A 342 22.52 4.94 -27.01
N ARG A 343 23.46 4.52 -26.14
CA ARG A 343 24.45 3.46 -26.45
C ARG A 343 23.79 2.13 -26.80
N ASN A 344 22.79 1.71 -26.02
CA ASN A 344 22.12 0.41 -26.23
C ASN A 344 21.31 0.33 -27.54
N ILE A 345 20.71 1.42 -28.00
CA ILE A 345 19.89 1.39 -29.23
C ILE A 345 20.72 1.67 -30.49
N THR A 346 21.76 2.49 -30.41
CA THR A 346 22.60 2.83 -31.57
C THR A 346 23.54 1.69 -31.98
N GLY A 347 23.57 0.57 -31.24
CA GLY A 347 24.41 -0.58 -31.56
C GLY A 347 25.90 -0.36 -31.29
N LYS A 348 26.28 0.77 -30.68
CA LYS A 348 27.64 1.04 -30.15
C LYS A 348 27.91 0.27 -28.85
N CYS A 349 27.37 -0.95 -28.73
CA CYS A 349 27.56 -1.81 -27.58
C CYS A 349 28.82 -2.64 -27.83
N PRO A 350 29.92 -2.49 -27.07
CA PRO A 350 30.88 -3.57 -27.00
C PRO A 350 30.15 -4.82 -26.47
N PRO A 351 30.58 -6.05 -26.81
CA PRO A 351 30.03 -7.23 -26.16
C PRO A 351 30.08 -7.02 -24.64
N LYS A 352 29.04 -7.46 -23.91
CA LYS A 352 29.08 -7.59 -22.46
C LYS A 352 30.23 -8.55 -22.10
N ARG A 353 31.45 -8.05 -22.10
CA ARG A 353 32.46 -8.51 -21.16
C ARG A 353 32.11 -7.77 -19.88
N PRO A 354 32.11 -8.43 -18.72
CA PRO A 354 32.39 -7.68 -17.52
C PRO A 354 33.64 -6.87 -17.87
N GLU A 355 33.59 -5.54 -17.80
CA GLU A 355 34.83 -4.87 -17.46
C GLU A 355 35.16 -5.49 -16.11
N THR A 356 36.03 -6.50 -16.14
CA THR A 356 36.78 -6.87 -14.97
C THR A 356 37.45 -5.57 -14.60
N PHE A 357 36.85 -4.87 -13.62
CA PHE A 357 37.61 -4.03 -12.72
C PHE A 357 38.90 -4.80 -12.48
N PRO A 358 40.08 -4.16 -12.64
CA PRO A 358 41.34 -4.87 -12.49
C PRO A 358 41.19 -5.71 -11.24
N ALA A 359 41.24 -7.04 -11.41
CA ALA A 359 41.07 -7.93 -10.29
C ALA A 359 42.04 -7.41 -9.23
N PRO A 360 41.61 -7.16 -7.98
CA PRO A 360 42.57 -6.87 -6.93
C PRO A 360 43.65 -7.95 -7.06
N PRO A 361 44.93 -7.58 -7.04
CA PRO A 361 46.02 -8.52 -7.32
C PRO A 361 45.74 -9.82 -6.56
N PRO A 362 45.87 -10.99 -7.21
CA PRO A 362 45.57 -12.26 -6.56
C PRO A 362 46.26 -12.26 -5.19
N PRO A 363 45.57 -12.70 -4.12
CA PRO A 363 46.17 -12.69 -2.79
C PRO A 363 47.54 -13.34 -2.89
N PRO A 364 48.61 -12.68 -2.41
CA PRO A 364 49.94 -13.26 -2.50
C PRO A 364 49.88 -14.68 -1.91
N PRO A 365 50.55 -15.68 -2.52
CA PRO A 365 50.56 -17.03 -1.97
C PRO A 365 50.95 -16.97 -0.49
N ALA A 366 50.37 -17.84 0.34
CA ALA A 366 50.54 -17.81 1.80
C ALA A 366 52.02 -17.72 2.23
N GLU A 367 52.92 -18.26 1.39
CA GLU A 367 54.38 -18.19 1.55
C GLU A 367 54.96 -16.76 1.41
N GLU A 368 54.44 -15.91 0.51
CA GLU A 368 54.89 -14.52 0.32
C GLU A 368 54.36 -13.54 1.39
N LEU A 369 53.21 -13.84 2.02
CA LEU A 369 52.63 -13.05 3.11
C LEU A 369 53.38 -13.24 4.43
N SER A 370 53.92 -14.45 4.68
CA SER A 370 54.80 -14.70 5.83
C SER A 370 56.15 -13.94 5.73
N ALA A 371 56.61 -13.66 4.50
CA ALA A 371 57.93 -13.11 4.21
C ALA A 371 58.03 -11.57 4.33
N LYS A 372 56.90 -10.85 4.40
CA LYS A 372 56.82 -9.36 4.42
C LYS A 372 56.53 -8.76 5.81
N ALA A 373 56.66 -9.51 6.89
CA ALA A 373 56.71 -8.92 8.23
C ALA A 373 58.02 -8.12 8.38
N ASP A 374 57.93 -6.79 8.45
CA ASP A 374 59.07 -5.88 8.55
C ASP A 374 60.13 -6.36 9.56
N LYS A 375 61.34 -6.62 9.07
CA LYS A 375 62.52 -6.77 9.95
C LYS A 375 62.84 -5.38 10.54
N PRO A 376 62.89 -5.20 11.87
CA PRO A 376 63.21 -3.90 12.44
C PRO A 376 64.64 -3.50 12.06
N GLY A 377 64.76 -2.32 11.45
CA GLY A 377 66.03 -1.74 11.05
C GLY A 377 66.96 -1.42 12.24
N GLY A 378 68.26 -1.65 12.02
CA GLY A 378 69.35 -1.05 12.79
C GLY A 378 69.89 -1.91 13.93
N PHE A 379 71.00 -2.62 13.65
CA PHE A 379 71.79 -3.45 14.57
C PHE A 379 72.25 -2.77 15.88
N LEU A 380 72.18 -1.44 16.00
CA LEU A 380 72.69 -0.69 17.17
C LEU A 380 71.62 -0.04 18.06
N LYS A 381 70.32 -0.30 17.86
CA LYS A 381 69.23 0.18 18.78
C LYS A 381 68.58 -0.90 19.64
N GLY A 382 69.05 -2.15 19.55
CA GLY A 382 68.42 -3.32 20.17
C GLY A 382 68.87 -3.71 21.59
N LEU A 383 69.91 -3.08 22.16
CA LEU A 383 70.50 -3.59 23.41
C LEU A 383 69.67 -3.36 24.69
N PHE A 384 68.59 -2.54 24.66
CA PHE A 384 67.79 -2.24 25.85
C PHE A 384 66.26 -2.20 25.62
N ARG A 385 65.71 -2.93 24.64
CA ARG A 385 64.25 -3.08 24.48
C ARG A 385 63.83 -4.53 24.69
N SER A 386 62.93 -4.77 25.66
CA SER A 386 62.22 -6.03 25.80
C SER A 386 61.48 -6.36 24.50
N LYS A 387 61.58 -7.59 24.01
CA LYS A 387 60.84 -8.08 22.84
C LYS A 387 59.33 -7.80 23.06
N PRO A 388 58.62 -7.14 22.12
CA PRO A 388 57.19 -6.86 22.26
C PRO A 388 56.42 -8.18 22.37
N LYS A 389 55.47 -8.25 23.33
CA LYS A 389 54.60 -9.42 23.49
C LYS A 389 53.67 -9.51 22.28
N THR A 390 53.53 -10.70 21.70
CA THR A 390 52.57 -10.94 20.60
C THR A 390 51.36 -11.69 21.11
N LEU A 391 50.22 -11.57 20.42
CA LEU A 391 49.02 -12.32 20.75
C LEU A 391 49.28 -13.83 20.70
N GLN A 392 50.00 -14.32 19.69
CA GLN A 392 50.40 -15.73 19.55
C GLN A 392 51.13 -16.26 20.79
N GLU A 393 52.01 -15.47 21.41
CA GLU A 393 52.73 -15.85 22.63
C GLU A 393 51.84 -15.86 23.89
N MET A 394 50.68 -15.20 23.84
CA MET A 394 49.73 -15.05 24.95
C MET A 394 48.59 -16.06 24.90
N LEU A 395 48.17 -16.51 23.71
CA LEU A 395 47.07 -17.44 23.50
C LEU A 395 47.20 -18.79 24.26
N PRO A 396 48.39 -19.41 24.38
CA PRO A 396 48.55 -20.63 25.19
C PRO A 396 48.49 -20.38 26.70
N LYS A 397 48.78 -19.14 27.14
CA LYS A 397 48.93 -18.79 28.56
C LYS A 397 47.62 -18.35 29.19
N PHE A 398 46.75 -17.73 28.41
CA PHE A 398 45.52 -17.14 28.90
C PHE A 398 44.35 -17.52 28.00
N ARG A 399 43.24 -17.91 28.63
CA ARG A 399 41.98 -18.14 27.91
C ARG A 399 41.40 -16.81 27.39
N ASN A 400 41.43 -15.77 28.22
CA ASN A 400 40.98 -14.42 27.89
C ASN A 400 42.17 -13.46 27.94
N VAL A 401 42.29 -12.57 26.96
CA VAL A 401 43.35 -11.57 26.89
C VAL A 401 42.69 -10.20 26.92
N ARG A 402 43.08 -9.34 27.87
CA ARG A 402 42.45 -8.02 28.05
C ARG A 402 43.45 -6.91 28.29
N ASP A 403 43.16 -5.73 27.75
CA ASP A 403 43.85 -4.46 28.05
C ASP A 403 45.37 -4.51 27.81
N MET A 404 45.79 -5.10 26.69
CA MET A 404 47.20 -5.27 26.34
C MET A 404 47.54 -4.66 24.99
N GLU A 405 48.75 -4.10 24.89
CA GLU A 405 49.33 -3.68 23.62
C GLU A 405 50.08 -4.84 22.96
N LEU A 406 49.53 -5.35 21.86
CA LEU A 406 49.98 -6.55 21.14
C LEU A 406 50.09 -6.26 19.62
N LYS A 407 50.55 -5.06 19.26
CA LYS A 407 50.65 -4.56 17.88
C LYS A 407 51.47 -5.49 16.99
N ALA A 408 51.15 -5.48 15.70
CA ALA A 408 51.86 -6.25 14.67
C ALA A 408 52.02 -7.75 15.02
N SER A 409 51.03 -8.34 15.67
CA SER A 409 51.02 -9.77 15.97
C SER A 409 50.75 -10.58 14.70
N LEU A 410 51.43 -11.71 14.52
CA LEU A 410 51.09 -12.72 13.52
C LEU A 410 50.44 -13.91 14.24
N VAL A 411 49.23 -14.26 13.83
CA VAL A 411 48.45 -15.39 14.37
C VAL A 411 48.01 -16.25 13.19
N GLU A 412 48.36 -17.54 13.19
CA GLU A 412 48.15 -18.43 12.05
C GLU A 412 47.54 -19.75 12.51
N ASN A 413 46.48 -20.19 11.83
CA ASN A 413 45.81 -21.49 12.05
C ASN A 413 45.39 -21.73 13.51
N GLU A 414 45.01 -20.67 14.23
CA GLU A 414 44.55 -20.77 15.61
C GLU A 414 43.03 -20.83 15.70
N GLU A 415 42.53 -21.68 16.59
CA GLU A 415 41.13 -21.74 16.99
C GLU A 415 40.92 -20.89 18.26
N LEU A 416 40.20 -19.80 18.12
CA LEU A 416 40.01 -18.77 19.15
C LEU A 416 38.62 -18.85 19.78
N ASP A 417 38.05 -20.04 19.79
CA ASP A 417 36.67 -20.31 20.17
C ASP A 417 36.35 -19.93 21.62
N GLY A 418 35.25 -19.18 21.77
CA GLY A 418 34.75 -18.72 23.06
C GLY A 418 35.71 -17.81 23.84
N ARG A 419 36.80 -17.34 23.22
CA ARG A 419 37.77 -16.45 23.86
C ARG A 419 37.25 -15.03 23.92
N GLU A 420 37.69 -14.32 24.95
CA GLU A 420 37.45 -12.89 25.09
C GLU A 420 38.74 -12.10 24.85
N LEU A 421 38.70 -11.21 23.86
CA LEU A 421 39.78 -10.34 23.41
C LEU A 421 39.30 -8.88 23.54
N THR A 422 39.42 -8.31 24.74
CA THR A 422 38.84 -6.99 25.07
C THR A 422 39.93 -5.95 25.32
N GLY A 423 39.81 -4.73 24.80
CA GLY A 423 40.76 -3.65 25.09
C GLY A 423 42.16 -3.85 24.51
N LEU A 424 42.32 -4.72 23.50
CA LEU A 424 43.63 -5.03 22.92
C LEU A 424 44.01 -3.99 21.87
N ASP A 425 45.29 -3.60 21.85
CA ASP A 425 45.86 -2.87 20.70
C ASP A 425 46.57 -3.87 19.78
N LEU A 426 45.86 -4.29 18.74
CA LEU A 426 46.30 -5.22 17.72
C LEU A 426 46.60 -4.50 16.40
N THR A 427 46.86 -3.19 16.44
CA THR A 427 47.13 -2.38 15.24
C THR A 427 48.23 -3.01 14.38
N GLY A 428 47.97 -3.15 13.07
CA GLY A 428 48.91 -3.73 12.11
C GLY A 428 49.10 -5.26 12.21
N SER A 429 48.27 -5.97 12.99
CA SER A 429 48.40 -7.44 13.14
C SER A 429 47.91 -8.18 11.89
N THR A 430 48.29 -9.46 11.76
CA THR A 430 47.84 -10.35 10.70
C THR A 430 47.30 -11.66 11.29
N PHE A 431 46.09 -12.03 10.89
CA PHE A 431 45.43 -13.30 11.20
C PHE A 431 45.25 -14.09 9.91
N LEU A 432 45.83 -15.29 9.85
CA LEU A 432 45.75 -16.17 8.68
C LEU A 432 45.03 -17.46 9.07
N ALA A 433 43.94 -17.77 8.37
CA ALA A 433 43.17 -19.00 8.53
C ALA A 433 42.79 -19.31 10.00
N CYS A 434 42.41 -18.28 10.77
CA CYS A 434 42.01 -18.43 12.17
C CYS A 434 40.49 -18.60 12.30
N GLY A 435 40.06 -19.42 13.25
CA GLY A 435 38.67 -19.63 13.61
C GLY A 435 38.27 -18.84 14.86
N PHE A 436 37.08 -18.25 14.83
CA PHE A 436 36.47 -17.52 15.94
C PHE A 436 35.02 -17.94 16.10
N VAL A 437 34.77 -19.02 16.82
CA VAL A 437 33.41 -19.47 17.13
C VAL A 437 32.98 -18.92 18.48
N ARG A 438 31.89 -18.13 18.50
CA ARG A 438 31.30 -17.52 19.71
C ARG A 438 32.30 -16.72 20.54
N GLY A 439 33.28 -16.11 19.88
CA GLY A 439 34.25 -15.22 20.52
C GLY A 439 33.63 -13.88 20.93
N ARG A 440 34.32 -13.14 21.78
CA ARG A 440 33.97 -11.75 22.12
C ARG A 440 35.16 -10.84 21.90
N ILE A 441 35.01 -9.85 21.02
CA ILE A 441 36.04 -8.88 20.69
C ILE A 441 35.49 -7.49 21.01
N GLY A 442 35.92 -6.95 22.14
CA GLY A 442 35.39 -5.71 22.72
C GLY A 442 36.44 -4.60 22.74
N ALA A 443 36.08 -3.34 22.49
CA ALA A 443 36.92 -2.16 22.74
C ALA A 443 38.37 -2.26 22.22
N SER A 444 38.62 -3.08 21.19
CA SER A 444 39.96 -3.42 20.71
C SER A 444 40.30 -2.60 19.46
N ARG A 445 41.54 -2.14 19.37
CA ARG A 445 42.08 -1.43 18.20
C ARG A 445 42.65 -2.45 17.23
N LEU A 446 41.95 -2.65 16.13
CA LEU A 446 42.27 -3.58 15.03
C LEU A 446 42.55 -2.78 13.75
N ARG A 447 43.02 -1.54 13.89
CA ARG A 447 43.33 -0.67 12.75
C ARG A 447 44.44 -1.30 11.92
N GLU A 448 44.33 -1.18 10.60
CA GLU A 448 45.35 -1.69 9.66
C GLU A 448 45.66 -3.19 9.85
N THR A 449 44.74 -3.95 10.49
CA THR A 449 44.88 -5.39 10.70
C THR A 449 44.45 -6.15 9.46
N ARG A 450 45.16 -7.22 9.12
CA ARG A 450 44.83 -8.10 7.99
C ARG A 450 44.25 -9.42 8.47
N PHE A 451 43.07 -9.78 7.97
CA PHE A 451 42.44 -11.09 8.15
C PHE A 451 42.37 -11.78 6.79
N VAL A 452 42.94 -12.99 6.69
CA VAL A 452 42.94 -13.76 5.44
C VAL A 452 42.37 -15.14 5.69
N ARG A 453 41.27 -15.47 5.03
CA ARG A 453 40.56 -16.75 5.13
C ARG A 453 40.17 -17.12 6.57
N CYS A 454 39.86 -16.12 7.39
CA CYS A 454 39.39 -16.34 8.76
C CYS A 454 37.89 -16.62 8.77
N VAL A 455 37.45 -17.43 9.74
CA VAL A 455 36.04 -17.77 9.93
C VAL A 455 35.58 -17.24 11.29
N PHE A 456 34.52 -16.44 11.28
CA PHE A 456 33.86 -15.93 12.46
C PHE A 456 32.44 -16.48 12.49
N SER A 457 32.08 -17.25 13.52
CA SER A 457 30.73 -17.83 13.65
C SER A 457 30.14 -17.49 15.00
N GLY A 458 29.04 -16.73 15.03
CA GLY A 458 28.39 -16.26 16.24
C GLY A 458 29.27 -15.37 17.13
N THR A 459 30.31 -14.76 16.57
CA THR A 459 31.23 -13.88 17.31
C THR A 459 30.62 -12.50 17.53
N GLU A 460 30.80 -11.96 18.73
CA GLU A 460 30.31 -10.64 19.14
C GLU A 460 31.45 -9.63 19.09
N PHE A 461 31.30 -8.61 18.24
CA PHE A 461 32.15 -7.45 18.18
C PHE A 461 31.44 -6.25 18.80
N LYS A 462 32.10 -5.60 19.75
CA LYS A 462 31.55 -4.42 20.41
C LYS A 462 32.61 -3.34 20.54
N ASP A 463 32.32 -2.11 20.12
CA ASP A 463 33.25 -0.98 20.26
C ASP A 463 34.64 -1.23 19.61
N ALA A 464 34.72 -2.14 18.63
CA ALA A 464 35.97 -2.51 17.99
C ALA A 464 36.29 -1.55 16.82
N ASP A 465 37.55 -1.14 16.71
CA ASP A 465 38.03 -0.25 15.64
C ASP A 465 38.81 -1.03 14.58
N PHE A 466 38.14 -1.34 13.48
CA PHE A 466 38.66 -1.93 12.25
C PHE A 466 39.02 -0.89 11.19
N GLY A 467 39.30 0.36 11.59
CA GLY A 467 39.66 1.41 10.63
C GLY A 467 40.84 1.00 9.75
N ARG A 468 40.65 1.02 8.42
CA ARG A 468 41.64 0.56 7.43
C ARG A 468 42.06 -0.92 7.57
N ALA A 469 41.28 -1.75 8.25
CA ALA A 469 41.53 -3.18 8.28
C ALA A 469 41.26 -3.82 6.92
N GLU A 470 41.95 -4.91 6.62
CA GLU A 470 41.81 -5.70 5.40
C GLU A 470 41.23 -7.08 5.71
N PHE A 471 40.16 -7.47 5.04
CA PHE A 471 39.55 -8.79 5.12
C PHE A 471 39.54 -9.42 3.73
N HIS A 472 40.23 -10.56 3.57
CA HIS A 472 40.34 -11.27 2.30
C HIS A 472 39.78 -12.69 2.45
N GLY A 473 38.69 -12.99 1.75
CA GLY A 473 38.06 -14.32 1.76
C GLY A 473 37.60 -14.78 3.14
N CYS A 474 37.18 -13.85 4.01
CA CYS A 474 36.72 -14.18 5.37
C CYS A 474 35.21 -14.47 5.39
N THR A 475 34.79 -15.33 6.30
CA THR A 475 33.37 -15.69 6.51
C THR A 475 32.89 -15.21 7.87
N PHE A 476 31.75 -14.53 7.89
CA PHE A 476 31.04 -14.09 9.09
C PHE A 476 29.63 -14.72 9.07
N GLU A 477 29.37 -15.65 9.98
CA GLU A 477 28.09 -16.33 10.11
C GLU A 477 27.44 -15.97 11.44
N GLY A 478 26.26 -15.35 11.42
CA GLY A 478 25.53 -15.01 12.64
C GLY A 478 26.26 -14.05 13.59
N CYS A 479 27.30 -13.35 13.12
CA CYS A 479 28.09 -12.41 13.91
C CYS A 479 27.30 -11.13 14.25
N ALA A 480 27.63 -10.53 15.40
CA ALA A 480 27.05 -9.27 15.84
C ALA A 480 28.12 -8.18 15.87
N PHE A 481 27.86 -7.04 15.23
CA PHE A 481 28.70 -5.84 15.26
C PHE A 481 27.92 -4.72 15.93
N THR A 482 28.37 -4.27 17.10
CA THR A 482 27.71 -3.19 17.84
C THR A 482 28.70 -2.06 18.06
N ASP A 483 28.35 -0.85 17.63
CA ASP A 483 29.18 0.35 17.80
C ASP A 483 30.62 0.18 17.25
N CYS A 484 30.79 -0.62 16.20
CA CYS A 484 32.10 -0.88 15.58
C CYS A 484 32.45 0.17 14.51
N LEU A 485 33.73 0.34 14.24
CA LEU A 485 34.24 1.26 13.21
C LEU A 485 34.97 0.47 12.12
N PHE A 486 34.46 0.53 10.89
CA PHE A 486 35.04 -0.02 9.66
C PHE A 486 35.42 1.10 8.68
N THR A 487 35.68 2.32 9.20
CA THR A 487 36.02 3.47 8.36
C THR A 487 37.22 3.16 7.46
N GLU A 488 37.07 3.32 6.15
CA GLU A 488 38.09 2.99 5.14
C GLU A 488 38.55 1.51 5.15
N ALA A 489 37.77 0.57 5.73
CA ALA A 489 38.11 -0.85 5.72
C ALA A 489 37.94 -1.47 4.32
N LEU A 490 38.74 -2.49 4.02
CA LEU A 490 38.74 -3.20 2.75
C LEU A 490 38.26 -4.64 2.96
N LEU A 491 37.17 -5.02 2.31
CA LEU A 491 36.61 -6.37 2.33
C LEU A 491 36.59 -6.90 0.90
N SER A 492 37.28 -8.01 0.66
CA SER A 492 37.36 -8.66 -0.65
C SER A 492 36.94 -10.12 -0.53
N GLY A 493 35.95 -10.53 -1.32
CA GLY A 493 35.47 -11.92 -1.37
C GLY A 493 34.92 -12.43 -0.03
N CYS A 494 34.43 -11.54 0.84
CA CYS A 494 33.93 -11.92 2.17
C CYS A 494 32.45 -12.34 2.12
N ILE A 495 32.06 -13.24 3.01
CA ILE A 495 30.68 -13.71 3.17
C ILE A 495 30.16 -13.23 4.53
N LEU A 496 29.01 -12.56 4.53
CA LEU A 496 28.28 -12.16 5.72
C LEU A 496 26.89 -12.78 5.65
N ASP A 497 26.67 -13.86 6.41
CA ASP A 497 25.40 -14.58 6.43
C ASP A 497 24.74 -14.46 7.81
N GLY A 498 23.51 -13.96 7.85
CA GLY A 498 22.75 -13.81 9.09
C GLY A 498 23.37 -12.83 10.10
N CYS A 499 24.26 -11.95 9.67
CA CYS A 499 24.93 -10.99 10.55
C CYS A 499 24.00 -9.87 11.00
N ARG A 500 24.30 -9.28 12.16
CA ARG A 500 23.61 -8.08 12.67
C ARG A 500 24.59 -6.99 12.99
N ALA A 501 24.49 -5.86 12.28
CA ALA A 501 25.21 -4.64 12.58
C ALA A 501 24.26 -3.61 13.19
N ARG A 502 24.65 -3.05 14.33
CA ARG A 502 23.93 -1.98 15.01
C ARG A 502 24.86 -0.81 15.29
N SER A 503 24.44 0.40 14.95
CA SER A 503 25.21 1.63 15.22
C SER A 503 26.66 1.57 14.67
N THR A 504 26.89 0.78 13.61
CA THR A 504 28.22 0.50 13.08
C THR A 504 28.53 1.42 11.90
N VAL A 505 29.78 1.87 11.82
CA VAL A 505 30.25 2.82 10.81
C VAL A 505 31.06 2.07 9.75
N PHE A 506 30.52 1.95 8.54
CA PHE A 506 31.19 1.47 7.32
C PHE A 506 31.49 2.63 6.36
N SER A 507 31.58 3.85 6.86
CA SER A 507 31.87 5.03 6.04
C SER A 507 33.15 4.84 5.24
N GLU A 508 33.08 5.13 3.93
CA GLU A 508 34.21 5.01 3.01
C GLU A 508 34.84 3.59 2.94
N ALA A 509 34.14 2.56 3.45
CA ALA A 509 34.59 1.17 3.32
C ALA A 509 34.44 0.68 1.87
N SER A 510 35.30 -0.24 1.46
CA SER A 510 35.22 -0.90 0.15
C SER A 510 34.88 -2.38 0.33
N LEU A 511 33.76 -2.79 -0.27
CA LEU A 511 33.31 -4.17 -0.36
C LEU A 511 33.40 -4.59 -1.83
N THR A 512 34.26 -5.55 -2.13
CA THR A 512 34.48 -6.06 -3.49
C THR A 512 34.18 -7.55 -3.55
N ASN A 513 33.27 -7.95 -4.43
CA ASN A 513 32.84 -9.34 -4.61
C ASN A 513 32.38 -10.02 -3.30
N CYS A 514 31.76 -9.26 -2.40
CA CYS A 514 31.24 -9.78 -1.14
C CYS A 514 29.81 -10.31 -1.29
N THR A 515 29.44 -11.28 -0.45
CA THR A 515 28.06 -11.78 -0.34
C THR A 515 27.49 -11.38 1.01
N LEU A 516 26.33 -10.72 1.02
CA LEU A 516 25.57 -10.38 2.21
C LEU A 516 24.20 -11.03 2.08
N ASP A 517 23.96 -12.08 2.86
CA ASP A 517 22.70 -12.80 2.90
C ASP A 517 22.09 -12.68 4.30
N LEU A 518 20.77 -12.46 4.36
CA LEU A 518 20.00 -12.43 5.62
C LEU A 518 20.57 -11.45 6.69
N THR A 519 21.28 -10.43 6.25
CA THR A 519 22.03 -9.51 7.12
C THR A 519 21.20 -8.28 7.45
N GLU A 520 21.27 -7.85 8.71
CA GLU A 520 20.56 -6.66 9.21
C GLU A 520 21.55 -5.55 9.60
N LEU A 521 21.32 -4.35 9.07
CA LEU A 521 22.07 -3.14 9.36
C LEU A 521 21.15 -2.06 9.90
N THR A 522 21.19 -1.86 11.21
CA THR A 522 20.31 -0.94 11.93
C THR A 522 21.10 0.22 12.50
N LEU A 523 20.68 1.46 12.21
CA LEU A 523 21.39 2.67 12.64
C LEU A 523 22.85 2.72 12.13
N CYS A 524 23.13 2.20 10.95
CA CYS A 524 24.50 2.14 10.42
C CYS A 524 24.79 3.31 9.46
N SER A 525 26.06 3.64 9.29
CA SER A 525 26.50 4.53 8.22
C SER A 525 27.33 3.76 7.20
N LEU A 526 26.95 3.87 5.94
CA LEU A 526 27.70 3.44 4.75
C LEU A 526 27.96 4.67 3.86
N ALA A 527 28.06 5.85 4.46
CA ALA A 527 28.26 7.09 3.72
C ALA A 527 29.61 7.03 2.96
N GLY A 528 29.56 7.23 1.65
CA GLY A 528 30.74 7.14 0.77
C GLY A 528 31.30 5.72 0.58
N ALA A 529 30.61 4.67 1.05
CA ALA A 529 31.07 3.29 0.86
C ALA A 529 30.98 2.84 -0.61
N ASN A 530 31.91 1.98 -1.02
CA ASN A 530 31.96 1.41 -2.36
C ASN A 530 31.61 -0.07 -2.32
N LEU A 531 30.56 -0.46 -3.02
CA LEU A 531 30.15 -1.86 -3.22
C LEU A 531 30.35 -2.18 -4.70
N HIS A 532 31.21 -3.15 -4.98
CA HIS A 532 31.50 -3.58 -6.36
C HIS A 532 31.34 -5.09 -6.50
N GLY A 533 30.50 -5.53 -7.43
CA GLY A 533 30.29 -6.96 -7.72
C GLY A 533 29.70 -7.74 -6.54
N CYS A 534 29.04 -7.07 -5.59
CA CYS A 534 28.48 -7.71 -4.40
C CYS A 534 27.10 -8.32 -4.66
N ALA A 535 26.82 -9.42 -3.99
CA ALA A 535 25.47 -10.01 -3.93
C ALA A 535 24.85 -9.67 -2.56
N VAL A 536 23.71 -9.00 -2.56
CA VAL A 536 22.99 -8.59 -1.34
C VAL A 536 21.57 -9.13 -1.38
N ARG A 537 21.29 -10.19 -0.61
CA ARG A 537 20.01 -10.90 -0.69
C ARG A 537 19.28 -10.95 0.65
N SER A 538 17.99 -10.63 0.61
CA SER A 538 17.13 -10.69 1.79
C SER A 538 17.71 -9.95 3.00
N CYS A 539 18.37 -8.81 2.73
CA CYS A 539 18.98 -7.96 3.76
C CYS A 539 18.05 -6.82 4.16
N ARG A 540 18.20 -6.35 5.39
CA ARG A 540 17.46 -5.20 5.93
C ARG A 540 18.40 -4.10 6.34
N PHE A 541 18.17 -2.91 5.79
CA PHE A 541 18.76 -1.66 6.25
C PHE A 541 17.67 -0.87 6.96
N GLU A 542 17.82 -0.62 8.26
CA GLU A 542 16.87 0.18 9.04
C GLU A 542 17.57 1.45 9.57
N VAL A 543 17.03 2.63 9.23
CA VAL A 543 17.55 3.94 9.68
C VAL A 543 19.06 4.06 9.41
N SER A 544 19.48 3.66 8.22
CA SER A 544 20.89 3.66 7.81
C SER A 544 21.16 4.73 6.75
N ASP A 545 22.37 5.30 6.78
CA ASP A 545 22.84 6.29 5.82
C ASP A 545 23.66 5.63 4.71
N LEU A 546 23.25 5.79 3.46
CA LEU A 546 24.00 5.34 2.27
C LEU A 546 24.34 6.51 1.36
N ALA A 547 24.38 7.74 1.88
CA ALA A 547 24.69 8.92 1.09
C ALA A 547 26.04 8.80 0.39
N TYR A 548 26.10 9.18 -0.89
CA TYR A 548 27.32 9.15 -1.71
C TYR A 548 27.96 7.76 -1.88
N SER A 549 27.25 6.67 -1.55
CA SER A 549 27.73 5.32 -1.82
C SER A 549 27.75 5.00 -3.32
N GLU A 550 28.66 4.13 -3.70
CA GLU A 550 28.80 3.62 -5.06
C GLU A 550 28.41 2.15 -5.11
N LEU A 551 27.53 1.80 -6.06
CA LEU A 551 27.08 0.44 -6.36
C LEU A 551 27.40 0.14 -7.81
N VAL A 552 28.33 -0.77 -8.06
CA VAL A 552 28.77 -1.09 -9.41
C VAL A 552 28.82 -2.60 -9.65
N GLY A 553 27.97 -3.07 -10.56
CA GLY A 553 27.88 -4.50 -10.87
C GLY A 553 27.24 -5.33 -9.76
N ASP A 554 26.51 -4.70 -8.83
CA ASP A 554 25.93 -5.40 -7.68
C ASP A 554 24.55 -6.01 -7.99
N ASP A 555 24.20 -7.08 -7.29
CA ASP A 555 22.89 -7.74 -7.35
C ASP A 555 22.17 -7.65 -6.00
N PHE A 556 21.16 -6.80 -5.94
CA PHE A 556 20.32 -6.56 -4.77
C PHE A 556 18.96 -7.22 -4.99
N GLU A 557 18.66 -8.24 -4.20
CA GLU A 557 17.43 -9.04 -4.33
C GLU A 557 16.71 -9.16 -2.98
N GLY A 558 15.48 -8.67 -2.89
CA GLY A 558 14.69 -8.75 -1.64
C GLY A 558 15.22 -7.84 -0.52
N VAL A 559 15.82 -6.70 -0.87
CA VAL A 559 16.41 -5.78 0.12
C VAL A 559 15.39 -4.77 0.64
N GLU A 560 15.37 -4.59 1.96
CA GLU A 560 14.48 -3.67 2.66
C GLU A 560 15.25 -2.42 3.11
N PHE A 561 14.94 -1.26 2.53
CA PHE A 561 15.45 0.04 3.00
C PHE A 561 14.37 0.76 3.81
N ILE A 562 14.37 0.56 5.13
CA ILE A 562 13.39 1.12 6.05
C ILE A 562 13.94 2.42 6.64
N ASN A 563 13.30 3.55 6.35
CA ASN A 563 13.70 4.88 6.83
C ASN A 563 15.18 5.23 6.57
N CYS A 564 15.74 4.76 5.46
CA CYS A 564 17.13 4.99 5.08
C CYS A 564 17.33 6.32 4.34
N PHE A 565 18.58 6.78 4.29
CA PHE A 565 18.97 7.97 3.55
C PHE A 565 19.76 7.59 2.29
N LEU A 566 19.10 7.69 1.13
CA LEU A 566 19.66 7.36 -0.18
C LEU A 566 19.88 8.64 -1.00
N HIS A 567 20.96 9.36 -0.67
CA HIS A 567 21.29 10.65 -1.28
C HIS A 567 22.54 10.54 -2.16
N ALA A 568 22.50 11.13 -3.36
CA ALA A 568 23.67 11.25 -4.22
C ALA A 568 24.44 9.94 -4.49
N MET A 569 23.74 8.79 -4.41
CA MET A 569 24.32 7.49 -4.72
C MET A 569 24.69 7.39 -6.19
N TYR A 570 25.71 6.60 -6.50
CA TYR A 570 26.07 6.24 -7.86
C TYR A 570 25.79 4.77 -8.08
N ILE A 571 24.83 4.44 -8.94
CA ILE A 571 24.43 3.05 -9.25
C ILE A 571 24.75 2.80 -10.72
N ARG A 572 25.62 1.83 -11.00
CA ARG A 572 25.99 1.45 -12.37
C ARG A 572 25.95 -0.07 -12.55
N GLU A 573 25.48 -0.54 -13.71
CA GLU A 573 25.52 -1.97 -14.08
C GLU A 573 24.93 -2.92 -13.02
N SER A 574 24.05 -2.41 -12.16
CA SER A 574 23.53 -3.11 -10.99
C SER A 574 22.08 -3.52 -11.20
N ARG A 575 21.66 -4.54 -10.46
CA ARG A 575 20.29 -5.07 -10.48
C ARG A 575 19.64 -4.90 -9.11
N LEU A 576 18.47 -4.27 -9.08
CA LEU A 576 17.73 -3.99 -7.86
C LEU A 576 16.30 -4.54 -8.00
N MET A 577 16.09 -5.75 -7.48
CA MET A 577 14.83 -6.49 -7.59
C MET A 577 14.19 -6.71 -6.22
N SER A 578 12.85 -6.71 -6.16
CA SER A 578 12.10 -6.85 -4.90
C SER A 578 12.55 -5.91 -3.79
N ILE A 579 12.88 -4.66 -4.14
CA ILE A 579 13.29 -3.65 -3.17
C ILE A 579 12.06 -3.05 -2.48
N GLU A 580 12.08 -3.02 -1.16
CA GLU A 580 11.11 -2.29 -0.34
C GLU A 580 11.73 -1.02 0.23
N MET A 581 10.99 0.09 0.23
CA MET A 581 11.49 1.40 0.67
C MET A 581 10.49 2.17 1.54
N PRO A 582 9.93 1.58 2.63
CA PRO A 582 9.06 2.32 3.53
C PRO A 582 9.85 3.46 4.20
N GLY A 583 9.35 4.68 4.10
CA GLY A 583 9.99 5.87 4.68
C GLY A 583 11.33 6.29 4.10
N THR A 584 11.80 5.63 3.04
CA THR A 584 13.03 5.97 2.34
C THR A 584 12.71 6.80 1.09
N GLN A 585 13.53 7.79 0.77
CA GLN A 585 13.45 8.51 -0.51
C GLN A 585 14.82 8.52 -1.19
N VAL A 586 14.80 8.53 -2.51
CA VAL A 586 15.99 8.63 -3.35
C VAL A 586 16.11 10.05 -3.89
N THR A 587 17.24 10.69 -3.61
CA THR A 587 17.48 12.09 -4.03
C THR A 587 18.87 12.24 -4.63
N ARG A 588 18.96 12.98 -5.75
CA ARG A 588 20.21 13.31 -6.44
C ARG A 588 21.09 12.14 -6.84
N SER A 589 20.58 10.91 -6.80
CA SER A 589 21.35 9.72 -7.19
C SER A 589 21.48 9.63 -8.71
N ILE A 590 22.54 9.02 -9.19
CA ILE A 590 22.81 8.77 -10.60
C ILE A 590 22.66 7.27 -10.82
N ILE A 591 21.80 6.89 -11.77
CA ILE A 591 21.50 5.47 -12.06
C ILE A 591 21.82 5.25 -13.53
N LYS A 592 22.79 4.39 -13.80
CA LYS A 592 23.29 4.09 -15.13
C LYS A 592 23.30 2.60 -15.44
N ASP A 593 22.91 2.21 -16.64
CA ASP A 593 22.96 0.80 -17.10
C ASP A 593 22.39 -0.24 -16.08
N SER A 594 21.43 0.18 -15.25
CA SER A 594 20.96 -0.57 -14.09
C SER A 594 19.46 -0.78 -14.12
N ASP A 595 19.01 -1.94 -13.64
CA ASP A 595 17.59 -2.27 -13.50
C ASP A 595 17.11 -1.91 -12.09
N ALA A 596 16.51 -0.71 -11.97
CA ALA A 596 15.98 -0.18 -10.70
C ALA A 596 14.51 0.22 -10.88
N GLY A 597 13.60 -0.76 -10.71
CA GLY A 597 12.17 -0.61 -10.99
C GLY A 597 11.33 0.08 -9.91
N HIS A 598 11.91 0.40 -8.74
CA HIS A 598 11.15 1.01 -7.65
C HIS A 598 10.73 2.46 -8.00
N PRO A 599 9.51 2.92 -7.66
CA PRO A 599 9.00 4.25 -8.05
C PRO A 599 9.87 5.42 -7.58
N GLN A 600 10.61 5.28 -6.47
CA GLN A 600 11.56 6.29 -6.01
C GLN A 600 12.77 6.44 -6.94
N PHE A 601 13.32 5.34 -7.46
CA PHE A 601 14.41 5.37 -8.44
C PHE A 601 13.93 5.95 -9.78
N LEU A 602 12.74 5.57 -10.24
CA LEU A 602 12.12 6.13 -11.45
C LEU A 602 11.87 7.65 -11.31
N ALA A 603 11.36 8.10 -10.16
CA ALA A 603 11.16 9.51 -9.87
C ALA A 603 12.48 10.29 -9.89
N ASN A 604 13.52 9.74 -9.26
CA ASN A 604 14.86 10.31 -9.27
C ASN A 604 15.42 10.40 -10.70
N ARG A 605 15.34 9.33 -11.50
CA ARG A 605 15.83 9.31 -12.89
C ARG A 605 15.16 10.36 -13.77
N ILE A 606 13.84 10.49 -13.69
CA ILE A 606 13.09 11.52 -14.45
C ILE A 606 13.53 12.94 -14.05
N ARG A 607 13.76 13.20 -12.76
CA ARG A 607 14.27 14.51 -12.30
C ARG A 607 15.68 14.79 -12.82
N GLN A 608 16.56 13.79 -12.79
CA GLN A 608 17.93 13.91 -13.31
C GLN A 608 17.95 14.28 -14.79
N MET A 609 17.11 13.64 -15.61
CA MET A 609 17.02 13.98 -17.04
C MET A 609 16.69 15.46 -17.29
N THR A 610 15.79 16.04 -16.49
CA THR A 610 15.47 17.48 -16.58
C THR A 610 16.65 18.36 -16.13
N LEU A 611 17.44 17.91 -15.15
CA LEU A 611 18.66 18.60 -14.72
C LEU A 611 19.73 18.58 -15.81
N PHE A 612 20.03 17.41 -16.37
CA PHE A 612 21.00 17.28 -17.46
C PHE A 612 20.59 18.05 -18.71
N ALA A 613 19.29 18.07 -19.06
CA ALA A 613 18.80 18.91 -20.16
C ALA A 613 19.11 20.41 -19.96
N ARG A 614 19.05 20.90 -18.71
CA ARG A 614 19.41 22.29 -18.37
C ARG A 614 20.91 22.54 -18.47
N GLU A 615 21.74 21.52 -18.25
CA GLU A 615 23.19 21.63 -18.40
C GLU A 615 23.57 21.69 -19.87
N VAL A 616 22.95 20.84 -20.70
CA VAL A 616 23.13 20.86 -22.16
C VAL A 616 22.70 22.21 -22.77
N GLU A 617 21.62 22.82 -22.27
CA GLU A 617 21.19 24.17 -22.71
C GLU A 617 22.28 25.24 -22.51
N LYS A 618 23.08 25.14 -21.44
CA LYS A 618 24.16 26.09 -21.15
C LYS A 618 25.38 25.87 -22.03
N GLY A 619 25.60 24.63 -22.49
CA GLY A 619 26.73 24.23 -23.32
C GLY A 619 26.35 24.02 -24.79
N GLU A 620 27.11 23.16 -25.47
CA GLU A 620 26.73 22.57 -26.75
C GLU A 620 26.40 21.09 -26.55
N PRO A 621 25.37 20.56 -27.24
CA PRO A 621 25.12 19.13 -27.21
C PRO A 621 26.33 18.38 -27.80
N PRO A 622 26.65 17.18 -27.29
CA PRO A 622 27.66 16.31 -27.89
C PRO A 622 27.42 16.14 -29.39
N ALA A 623 28.49 16.22 -30.20
CA ALA A 623 28.40 15.91 -31.62
C ALA A 623 28.10 14.41 -31.78
N THR A 624 27.05 14.07 -32.51
CA THR A 624 26.59 12.68 -32.68
C THR A 624 27.46 11.81 -33.60
N GLY A 625 28.59 12.34 -34.09
CA GLY A 625 29.48 11.67 -35.04
C GLY A 625 28.80 11.36 -36.39
N GLU A 626 29.32 10.38 -37.15
CA GLU A 626 28.75 9.87 -38.42
C GLU A 626 27.46 9.03 -38.23
N THR A 627 26.62 9.34 -37.23
CA THR A 627 25.41 8.55 -36.97
C THR A 627 24.35 8.84 -38.04
N ASP A 628 23.82 7.80 -38.70
CA ASP A 628 22.74 7.91 -39.68
C ASP A 628 21.48 8.55 -39.05
N PRO A 629 20.90 9.61 -39.64
CA PRO A 629 19.66 10.22 -39.19
C PRO A 629 18.49 9.24 -39.02
N PHE A 630 18.40 8.17 -39.81
CA PHE A 630 17.36 7.15 -39.65
C PHE A 630 17.53 6.35 -38.35
N VAL A 631 18.78 6.06 -37.98
CA VAL A 631 19.12 5.45 -36.69
C VAL A 631 18.77 6.40 -35.55
N ALA A 632 19.07 7.69 -35.70
CA ALA A 632 18.70 8.72 -34.72
C ALA A 632 17.17 8.83 -34.53
N GLN A 633 16.41 8.84 -35.63
CA GLN A 633 14.94 8.84 -35.59
C GLN A 633 14.39 7.62 -34.84
N LYS A 634 14.91 6.42 -35.15
CA LYS A 634 14.49 5.17 -34.50
C LYS A 634 14.82 5.17 -33.01
N ALA A 635 16.01 5.66 -32.63
CA ALA A 635 16.43 5.77 -31.24
C ALA A 635 15.53 6.72 -30.45
N LEU A 636 15.25 7.90 -30.99
CA LEU A 636 14.40 8.91 -30.35
C LEU A 636 12.92 8.50 -30.27
N THR A 637 12.43 7.79 -31.27
CA THR A 637 11.08 7.21 -31.25
C THR A 637 10.97 6.13 -30.16
N SER A 638 12.00 5.29 -30.03
CA SER A 638 12.06 4.29 -28.95
C SER A 638 12.16 4.95 -27.58
N TRP A 639 12.95 6.03 -27.46
CA TRP A 639 13.14 6.78 -26.23
C TRP A 639 11.87 7.46 -25.75
N SER A 640 11.21 8.23 -26.61
CA SER A 640 9.99 8.95 -26.25
C SER A 640 8.89 7.99 -25.76
N ARG A 641 8.84 6.78 -26.33
CA ARG A 641 7.99 5.68 -25.84
C ARG A 641 8.43 5.13 -24.50
N GLU A 642 9.72 4.84 -24.31
CA GLU A 642 10.26 4.38 -23.02
C GLU A 642 10.03 5.39 -21.90
N LEU A 643 10.28 6.68 -22.15
CA LEU A 643 10.01 7.77 -21.20
C LEU A 643 8.52 7.84 -20.82
N THR A 644 7.63 7.62 -21.80
CA THR A 644 6.19 7.56 -21.55
C THR A 644 5.83 6.38 -20.65
N PHE A 645 6.38 5.19 -20.93
CA PHE A 645 6.16 4.01 -20.10
C PHE A 645 6.72 4.21 -18.69
N MET A 646 7.92 4.77 -18.56
CA MET A 646 8.55 5.08 -17.27
C MET A 646 7.70 6.04 -16.42
N ARG A 647 7.17 7.11 -17.01
CA ARG A 647 6.28 8.05 -16.30
C ARG A 647 4.99 7.37 -15.83
N ARG A 648 4.38 6.55 -16.68
CA ARG A 648 3.12 5.85 -16.37
C ARG A 648 3.32 4.73 -15.34
N GLU A 649 4.35 3.92 -15.51
CA GLU A 649 4.72 2.87 -14.57
C GLU A 649 5.01 3.46 -13.19
N ARG A 650 5.83 4.52 -13.10
CA ARG A 650 6.08 5.23 -11.83
C ARG A 650 4.77 5.63 -11.13
N ARG A 651 3.83 6.22 -11.88
CA ARG A 651 2.55 6.70 -11.33
C ARG A 651 1.69 5.53 -10.82
N MET A 652 1.69 4.41 -11.54
CA MET A 652 0.99 3.19 -11.13
C MET A 652 1.63 2.54 -9.90
N LEU A 653 2.96 2.39 -9.88
CA LEU A 653 3.67 1.78 -8.75
C LEU A 653 3.54 2.59 -7.47
N GLU A 654 3.57 3.93 -7.55
CA GLU A 654 3.38 4.77 -6.36
C GLU A 654 1.91 4.72 -5.88
N ASN A 655 0.93 4.59 -6.79
CA ASN A 655 -0.45 4.30 -6.41
C ASN A 655 -0.58 2.92 -5.72
N ASN A 656 0.09 1.89 -6.25
CA ASN A 656 0.14 0.57 -5.63
C ASN A 656 0.74 0.63 -4.22
N ARG A 657 1.81 1.40 -4.03
CA ARG A 657 2.46 1.61 -2.72
C ARG A 657 1.54 2.33 -1.73
N LEU A 658 0.82 3.35 -2.17
CA LEU A 658 -0.18 4.05 -1.35
C LEU A 658 -1.28 3.10 -0.91
N ARG A 659 -1.86 2.36 -1.86
CA ARG A 659 -2.92 1.39 -1.59
C ARG A 659 -2.45 0.23 -0.71
N MET A 660 -1.21 -0.26 -0.89
CA MET A 660 -0.63 -1.30 -0.02
C MET A 660 -0.47 -0.81 1.42
N ARG A 661 -0.01 0.43 1.63
CA ARG A 661 0.04 1.01 2.99
C ARG A 661 -1.35 1.12 3.61
N ARG A 662 -2.36 1.51 2.83
CA ARG A 662 -3.76 1.51 3.30
C ARG A 662 -4.24 0.11 3.61
N ALA A 663 -3.91 -0.87 2.78
CA ALA A 663 -4.22 -2.28 3.00
C ALA A 663 -3.69 -2.77 4.34
N GLN A 664 -2.40 -2.52 4.60
CA GLN A 664 -1.78 -2.85 5.87
C GLN A 664 -2.46 -2.14 7.06
N GLY A 665 -2.81 -0.86 6.91
CA GLY A 665 -3.49 -0.10 7.97
C GLY A 665 -4.94 -0.48 8.25
N GLY A 666 -5.63 -1.15 7.32
CA GLY A 666 -7.02 -1.61 7.48
C GLY A 666 -7.16 -3.07 7.91
N LEU A 667 -6.07 -3.82 7.94
CA LEU A 667 -6.03 -5.24 8.36
C LEU A 667 -5.56 -5.36 9.80
N THR A 668 -6.00 -6.40 10.51
CA THR A 668 -5.45 -6.75 11.83
C THR A 668 -3.99 -7.18 11.71
N ARG A 669 -3.23 -7.19 12.82
CA ARG A 669 -1.82 -7.60 12.82
C ARG A 669 -1.60 -9.01 12.26
N ASP A 670 -2.50 -9.94 12.56
CA ASP A 670 -2.45 -11.30 12.04
C ASP A 670 -2.73 -11.33 10.53
N GLN A 671 -3.78 -10.62 10.08
CA GLN A 671 -4.08 -10.50 8.65
C GLN A 671 -2.95 -9.82 7.85
N GLN A 672 -2.29 -8.82 8.42
CA GLN A 672 -1.09 -8.19 7.83
C GLN A 672 0.06 -9.21 7.69
N ALA A 673 0.26 -10.07 8.68
CA ALA A 673 1.28 -11.13 8.62
C ALA A 673 0.97 -12.12 7.50
N PHE A 674 -0.29 -12.56 7.36
CA PHE A 674 -0.70 -13.41 6.24
C PHE A 674 -0.41 -12.76 4.88
N LEU A 675 -0.84 -11.51 4.68
CA LEU A 675 -0.62 -10.80 3.42
C LEU A 675 0.86 -10.67 3.06
N ARG A 676 1.73 -10.48 4.06
CA ARG A 676 3.19 -10.45 3.88
C ARG A 676 3.78 -11.81 3.51
N MET A 677 3.28 -12.88 4.12
CA MET A 677 3.77 -14.24 3.86
C MET A 677 3.30 -14.77 2.51
N LEU A 678 2.10 -14.39 2.04
CA LEU A 678 1.45 -14.98 0.87
C LEU A 678 2.37 -15.14 -0.36
N PRO A 679 3.12 -14.12 -0.82
CA PRO A 679 4.06 -14.30 -1.94
C PRO A 679 5.14 -15.37 -1.67
N VAL A 680 5.65 -15.46 -0.44
CA VAL A 680 6.64 -16.48 -0.02
C VAL A 680 6.01 -17.87 -0.03
N LEU A 681 4.77 -18.00 0.42
CA LEU A 681 4.05 -19.27 0.42
C LEU A 681 3.82 -19.79 -1.01
N LEU A 682 3.63 -18.89 -1.97
CA LEU A 682 3.46 -19.24 -3.38
C LEU A 682 4.79 -19.54 -4.10
N ASP A 683 5.87 -18.85 -3.72
CA ASP A 683 7.20 -18.96 -4.35
C ASP A 683 8.09 -20.08 -3.80
N SER A 684 7.74 -20.64 -2.64
CA SER A 684 8.53 -21.65 -1.93
C SER A 684 7.71 -22.90 -1.55
N ASP A 685 8.42 -23.91 -1.07
CA ASP A 685 7.87 -25.16 -0.53
C ASP A 685 7.54 -25.10 0.98
N ALA A 686 7.60 -23.91 1.60
CA ALA A 686 7.48 -23.74 3.04
C ALA A 686 6.12 -24.23 3.56
N PHE A 687 5.04 -23.92 2.84
CA PHE A 687 3.69 -24.31 3.21
C PHE A 687 3.51 -25.83 3.14
N GLU A 688 3.97 -26.42 2.04
CA GLU A 688 3.91 -27.86 1.78
C GLU A 688 4.65 -28.66 2.85
N ARG A 689 5.88 -28.25 3.19
CA ARG A 689 6.67 -28.91 4.23
C ARG A 689 6.01 -28.80 5.61
N ARG A 690 5.43 -27.64 5.94
CA ARG A 690 4.79 -27.44 7.25
C ARG A 690 3.53 -28.29 7.44
N PHE A 691 2.76 -28.51 6.39
CA PHE A 691 1.52 -29.28 6.44
C PHE A 691 1.64 -30.70 5.87
N ASN A 692 2.86 -31.13 5.52
CA ASN A 692 3.15 -32.40 4.86
C ASN A 692 2.25 -32.65 3.64
N PHE A 693 2.12 -31.63 2.80
CA PHE A 693 1.18 -31.61 1.68
C PHE A 693 1.89 -32.03 0.38
N GLY A 694 1.61 -33.25 -0.10
CA GLY A 694 2.25 -33.83 -1.27
C GLY A 694 1.51 -33.60 -2.60
N ASN A 695 2.21 -33.92 -3.71
CA ASN A 695 1.73 -33.78 -5.10
C ASN A 695 1.37 -32.34 -5.47
N ILE A 696 2.25 -31.39 -5.12
CA ILE A 696 2.14 -29.97 -5.47
C ILE A 696 3.31 -29.60 -6.38
N PRO A 697 3.06 -28.94 -7.53
CA PRO A 697 4.14 -28.49 -8.41
C PRO A 697 5.04 -27.46 -7.72
N ALA A 698 6.32 -27.48 -8.05
CA ALA A 698 7.22 -26.41 -7.65
C ALA A 698 6.82 -25.10 -8.36
N CYS A 699 6.56 -24.05 -7.59
CA CYS A 699 6.11 -22.76 -8.10
C CYS A 699 7.18 -21.69 -7.89
N ARG A 700 7.32 -20.75 -8.83
CA ARG A 700 8.12 -19.53 -8.64
C ARG A 700 7.38 -18.32 -9.13
N VAL A 701 7.45 -17.23 -8.36
CA VAL A 701 6.87 -15.94 -8.69
C VAL A 701 7.93 -15.09 -9.41
N TRP A 702 7.60 -14.61 -10.61
CA TRP A 702 8.53 -13.90 -11.47
C TRP A 702 9.19 -12.71 -10.76
N GLY A 703 10.52 -12.72 -10.69
CA GLY A 703 11.31 -11.62 -10.14
C GLY A 703 11.01 -11.32 -8.67
N PHE A 704 10.35 -12.22 -7.94
CA PHE A 704 10.10 -12.10 -6.51
C PHE A 704 11.25 -12.73 -5.72
N HIS A 705 11.77 -11.97 -4.77
CA HIS A 705 12.72 -12.42 -3.78
C HIS A 705 12.22 -11.94 -2.42
N PRO A 706 12.10 -12.82 -1.41
CA PRO A 706 11.52 -12.47 -0.13
C PRO A 706 12.44 -11.51 0.64
N GLY A 707 11.84 -10.46 1.21
CA GLY A 707 12.53 -9.61 2.18
C GLY A 707 12.75 -10.33 3.51
N LEU A 708 13.72 -9.85 4.29
CA LEU A 708 14.05 -10.42 5.60
C LEU A 708 12.82 -10.46 6.52
N THR A 709 11.97 -9.41 6.50
CA THR A 709 10.75 -9.35 7.30
C THR A 709 9.77 -10.45 6.95
N ALA A 710 9.62 -10.76 5.66
CA ALA A 710 8.74 -11.83 5.22
C ALA A 710 9.29 -13.20 5.64
N LEU A 711 10.60 -13.43 5.48
CA LEU A 711 11.27 -14.66 5.90
C LEU A 711 11.16 -14.90 7.42
N GLU A 712 11.40 -13.86 8.23
CA GLU A 712 11.22 -13.92 9.68
C GLU A 712 9.78 -14.24 10.06
N THR A 713 8.80 -13.59 9.40
CA THR A 713 7.38 -13.86 9.65
C THR A 713 7.02 -15.32 9.33
N VAL A 714 7.53 -15.87 8.21
CA VAL A 714 7.32 -17.28 7.86
C VAL A 714 7.98 -18.21 8.86
N ARG A 715 9.22 -17.95 9.26
CA ARG A 715 9.92 -18.75 10.26
C ARG A 715 9.16 -18.75 11.58
N ASP A 716 8.65 -17.59 12.01
CA ASP A 716 7.94 -17.44 13.28
C ASP A 716 6.56 -18.12 13.26
N ARG A 717 5.85 -18.10 12.12
CA ARG A 717 4.49 -18.66 11.99
C ARG A 717 4.46 -20.13 11.59
N LEU A 718 5.38 -20.57 10.73
CA LEU A 718 5.43 -21.94 10.21
C LEU A 718 6.56 -22.78 10.82
N GLY A 719 7.60 -22.20 11.41
CA GLY A 719 8.72 -22.97 11.98
C GLY A 719 9.61 -23.64 10.92
N VAL A 720 9.54 -23.18 9.66
CA VAL A 720 10.35 -23.70 8.55
C VAL A 720 11.04 -22.55 7.81
N THR A 721 12.25 -22.82 7.30
CA THR A 721 12.97 -21.88 6.43
C THR A 721 12.56 -22.14 4.98
N PRO A 722 12.02 -21.16 4.24
CA PRO A 722 11.63 -21.33 2.84
C PRO A 722 12.77 -21.79 1.94
N SER A 723 12.50 -22.75 1.05
CA SER A 723 13.39 -23.10 -0.06
C SER A 723 12.65 -22.97 -1.37
N SER A 724 13.36 -22.53 -2.41
CA SER A 724 12.81 -22.31 -3.75
C SER A 724 13.53 -23.20 -4.75
N ASP A 725 12.79 -23.77 -5.70
CA ASP A 725 13.36 -24.55 -6.79
C ASP A 725 13.80 -23.59 -7.92
N PRO A 726 15.07 -23.63 -8.38
CA PRO A 726 15.51 -22.82 -9.51
C PRO A 726 14.80 -23.17 -10.83
N SER A 727 14.23 -24.37 -10.96
CA SER A 727 13.52 -24.88 -12.14
C SER A 727 12.05 -25.20 -11.80
N PRO A 728 11.18 -24.19 -11.69
CA PRO A 728 9.78 -24.40 -11.30
C PRO A 728 9.00 -25.18 -12.35
N ASP A 729 8.12 -26.07 -11.88
CA ASP A 729 7.06 -26.68 -12.70
C ASP A 729 6.04 -25.63 -13.18
N VAL A 730 5.71 -24.66 -12.33
CA VAL A 730 4.74 -23.59 -12.61
C VAL A 730 5.37 -22.22 -12.41
N ARG A 731 5.39 -21.43 -13.49
CA ARG A 731 5.84 -20.04 -13.45
C ARG A 731 4.67 -19.11 -13.17
N ILE A 732 4.58 -18.62 -11.94
CA ILE A 732 3.63 -17.57 -11.55
C ILE A 732 4.20 -16.23 -12.03
N LEU A 733 3.52 -15.60 -12.97
CA LEU A 733 3.94 -14.33 -13.56
C LEU A 733 3.60 -13.15 -12.66
N ALA A 734 2.47 -13.22 -11.94
CA ALA A 734 2.06 -12.18 -11.00
C ALA A 734 0.96 -12.63 -10.04
N VAL A 735 0.86 -11.94 -8.90
CA VAL A 735 -0.21 -12.11 -7.91
C VAL A 735 -0.84 -10.75 -7.63
N TYR A 736 -2.15 -10.67 -7.82
CA TYR A 736 -2.93 -9.45 -7.64
C TYR A 736 -4.13 -9.70 -6.74
N ALA A 737 -4.31 -8.85 -5.73
CA ALA A 737 -5.59 -8.74 -5.06
C ALA A 737 -6.53 -7.82 -5.87
N MET A 738 -7.84 -8.06 -5.82
CA MET A 738 -8.85 -7.19 -6.44
C MET A 738 -9.98 -6.84 -5.44
N GLY A 739 -10.86 -5.91 -5.82
CA GLY A 739 -11.97 -5.49 -4.97
C GLY A 739 -11.61 -4.32 -4.03
N SER A 740 -12.00 -4.40 -2.75
CA SER A 740 -11.86 -3.28 -1.81
C SER A 740 -10.49 -3.14 -1.15
N LEU A 741 -9.60 -4.14 -1.24
CA LEU A 741 -8.29 -4.08 -0.60
C LEU A 741 -7.48 -2.84 -1.06
N GLY A 742 -6.97 -2.10 -0.09
CA GLY A 742 -6.21 -0.86 -0.27
C GLY A 742 -7.02 0.33 -0.77
N THR A 743 -8.35 0.26 -0.76
CA THR A 743 -9.24 1.39 -1.15
C THR A 743 -9.86 2.07 0.06
N VAL A 744 -10.53 3.20 -0.14
CA VAL A 744 -11.30 3.85 0.96
C VAL A 744 -12.42 2.99 1.51
N ALA A 745 -12.86 2.00 0.74
CA ALA A 745 -13.92 1.06 1.08
C ALA A 745 -13.44 -0.19 1.83
N GLN A 746 -12.15 -0.31 2.13
CA GLN A 746 -11.64 -1.46 2.86
C GLN A 746 -12.05 -1.40 4.33
N THR A 747 -12.43 -2.56 4.87
CA THR A 747 -12.60 -2.82 6.30
C THR A 747 -11.83 -4.09 6.68
N SER A 748 -11.65 -4.36 7.97
CA SER A 748 -11.04 -5.61 8.47
C SER A 748 -11.88 -6.86 8.17
N GLU A 749 -13.17 -6.67 7.88
CA GLU A 749 -14.11 -7.72 7.44
C GLU A 749 -14.15 -7.89 5.91
N SER A 750 -13.32 -7.15 5.16
CA SER A 750 -13.29 -7.29 3.70
C SER A 750 -12.63 -8.60 3.27
N ASP A 751 -13.23 -9.24 2.28
CA ASP A 751 -12.72 -10.42 1.57
C ASP A 751 -11.42 -10.11 0.80
N LEU A 752 -10.60 -11.15 0.63
CA LEU A 752 -9.38 -11.11 -0.17
C LEU A 752 -9.52 -11.97 -1.43
N ASP A 753 -9.91 -11.35 -2.55
CA ASP A 753 -9.92 -12.01 -3.86
C ASP A 753 -8.56 -11.85 -4.56
N CYS A 754 -7.89 -12.96 -4.87
CA CYS A 754 -6.54 -12.96 -5.46
C CYS A 754 -6.48 -13.70 -6.79
N TRP A 755 -6.02 -13.03 -7.83
CA TRP A 755 -5.62 -13.65 -9.11
C TRP A 755 -4.17 -14.11 -9.02
N VAL A 756 -3.97 -15.42 -9.19
CA VAL A 756 -2.65 -16.06 -9.27
C VAL A 756 -2.38 -16.36 -10.75
N CYS A 757 -1.67 -15.45 -11.40
CA CYS A 757 -1.49 -15.44 -12.85
C CYS A 757 -0.27 -16.29 -13.24
N TYR A 758 -0.45 -17.31 -14.07
CA TYR A 758 0.61 -18.25 -14.43
C TYR A 758 0.71 -18.49 -15.95
N ASP A 759 1.87 -18.96 -16.38
CA ASP A 759 2.20 -19.20 -17.80
C ASP A 759 1.52 -20.45 -18.38
N GLY A 760 1.19 -20.43 -19.68
CA GLY A 760 0.31 -21.41 -20.33
C GLY A 760 0.85 -22.83 -20.51
N ASP A 761 2.16 -23.04 -20.36
CA ASP A 761 2.84 -24.33 -20.56
C ASP A 761 2.76 -25.22 -19.31
N VAL A 762 1.56 -25.62 -18.88
CA VAL A 762 1.36 -26.52 -17.72
C VAL A 762 0.44 -27.70 -18.04
N THR A 763 0.70 -28.84 -17.40
CA THR A 763 -0.17 -30.03 -17.52
C THR A 763 -1.40 -29.91 -16.62
N MET A 764 -2.49 -30.64 -16.92
CA MET A 764 -3.69 -30.69 -16.06
C MET A 764 -3.39 -31.12 -14.62
N SER A 765 -2.39 -31.99 -14.42
CA SER A 765 -1.96 -32.42 -13.09
C SER A 765 -1.31 -31.28 -12.30
N MET A 766 -0.48 -30.46 -12.96
CA MET A 766 0.16 -29.29 -12.35
C MET A 766 -0.88 -28.23 -11.99
N GLU A 767 -1.81 -27.94 -12.89
CA GLU A 767 -2.90 -26.99 -12.63
C GLU A 767 -3.78 -27.43 -11.45
N SER A 768 -4.12 -28.72 -11.39
CA SER A 768 -4.86 -29.32 -10.27
C SER A 768 -4.07 -29.25 -8.95
N GLY A 769 -2.76 -29.47 -9.00
CA GLY A 769 -1.87 -29.33 -7.84
C GLY A 769 -1.77 -27.89 -7.35
N LEU A 770 -1.65 -26.90 -8.26
CA LEU A 770 -1.69 -25.49 -7.91
C LEU A 770 -3.02 -25.12 -7.26
N LYS A 771 -4.15 -25.51 -7.84
CA LYS A 771 -5.47 -25.25 -7.24
C LYS A 771 -5.58 -25.83 -5.83
N ARG A 772 -5.14 -27.08 -5.62
CA ARG A 772 -5.11 -27.69 -4.28
C ARG A 772 -4.27 -26.89 -3.28
N LYS A 773 -3.10 -26.37 -3.68
CA LYS A 773 -2.28 -25.51 -2.82
C LYS A 773 -3.04 -24.23 -2.44
N LEU A 774 -3.67 -23.59 -3.43
CA LEU A 774 -4.42 -22.35 -3.24
C LEU A 774 -5.63 -22.55 -2.31
N ASP A 775 -6.42 -23.60 -2.52
CA ASP A 775 -7.58 -23.92 -1.67
C ASP A 775 -7.13 -24.20 -0.21
N ALA A 776 -5.99 -24.85 -0.01
CA ALA A 776 -5.42 -25.09 1.32
C ALA A 776 -4.94 -23.80 2.00
N ILE A 777 -4.32 -22.88 1.25
CA ILE A 777 -3.93 -21.56 1.76
C ILE A 777 -5.16 -20.74 2.13
N SER A 778 -6.25 -20.80 1.34
CA SER A 778 -7.54 -20.16 1.67
C SER A 778 -8.09 -20.65 3.01
N LEU A 779 -8.18 -21.96 3.20
CA LEU A 779 -8.67 -22.54 4.45
C LEU A 779 -7.82 -22.10 5.65
N TRP A 780 -6.50 -22.08 5.48
CA TRP A 780 -5.56 -21.64 6.51
C TRP A 780 -5.68 -20.14 6.84
N ALA A 781 -5.93 -19.30 5.83
CA ALA A 781 -6.18 -17.87 6.00
C ALA A 781 -7.39 -17.62 6.90
N GLU A 782 -8.48 -18.34 6.65
CA GLU A 782 -9.71 -18.21 7.42
C GLU A 782 -9.56 -18.76 8.84
N SER A 783 -8.96 -19.94 9.00
CA SER A 783 -8.85 -20.60 10.31
C SER A 783 -7.90 -19.92 11.27
N GLU A 784 -6.72 -19.48 10.80
CA GLU A 784 -5.66 -18.94 11.67
C GLU A 784 -5.66 -17.41 11.75
N PHE A 785 -6.14 -16.73 10.71
CA PHE A 785 -6.07 -15.26 10.62
C PHE A 785 -7.44 -14.59 10.59
N GLY A 786 -8.54 -15.36 10.56
CA GLY A 786 -9.88 -14.82 10.40
C GLY A 786 -10.02 -14.01 9.12
N LEU A 787 -9.31 -14.39 8.06
CA LEU A 787 -9.30 -13.72 6.77
C LEU A 787 -9.93 -14.62 5.72
N GLU A 788 -11.12 -14.23 5.24
CA GLU A 788 -11.74 -14.87 4.09
C GLU A 788 -10.93 -14.52 2.83
N ALA A 789 -10.22 -15.50 2.27
CA ALA A 789 -9.38 -15.34 1.10
C ALA A 789 -9.74 -16.34 0.00
N HIS A 790 -9.95 -15.84 -1.22
CA HIS A 790 -10.31 -16.61 -2.39
C HIS A 790 -9.22 -16.48 -3.46
N PHE A 791 -8.63 -17.60 -3.87
CA PHE A 791 -7.55 -17.62 -4.86
C PHE A 791 -8.02 -18.21 -6.18
N TYR A 792 -7.85 -17.44 -7.26
CA TYR A 792 -8.23 -17.82 -8.61
C TYR A 792 -6.96 -18.08 -9.44
N PRO A 793 -6.70 -19.33 -9.85
CA PRO A 793 -5.60 -19.64 -10.76
C PRO A 793 -5.96 -19.12 -12.17
N MET A 794 -5.15 -18.20 -12.71
CA MET A 794 -5.42 -17.51 -13.96
C MET A 794 -4.36 -17.85 -15.01
N ARG A 795 -4.72 -18.71 -15.98
CA ARG A 795 -3.85 -18.98 -17.13
C ARG A 795 -3.81 -17.76 -18.05
N MET A 796 -2.61 -17.25 -18.34
CA MET A 796 -2.49 -15.96 -19.04
C MET A 796 -3.07 -15.95 -20.46
N ASP A 797 -3.05 -17.07 -21.19
CA ASP A 797 -3.68 -17.15 -22.52
C ASP A 797 -5.20 -16.93 -22.44
N ASP A 798 -5.84 -17.49 -21.42
CA ASP A 798 -7.27 -17.35 -21.19
C ASP A 798 -7.63 -15.95 -20.71
N VAL A 799 -6.83 -15.38 -19.81
CA VAL A 799 -6.98 -13.98 -19.38
C VAL A 799 -6.91 -13.04 -20.57
N ARG A 800 -5.92 -13.19 -21.47
CA ARG A 800 -5.76 -12.33 -22.65
C ARG A 800 -6.97 -12.41 -23.58
N ASP A 801 -7.51 -13.60 -23.77
CA ASP A 801 -8.64 -13.87 -24.66
C ASP A 801 -10.02 -13.69 -24.01
N ASN A 802 -10.08 -13.22 -22.76
CA ASN A 802 -11.33 -13.07 -21.97
C ASN A 802 -12.08 -14.39 -21.75
N ARG A 803 -11.36 -15.52 -21.66
CA ARG A 803 -11.94 -16.82 -21.29
C ARG A 803 -11.79 -16.99 -19.78
N PHE A 804 -12.88 -16.93 -19.03
CA PHE A 804 -12.88 -17.22 -17.60
C PHE A 804 -13.73 -18.48 -17.37
N LEU A 805 -13.12 -19.53 -16.79
CA LEU A 805 -13.79 -20.82 -16.60
C LEU A 805 -15.03 -20.67 -15.70
N SER A 806 -16.12 -21.31 -16.13
CA SER A 806 -17.38 -21.46 -15.39
C SER A 806 -17.28 -22.68 -14.46
N GLY A 807 -16.67 -22.50 -13.28
CA GLY A 807 -16.34 -23.64 -12.38
C GLY A 807 -16.92 -23.58 -10.98
N ASP A 808 -17.15 -22.40 -10.41
CA ASP A 808 -17.62 -22.27 -9.02
C ASP A 808 -19.08 -21.80 -8.99
N GLU A 809 -19.83 -22.21 -7.96
CA GLU A 809 -21.22 -21.78 -7.68
C GLU A 809 -21.38 -20.24 -7.62
N GLU A 810 -20.27 -19.51 -7.55
CA GLU A 810 -20.20 -18.04 -7.57
C GLU A 810 -19.72 -17.40 -8.89
N SER A 811 -19.32 -18.18 -9.90
CA SER A 811 -18.72 -17.64 -11.14
C SER A 811 -19.70 -17.69 -12.32
N SER A 812 -20.19 -16.51 -12.74
CA SER A 812 -20.95 -16.32 -13.99
C SER A 812 -20.05 -16.33 -15.24
N GLY A 813 -18.92 -17.06 -15.20
CA GLY A 813 -17.67 -16.84 -15.94
C GLY A 813 -17.74 -16.57 -17.45
N SER A 814 -18.78 -17.00 -18.16
CA SER A 814 -18.95 -16.71 -19.59
C SER A 814 -19.79 -15.46 -19.90
N ALA A 815 -20.59 -14.95 -18.95
CA ALA A 815 -21.59 -13.90 -19.18
C ALA A 815 -21.17 -12.50 -18.70
N GLN A 816 -19.95 -12.32 -18.16
CA GLN A 816 -19.45 -11.04 -17.60
C GLN A 816 -17.92 -10.84 -17.76
N ALA A 817 -17.29 -11.50 -18.74
CA ALA A 817 -15.84 -11.55 -18.87
C ALA A 817 -15.19 -10.15 -18.96
N LEU A 818 -15.77 -9.24 -19.76
CA LEU A 818 -15.23 -7.88 -19.92
C LEU A 818 -15.54 -7.00 -18.72
N LEU A 819 -16.69 -7.17 -18.06
CA LEU A 819 -17.00 -6.49 -16.79
C LEU A 819 -16.02 -6.90 -15.68
N LEU A 820 -15.67 -8.18 -15.59
CA LEU A 820 -14.69 -8.68 -14.65
C LEU A 820 -13.29 -8.10 -14.93
N LYS A 821 -12.88 -8.06 -16.21
CA LYS A 821 -11.61 -7.43 -16.61
C LYS A 821 -11.58 -5.92 -16.35
N GLU A 822 -12.70 -5.22 -16.53
CA GLU A 822 -12.84 -3.80 -16.17
C GLU A 822 -12.67 -3.61 -14.65
N GLU A 823 -13.32 -4.45 -13.83
CA GLU A 823 -13.17 -4.45 -12.38
C GLU A 823 -11.74 -4.77 -11.94
N PHE A 824 -11.09 -5.73 -12.59
CA PHE A 824 -9.69 -6.04 -12.35
C PHE A 824 -8.81 -4.82 -12.68
N TYR A 825 -8.92 -4.22 -13.86
CA TYR A 825 -8.11 -3.05 -14.22
C TYR A 825 -8.35 -1.83 -13.34
N ARG A 826 -9.57 -1.63 -12.82
CA ARG A 826 -9.83 -0.50 -11.91
C ARG A 826 -9.35 -0.76 -10.47
N THR A 827 -9.37 -2.01 -9.99
CA THR A 827 -9.13 -2.33 -8.56
C THR A 827 -7.87 -3.13 -8.27
N ALA A 828 -7.17 -3.69 -9.26
CA ALA A 828 -6.01 -4.54 -9.02
C ALA A 828 -4.97 -3.88 -8.12
N LEU A 829 -4.58 -4.59 -7.07
CA LEU A 829 -3.49 -4.28 -6.16
C LEU A 829 -2.43 -5.37 -6.30
N LYS A 830 -1.26 -4.99 -6.82
CA LYS A 830 -0.14 -5.91 -7.02
C LYS A 830 0.43 -6.33 -5.67
N LEU A 831 0.47 -7.63 -5.43
CA LEU A 831 1.13 -8.26 -4.29
C LEU A 831 2.56 -8.70 -4.66
N ALA A 832 2.74 -9.32 -5.83
CA ALA A 832 4.05 -9.76 -6.32
C ALA A 832 4.08 -9.93 -7.85
N GLY A 833 5.29 -10.06 -8.44
CA GLY A 833 5.49 -10.43 -9.84
C GLY A 833 5.62 -9.28 -10.85
N LYS A 834 5.19 -9.52 -12.10
CA LYS A 834 5.19 -8.52 -13.19
C LYS A 834 4.14 -7.43 -12.99
N ASN A 835 4.27 -6.31 -13.71
CA ASN A 835 3.34 -5.18 -13.77
C ASN A 835 2.31 -5.36 -14.90
N ILE A 836 1.09 -4.84 -14.75
CA ILE A 836 0.05 -4.90 -15.81
C ILE A 836 0.38 -3.92 -16.94
N ALA A 837 0.58 -4.42 -18.16
CA ALA A 837 0.92 -3.61 -19.33
C ALA A 837 -0.19 -2.62 -19.74
N TRP A 838 -1.46 -2.88 -19.41
CA TRP A 838 -2.56 -1.95 -19.70
C TRP A 838 -2.37 -0.56 -19.07
N TRP A 839 -1.71 -0.44 -17.91
CA TRP A 839 -1.49 0.85 -17.25
C TRP A 839 -0.54 1.78 -18.01
N ILE A 840 0.35 1.24 -18.84
CA ILE A 840 1.27 2.05 -19.65
C ILE A 840 0.65 2.49 -20.98
N THR A 841 -0.54 2.01 -21.34
CA THR A 841 -1.26 2.45 -22.54
C THR A 841 -2.05 3.74 -22.29
N PRO A 842 -2.35 4.56 -23.33
CA PRO A 842 -3.22 5.72 -23.16
C PRO A 842 -4.62 5.32 -22.67
N ALA A 843 -5.28 6.19 -21.90
CA ALA A 843 -6.69 5.99 -21.53
C ALA A 843 -7.58 6.08 -22.78
N GLY A 844 -8.52 5.14 -22.94
CA GLY A 844 -9.38 5.04 -24.12
C GLY A 844 -8.64 4.61 -25.39
N ALA A 845 -7.46 3.98 -25.27
CA ALA A 845 -6.72 3.51 -26.43
C ALA A 845 -7.52 2.44 -27.18
N GLY A 846 -7.75 2.64 -28.48
CA GLY A 846 -8.30 1.59 -29.34
C GLY A 846 -7.30 0.45 -29.58
N ARG A 847 -7.80 -0.68 -30.11
CA ARG A 847 -7.02 -1.91 -30.33
C ARG A 847 -5.66 -1.71 -31.01
N LYS A 848 -5.61 -0.93 -32.10
CA LYS A 848 -4.36 -0.66 -32.84
C LYS A 848 -3.27 0.00 -31.98
N VAL A 849 -3.67 0.98 -31.15
CA VAL A 849 -2.75 1.69 -30.25
C VAL A 849 -2.31 0.78 -29.12
N TYR A 850 -3.25 0.00 -28.56
CA TYR A 850 -2.97 -1.00 -27.55
C TYR A 850 -1.90 -1.99 -28.03
N ASP A 851 -2.11 -2.64 -29.17
CA ASP A 851 -1.17 -3.64 -29.72
C ASP A 851 0.22 -3.05 -29.99
N ALA A 852 0.29 -1.79 -30.45
CA ALA A 852 1.55 -1.10 -30.64
C ALA A 852 2.29 -0.85 -29.32
N CYS A 853 1.57 -0.46 -28.27
CA CYS A 853 2.13 -0.34 -26.93
C CYS A 853 2.62 -1.69 -26.41
N ILE A 854 1.83 -2.77 -26.55
CA ILE A 854 2.21 -4.11 -26.08
C ILE A 854 3.46 -4.63 -26.79
N ARG A 855 3.56 -4.47 -28.12
CA ARG A 855 4.79 -4.85 -28.86
C ARG A 855 6.03 -4.15 -28.33
N ALA A 856 5.92 -2.87 -27.97
CA ALA A 856 7.02 -2.12 -27.36
C ALA A 856 7.28 -2.55 -25.91
N ALA A 857 6.23 -2.84 -25.14
CA ALA A 857 6.28 -3.23 -23.74
C ALA A 857 7.07 -4.53 -23.51
N ARG A 858 7.08 -5.45 -24.49
CA ARG A 858 7.86 -6.70 -24.44
C ARG A 858 9.36 -6.50 -24.23
N ARG A 859 9.89 -5.33 -24.59
CA ARG A 859 11.30 -4.97 -24.43
C ARG A 859 11.52 -3.93 -23.33
N TYR A 860 10.48 -3.54 -22.59
CA TYR A 860 10.57 -2.49 -21.58
C TYR A 860 10.83 -3.08 -20.17
N PRO A 861 11.79 -2.52 -19.41
CA PRO A 861 12.73 -1.46 -19.82
C PRO A 861 13.78 -1.98 -20.80
N LEU A 862 14.24 -1.16 -21.75
CA LEU A 862 15.25 -1.61 -22.71
C LEU A 862 16.58 -1.94 -22.03
N CYS A 863 16.88 -1.26 -20.93
CA CYS A 863 18.03 -1.53 -20.06
C CYS A 863 17.56 -2.30 -18.82
N GLY A 864 17.21 -3.59 -18.95
CA GLY A 864 16.80 -4.42 -17.83
C GLY A 864 16.00 -5.68 -18.24
N LYS A 865 15.42 -6.37 -17.25
CA LYS A 865 14.56 -7.53 -17.52
C LYS A 865 13.13 -7.05 -17.83
N PRO A 866 12.49 -7.49 -18.93
CA PRO A 866 11.11 -7.13 -19.23
C PRO A 866 10.16 -7.51 -18.09
N ARG A 867 9.46 -6.50 -17.54
CA ARG A 867 8.67 -6.66 -16.31
C ARG A 867 7.18 -6.38 -16.46
N LEU A 868 6.71 -6.19 -17.68
CA LEU A 868 5.30 -5.96 -18.00
C LEU A 868 4.67 -7.25 -18.53
N GLU A 869 3.44 -7.53 -18.13
CA GLU A 869 2.65 -8.66 -18.60
C GLU A 869 1.36 -8.17 -19.28
N ASP A 870 1.00 -8.81 -20.39
CA ASP A 870 -0.18 -8.48 -21.16
C ASP A 870 -1.39 -9.27 -20.66
N PHE A 871 -2.39 -8.55 -20.13
CA PHE A 871 -3.67 -9.08 -19.64
C PHE A 871 -4.79 -8.94 -20.70
N GLY A 872 -4.47 -8.46 -21.91
CA GLY A 872 -5.38 -8.35 -23.03
C GLY A 872 -6.11 -7.00 -23.12
N TYR A 873 -6.58 -6.70 -24.32
CA TYR A 873 -7.31 -5.49 -24.63
C TYR A 873 -8.70 -5.48 -23.97
N LEU A 874 -9.07 -4.36 -23.35
CA LEU A 874 -10.45 -4.12 -22.87
C LEU A 874 -11.26 -3.52 -24.03
N SER A 875 -12.05 -4.35 -24.70
CA SER A 875 -13.02 -3.90 -25.70
C SER A 875 -14.25 -3.27 -25.04
N GLU A 876 -15.12 -2.69 -25.87
CA GLU A 876 -16.45 -2.28 -25.43
C GLU A 876 -17.22 -3.49 -24.89
N VAL A 877 -17.84 -3.34 -23.73
CA VAL A 877 -18.62 -4.40 -23.08
C VAL A 877 -19.94 -4.56 -23.84
N PRO A 878 -20.31 -5.77 -24.27
CA PRO A 878 -21.53 -5.99 -25.02
C PRO A 878 -22.79 -5.82 -24.13
N PRO A 879 -23.94 -5.41 -24.72
CA PRO A 879 -25.24 -5.31 -24.05
C PRO A 879 -25.59 -6.46 -23.11
N ASP A 880 -25.36 -7.70 -23.56
CA ASP A 880 -25.74 -8.92 -22.85
C ASP A 880 -24.98 -9.07 -21.52
N GLU A 881 -23.73 -8.62 -21.45
CA GLU A 881 -22.94 -8.64 -20.22
C GLU A 881 -23.48 -7.63 -19.20
N TYR A 882 -24.00 -6.47 -19.61
CA TYR A 882 -24.63 -5.52 -18.68
C TYR A 882 -25.92 -6.09 -18.07
N PHE A 883 -26.72 -6.76 -18.90
CA PHE A 883 -27.94 -7.42 -18.45
C PHE A 883 -27.63 -8.57 -17.49
N GLY A 884 -26.73 -9.49 -17.86
CA GLY A 884 -26.26 -10.55 -16.97
C GLY A 884 -25.62 -10.02 -15.69
N GLY A 885 -24.84 -8.94 -15.80
CA GLY A 885 -24.26 -8.18 -14.69
C GLY A 885 -25.32 -7.69 -13.70
N SER A 886 -26.41 -7.11 -14.20
CA SER A 886 -27.48 -6.56 -13.38
C SER A 886 -28.21 -7.63 -12.55
N LEU A 887 -28.53 -8.77 -13.17
CA LEU A 887 -29.18 -9.90 -12.49
C LEU A 887 -28.30 -10.46 -11.38
N TRP A 888 -27.01 -10.57 -11.64
CA TRP A 888 -26.04 -11.01 -10.65
C TRP A 888 -25.96 -10.07 -9.45
N GLN A 889 -25.93 -8.75 -9.68
CA GLN A 889 -25.97 -7.78 -8.58
C GLN A 889 -27.27 -7.85 -7.79
N MET A 890 -28.41 -8.15 -8.41
CA MET A 890 -29.67 -8.33 -7.69
C MET A 890 -29.66 -9.57 -6.77
N VAL A 891 -29.00 -10.66 -7.19
CA VAL A 891 -28.82 -11.86 -6.36
C VAL A 891 -27.85 -11.59 -5.20
N LYS A 892 -26.69 -11.00 -5.48
CA LYS A 892 -25.69 -10.65 -4.46
C LYS A 892 -26.18 -9.58 -3.48
N ALA A 893 -27.13 -8.72 -3.89
CA ALA A 893 -27.75 -7.73 -3.02
C ALA A 893 -28.35 -8.36 -1.76
N VAL A 894 -28.90 -9.58 -1.84
CA VAL A 894 -29.50 -10.28 -0.69
C VAL A 894 -28.55 -10.39 0.50
N ARG A 895 -27.25 -10.62 0.23
CA ARG A 895 -26.20 -10.68 1.26
C ARG A 895 -25.50 -9.33 1.46
N ALA A 896 -25.22 -8.59 0.39
CA ALA A 896 -24.46 -7.34 0.42
C ALA A 896 -25.16 -6.22 -0.38
N PRO A 897 -26.26 -5.63 0.15
CA PRO A 897 -27.09 -4.68 -0.60
C PRO A 897 -26.37 -3.42 -1.01
N PHE A 898 -25.65 -2.78 -0.09
CA PHE A 898 -25.03 -1.49 -0.33
C PHE A 898 -23.87 -1.57 -1.34
N LYS A 899 -23.10 -2.68 -1.33
CA LYS A 899 -22.09 -2.99 -2.36
C LYS A 899 -22.77 -3.14 -3.73
N SER A 900 -23.91 -3.85 -3.76
CA SER A 900 -24.66 -4.13 -4.99
C SER A 900 -25.36 -2.88 -5.55
N VAL A 901 -25.84 -1.96 -4.70
CA VAL A 901 -26.41 -0.66 -5.12
C VAL A 901 -25.38 0.12 -5.94
N LEU A 902 -24.14 0.24 -5.45
CA LEU A 902 -23.07 0.96 -6.13
C LEU A 902 -22.70 0.28 -7.47
N LYS A 903 -22.57 -1.05 -7.48
CA LYS A 903 -22.23 -1.81 -8.68
C LYS A 903 -23.34 -1.75 -9.74
N LEU A 904 -24.61 -1.86 -9.33
CA LEU A 904 -25.75 -1.79 -10.24
C LEU A 904 -25.89 -0.39 -10.86
N GLY A 905 -25.68 0.67 -10.07
CA GLY A 905 -25.64 2.04 -10.60
C GLY A 905 -24.53 2.26 -11.64
N LEU A 906 -23.38 1.58 -11.49
CA LEU A 906 -22.31 1.64 -12.49
C LEU A 906 -22.75 1.01 -13.81
N LEU A 907 -23.41 -0.16 -13.75
CA LEU A 907 -23.95 -0.83 -14.92
C LEU A 907 -24.99 0.04 -15.62
N GLU A 908 -25.87 0.72 -14.86
CA GLU A 908 -26.82 1.69 -15.45
C GLU A 908 -26.10 2.82 -16.17
N THR A 909 -25.06 3.39 -15.53
CA THR A 909 -24.27 4.48 -16.10
C THR A 909 -23.57 4.08 -17.41
N TYR A 910 -23.17 2.80 -17.54
CA TYR A 910 -22.57 2.26 -18.76
C TYR A 910 -23.61 1.93 -19.83
N ALA A 911 -24.78 1.42 -19.43
CA ALA A 911 -25.84 1.07 -20.37
C ALA A 911 -26.54 2.31 -20.97
N ALA A 912 -26.56 3.43 -20.25
CA ALA A 912 -27.26 4.65 -20.63
C ALA A 912 -26.80 5.23 -21.99
N PRO A 913 -27.71 5.77 -22.83
CA PRO A 913 -27.37 6.42 -24.11
C PRO A 913 -26.45 7.65 -23.95
N GLU A 914 -26.64 8.41 -22.87
CA GLU A 914 -25.81 9.55 -22.46
C GLU A 914 -24.62 9.11 -21.58
N GLY A 915 -24.35 7.81 -21.54
CA GLY A 915 -23.33 7.19 -20.71
C GLY A 915 -21.93 7.74 -20.98
N SER A 916 -21.04 7.47 -20.03
CA SER A 916 -19.64 7.90 -20.11
C SER A 916 -18.94 7.41 -21.37
N ALA A 917 -18.25 8.32 -22.09
CA ALA A 917 -17.36 7.97 -23.21
C ALA A 917 -16.16 7.06 -22.83
N LEU A 918 -15.86 6.87 -21.54
CA LEU A 918 -14.78 6.00 -21.05
C LEU A 918 -15.22 5.13 -19.86
N PRO A 919 -14.80 3.86 -19.77
CA PRO A 919 -15.01 3.04 -18.57
C PRO A 919 -14.27 3.63 -17.36
N LEU A 920 -14.62 3.17 -16.15
CA LEU A 920 -14.14 3.72 -14.88
C LEU A 920 -12.63 3.47 -14.73
N CYS A 921 -12.16 2.27 -15.09
CA CYS A 921 -10.74 1.96 -15.13
C CYS A 921 -9.94 3.00 -15.94
N ASP A 922 -10.40 3.39 -17.13
CA ASP A 922 -9.73 4.37 -17.98
C ASP A 922 -9.82 5.80 -17.43
N ARG A 923 -10.90 6.14 -16.72
CA ARG A 923 -10.99 7.42 -16.01
C ARG A 923 -9.95 7.52 -14.89
N ILE A 924 -9.82 6.47 -14.08
CA ILE A 924 -8.80 6.38 -13.02
C ILE A 924 -7.40 6.40 -13.63
N LYS A 925 -7.15 5.64 -14.71
CA LYS A 925 -5.89 5.70 -15.47
C LYS A 925 -5.59 7.10 -15.96
N ARG A 926 -6.57 7.81 -16.51
CA ARG A 926 -6.40 9.20 -16.94
C ARG A 926 -6.05 10.11 -15.76
N SER A 927 -6.70 9.99 -14.61
CA SER A 927 -6.37 10.79 -13.41
C SER A 927 -4.99 10.48 -12.85
N LEU A 928 -4.59 9.21 -12.78
CA LEU A 928 -3.24 8.79 -12.38
C LEU A 928 -2.18 9.31 -13.36
N THR A 929 -2.44 9.25 -14.68
CA THR A 929 -1.56 9.85 -15.69
C THR A 929 -1.44 11.37 -15.58
N ARG A 930 -2.32 12.04 -14.83
CA ARG A 930 -2.21 13.47 -14.50
C ARG A 930 -1.48 13.74 -13.18
N ASN A 931 -0.95 12.71 -12.54
CA ASN A 931 -0.25 12.77 -11.25
C ASN A 931 -1.16 13.09 -10.05
N ARG A 932 -2.46 12.76 -10.13
CA ARG A 932 -3.48 13.04 -9.10
C ARG A 932 -3.49 12.03 -7.94
N GLN A 933 -2.34 11.54 -7.51
CA GLN A 933 -2.26 10.46 -6.52
C GLN A 933 -2.90 10.84 -5.18
N GLY A 934 -3.59 9.88 -4.55
CA GLY A 934 -4.25 10.09 -3.26
C GLY A 934 -5.46 11.03 -3.32
N ARG A 935 -5.89 11.43 -4.52
CA ARG A 935 -7.09 12.26 -4.72
C ARG A 935 -8.33 11.43 -4.96
N LEU A 936 -9.48 12.07 -4.77
CA LEU A 936 -10.82 11.50 -4.94
C LEU A 936 -11.06 10.80 -6.29
N ASP A 937 -10.36 11.19 -7.35
CA ASP A 937 -10.52 10.63 -8.70
C ASP A 937 -9.54 9.48 -9.02
N THR A 938 -8.76 9.02 -8.03
CA THR A 938 -7.80 7.92 -8.19
C THR A 938 -8.10 6.69 -7.33
N ASP A 939 -8.82 6.86 -6.23
CA ASP A 939 -9.36 5.71 -5.48
C ASP A 939 -10.55 5.10 -6.25
N PRO A 940 -10.60 3.76 -6.44
CA PRO A 940 -11.65 3.13 -7.24
C PRO A 940 -13.07 3.37 -6.72
N TYR A 941 -13.25 3.39 -5.40
CA TYR A 941 -14.56 3.51 -4.77
C TYR A 941 -15.00 4.97 -4.64
N THR A 942 -14.07 5.88 -4.38
CA THR A 942 -14.35 7.33 -4.41
C THR A 942 -14.68 7.80 -5.84
N ALA A 943 -13.94 7.33 -6.84
CA ALA A 943 -14.22 7.62 -8.24
C ALA A 943 -15.57 7.05 -8.68
N LEU A 944 -15.88 5.81 -8.29
CA LEU A 944 -17.19 5.19 -8.49
C LEU A 944 -18.30 6.07 -7.93
N PHE A 945 -18.26 6.39 -6.63
CA PHE A 945 -19.30 7.19 -5.99
C PHE A 945 -19.47 8.56 -6.65
N SER A 946 -18.37 9.27 -6.94
CA SER A 946 -18.41 10.61 -7.55
C SER A 946 -19.14 10.60 -8.90
N ILE A 947 -18.95 9.55 -9.69
CA ILE A 947 -19.59 9.37 -11.00
C ILE A 947 -21.07 9.08 -10.84
N LEU A 948 -21.42 8.13 -9.98
CA LEU A 948 -22.82 7.77 -9.74
C LEU A 948 -23.59 8.96 -9.18
N HIS A 949 -23.03 9.63 -8.19
CA HIS A 949 -23.66 10.79 -7.56
C HIS A 949 -23.90 11.92 -8.57
N ALA A 950 -22.92 12.22 -9.43
CA ALA A 950 -23.09 13.20 -10.51
C ALA A 950 -24.14 12.77 -11.55
N TYR A 951 -24.16 11.48 -11.92
CA TYR A 951 -25.12 10.92 -12.88
C TYR A 951 -26.57 11.05 -12.38
N TYR A 952 -26.88 10.59 -11.17
CA TYR A 952 -28.24 10.65 -10.63
C TYR A 952 -28.67 12.07 -10.27
N LEU A 953 -27.76 12.94 -9.79
CA LEU A 953 -28.08 14.36 -9.59
C LEU A 953 -28.40 15.07 -10.91
N GLY A 954 -27.64 14.80 -11.98
CA GLY A 954 -27.91 15.34 -13.31
C GLY A 954 -29.30 14.97 -13.83
N ARG A 955 -29.78 13.77 -13.47
CA ARG A 955 -31.14 13.26 -13.78
C ARG A 955 -32.22 13.71 -12.79
N LYS A 956 -31.87 14.50 -11.76
CA LYS A 956 -32.76 14.93 -10.67
C LYS A 956 -33.34 13.77 -9.85
N GLU A 957 -32.69 12.60 -9.85
CA GLU A 957 -33.07 11.43 -9.06
C GLU A 957 -32.49 11.52 -7.63
N THR A 958 -33.00 12.46 -6.84
CA THR A 958 -32.45 12.79 -5.50
C THR A 958 -32.49 11.63 -4.52
N ASN A 959 -33.52 10.78 -4.59
CA ASN A 959 -33.62 9.59 -3.74
C ASN A 959 -32.54 8.55 -4.05
N ALA A 960 -32.23 8.33 -5.33
CA ALA A 960 -31.15 7.44 -5.75
C ALA A 960 -29.78 8.00 -5.33
N ALA A 961 -29.55 9.30 -5.53
CA ALA A 961 -28.33 9.97 -5.07
C ALA A 961 -28.14 9.87 -3.55
N ALA A 962 -29.20 10.07 -2.76
CA ALA A 962 -29.17 9.93 -1.31
C ALA A 962 -28.89 8.48 -0.88
N LEU A 963 -29.50 7.49 -1.54
CA LEU A 963 -29.26 6.08 -1.28
C LEU A 963 -27.81 5.69 -1.60
N LEU A 964 -27.26 6.17 -2.72
CA LEU A 964 -25.86 5.94 -3.10
C LEU A 964 -24.89 6.54 -2.09
N LYS A 965 -25.18 7.74 -1.60
CA LYS A 965 -24.39 8.39 -0.56
C LYS A 965 -24.38 7.59 0.73
N GLU A 966 -25.55 7.11 1.18
CA GLU A 966 -25.62 6.26 2.37
C GLU A 966 -24.95 4.90 2.14
N SER A 967 -25.12 4.29 0.96
CA SER A 967 -24.49 3.01 0.60
C SER A 967 -22.97 3.11 0.59
N PHE A 968 -22.44 4.19 0.02
CA PHE A 968 -21.01 4.47 0.00
C PHE A 968 -20.48 4.75 1.41
N ARG A 969 -21.20 5.53 2.23
CA ARG A 969 -20.85 5.80 3.63
C ARG A 969 -20.72 4.53 4.47
N LEU A 970 -21.67 3.60 4.33
CA LEU A 970 -21.62 2.31 5.03
C LEU A 970 -20.46 1.45 4.55
N LYS A 971 -20.18 1.45 3.25
CA LYS A 971 -19.07 0.66 2.70
C LYS A 971 -17.69 1.24 3.04
N ALA A 972 -17.58 2.56 3.19
CA ALA A 972 -16.33 3.26 3.49
C ALA A 972 -15.91 3.25 4.97
N ASN A 973 -16.79 2.80 5.88
CA ASN A 973 -16.60 2.81 7.33
C ASN A 973 -15.86 4.07 7.85
N LEU A 974 -16.55 5.21 7.85
CA LEU A 974 -15.93 6.50 8.20
C LEU A 974 -15.40 6.59 9.64
N SER A 975 -15.80 5.66 10.51
CA SER A 975 -15.34 5.62 11.90
C SER A 975 -13.87 5.24 12.05
N ASP A 976 -13.30 4.55 11.06
CA ASP A 976 -11.89 4.10 11.07
C ASP A 976 -10.93 5.14 10.46
N ILE A 977 -11.44 6.33 10.11
CA ILE A 977 -10.59 7.39 9.57
C ILE A 977 -9.64 7.86 10.67
N PRO A 978 -8.31 7.79 10.45
CA PRO A 978 -7.36 8.35 11.40
C PRO A 978 -7.44 9.87 11.38
N PHE A 979 -7.59 10.45 12.56
CA PHE A 979 -7.52 11.88 12.79
C PHE A 979 -6.24 12.24 13.55
N PHE A 980 -5.73 13.42 13.27
CA PHE A 980 -4.67 14.06 14.04
C PHE A 980 -5.02 15.54 14.17
N MET A 981 -5.14 16.06 15.40
CA MET A 981 -5.65 17.41 15.65
C MET A 981 -7.04 17.67 15.03
N ASN A 982 -7.94 16.69 15.07
CA ASN A 982 -9.27 16.73 14.41
C ASN A 982 -9.23 16.94 12.88
N LEU A 983 -8.08 16.74 12.24
CA LEU A 983 -7.92 16.78 10.80
C LEU A 983 -7.58 15.38 10.24
N PRO A 984 -8.01 15.04 9.02
CA PRO A 984 -7.75 13.72 8.44
C PRO A 984 -6.24 13.47 8.35
N ALA A 985 -5.74 12.31 8.77
CA ALA A 985 -4.30 12.11 8.84
C ALA A 985 -3.67 11.72 7.48
N ARG A 986 -4.48 11.48 6.44
CA ARG A 986 -4.04 11.06 5.09
C ARG A 986 -4.79 11.79 3.96
N PRO A 987 -4.16 12.04 2.79
CA PRO A 987 -4.79 12.72 1.64
C PRO A 987 -6.07 12.04 1.14
N GLU A 988 -6.08 10.72 1.12
CA GLU A 988 -7.23 9.93 0.67
C GLU A 988 -8.43 10.03 1.62
N ASP A 989 -8.19 10.21 2.92
CA ASP A 989 -9.25 10.40 3.92
C ASP A 989 -9.84 11.81 3.83
N GLU A 990 -9.00 12.83 3.59
CA GLU A 990 -9.45 14.19 3.26
C GLU A 990 -10.32 14.18 1.99
N SER A 991 -9.89 13.45 0.96
CA SER A 991 -10.65 13.26 -0.27
C SER A 991 -12.01 12.60 -0.03
N LEU A 992 -12.04 11.52 0.77
CA LEU A 992 -13.28 10.83 1.15
C LEU A 992 -14.25 11.76 1.88
N ILE A 993 -13.75 12.52 2.85
CA ILE A 993 -14.56 13.49 3.61
C ILE A 993 -15.08 14.59 2.69
N SER A 994 -14.23 15.17 1.85
CA SER A 994 -14.65 16.21 0.90
C SER A 994 -15.74 15.72 -0.06
N VAL A 995 -15.64 14.48 -0.55
CA VAL A 995 -16.64 13.89 -1.46
C VAL A 995 -18.00 13.67 -0.79
N LEU A 996 -18.02 13.31 0.49
CA LEU A 996 -19.26 13.06 1.23
C LEU A 996 -19.88 14.34 1.80
N PHE A 997 -19.07 15.31 2.20
CA PHE A 997 -19.52 16.45 3.01
C PHE A 997 -19.24 17.82 2.38
N GLY A 998 -18.53 17.89 1.26
CA GLY A 998 -18.24 19.12 0.51
C GLY A 998 -17.07 19.94 1.08
N SER A 999 -16.98 20.11 2.41
CA SER A 999 -15.87 20.80 3.09
C SER A 999 -14.91 19.84 3.79
N GLY A 1000 -13.61 20.13 3.74
CA GLY A 1000 -12.55 19.26 4.27
C GLY A 1000 -12.53 19.05 5.79
N TYR A 1001 -13.36 19.75 6.55
CA TYR A 1001 -13.56 19.52 7.99
C TYR A 1001 -14.94 18.96 8.28
N VAL A 1002 -14.97 17.86 9.03
CA VAL A 1002 -16.15 17.25 9.65
C VAL A 1002 -15.75 16.83 11.05
N GLU A 1003 -16.56 17.19 12.05
CA GLU A 1003 -16.29 16.80 13.44
C GLU A 1003 -16.21 15.26 13.56
N PRO A 1004 -15.16 14.71 14.20
CA PRO A 1004 -15.00 13.26 14.37
C PRO A 1004 -16.22 12.58 14.99
N ASP A 1005 -16.92 13.23 15.92
CA ASP A 1005 -18.12 12.69 16.56
C ASP A 1005 -19.27 12.43 15.56
N ARG A 1006 -19.44 13.30 14.56
CA ARG A 1006 -20.42 13.08 13.47
C ARG A 1006 -20.07 11.87 12.60
N LEU A 1007 -18.78 11.52 12.53
CA LEU A 1007 -18.30 10.34 11.82
C LEU A 1007 -18.48 9.08 12.68
N ALA A 1008 -18.28 9.17 14.00
CA ALA A 1008 -18.53 8.07 14.93
C ALA A 1008 -20.01 7.63 14.98
N GLU A 1009 -20.95 8.56 14.75
CA GLU A 1009 -22.38 8.23 14.64
C GLU A 1009 -22.75 7.38 13.41
N THR A 1010 -21.83 7.20 12.46
CA THR A 1010 -22.01 6.31 11.30
C THR A 1010 -22.04 4.83 11.68
N ASN A 1011 -21.46 4.47 12.84
CA ASN A 1011 -21.37 3.10 13.37
C ASN A 1011 -22.48 2.73 14.36
N ARG A 1012 -23.48 3.59 14.58
CA ARG A 1012 -24.64 3.22 15.39
C ARG A 1012 -25.55 2.29 14.57
N SER A 1013 -25.94 1.15 15.15
CA SER A 1013 -27.00 0.30 14.59
C SER A 1013 -28.23 1.17 14.33
N TRP A 1014 -28.80 1.07 13.14
CA TRP A 1014 -29.95 1.89 12.80
C TRP A 1014 -31.16 1.54 13.64
N PRO A 1015 -32.00 2.53 14.01
CA PRO A 1015 -33.35 2.23 14.49
C PRO A 1015 -34.07 1.32 13.49
N PHE A 1016 -34.88 0.39 13.98
CA PHE A 1016 -35.54 -0.62 13.13
C PHE A 1016 -36.35 0.01 11.98
N GLU A 1017 -37.03 1.12 12.26
CA GLU A 1017 -37.78 1.89 11.25
C GLU A 1017 -36.88 2.47 10.16
N LYS A 1018 -35.66 2.92 10.48
CA LYS A 1018 -34.69 3.38 9.48
C LYS A 1018 -34.22 2.20 8.62
N SER A 1019 -33.94 1.04 9.21
CA SER A 1019 -33.56 -0.17 8.47
C SER A 1019 -34.65 -0.63 7.51
N LEU A 1020 -35.92 -0.60 7.94
CA LEU A 1020 -37.06 -0.95 7.08
C LEU A 1020 -37.22 0.03 5.91
N ARG A 1021 -37.14 1.35 6.18
CA ARG A 1021 -37.19 2.38 5.13
C ARG A 1021 -36.03 2.22 4.14
N MET A 1022 -34.82 1.97 4.64
CA MET A 1022 -33.65 1.74 3.79
C MET A 1022 -33.83 0.49 2.93
N GLY A 1023 -34.28 -0.62 3.51
CA GLY A 1023 -34.54 -1.85 2.78
C GLY A 1023 -35.56 -1.66 1.66
N ALA A 1024 -36.63 -0.90 1.92
CA ALA A 1024 -37.62 -0.53 0.90
C ALA A 1024 -37.01 0.33 -0.22
N HIS A 1025 -36.16 1.30 0.12
CA HIS A 1025 -35.47 2.15 -0.86
C HIS A 1025 -34.49 1.35 -1.72
N VAL A 1026 -33.67 0.46 -1.13
CA VAL A 1026 -32.76 -0.42 -1.86
C VAL A 1026 -33.54 -1.29 -2.84
N ARG A 1027 -34.63 -1.92 -2.38
CA ARG A 1027 -35.48 -2.75 -3.24
C ARG A 1027 -36.05 -1.97 -4.42
N GLN A 1028 -36.61 -0.79 -4.16
CA GLN A 1028 -37.18 0.05 -5.20
C GLN A 1028 -36.11 0.48 -6.22
N TYR A 1029 -34.97 0.95 -5.73
CA TYR A 1029 -33.82 1.32 -6.56
C TYR A 1029 -33.34 0.17 -7.44
N MET A 1030 -33.20 -1.03 -6.89
CA MET A 1030 -32.76 -2.22 -7.64
C MET A 1030 -33.70 -2.55 -8.79
N VAL A 1031 -35.02 -2.57 -8.52
CA VAL A 1031 -36.04 -2.88 -9.53
C VAL A 1031 -36.07 -1.81 -10.62
N ASP A 1032 -36.11 -0.52 -10.23
CA ASP A 1032 -36.19 0.58 -11.18
C ASP A 1032 -34.93 0.65 -12.06
N THR A 1033 -33.75 0.42 -11.46
CA THR A 1033 -32.48 0.43 -12.18
C THR A 1033 -32.39 -0.73 -13.17
N TYR A 1034 -32.79 -1.94 -12.75
CA TYR A 1034 -32.86 -3.10 -13.63
C TYR A 1034 -33.78 -2.85 -14.84
N GLN A 1035 -34.98 -2.32 -14.60
CA GLN A 1035 -35.92 -1.98 -15.67
C GLN A 1035 -35.34 -0.94 -16.64
N ARG A 1036 -34.66 0.10 -16.12
CA ARG A 1036 -34.01 1.11 -16.97
C ARG A 1036 -32.87 0.54 -17.81
N ILE A 1037 -32.05 -0.34 -17.25
CA ILE A 1037 -31.00 -1.05 -18.01
C ILE A 1037 -31.67 -1.84 -19.14
N GLN A 1038 -32.70 -2.63 -18.83
CA GLN A 1038 -33.42 -3.42 -19.83
C GLN A 1038 -34.00 -2.55 -20.96
N SER A 1039 -34.75 -1.50 -20.63
CA SER A 1039 -35.31 -0.58 -21.63
C SER A 1039 -34.24 0.16 -22.44
N GLY A 1040 -33.11 0.49 -21.82
CA GLY A 1040 -31.97 1.11 -22.51
C GLY A 1040 -31.31 0.20 -23.54
N LEU A 1041 -31.34 -1.12 -23.32
CA LEU A 1041 -30.84 -2.10 -24.28
C LEU A 1041 -31.83 -2.35 -25.43
N GLU A 1042 -33.13 -2.37 -25.15
CA GLU A 1042 -34.19 -2.52 -26.18
C GLU A 1042 -34.18 -1.37 -27.20
N GLY A 1043 -33.89 -0.14 -26.75
CA GLY A 1043 -33.75 1.05 -27.62
C GLY A 1043 -32.54 1.03 -28.57
N LYS A 1044 -31.56 0.12 -28.38
CA LYS A 1044 -30.37 -0.03 -29.25
C LYS A 1044 -30.57 -1.03 -30.40
N GLY A 1045 -31.79 -1.52 -30.62
CA GLY A 1045 -32.14 -2.34 -31.80
C GLY A 1045 -31.58 -3.76 -31.79
N GLN A 1046 -31.13 -4.28 -30.66
CA GLN A 1046 -30.59 -5.64 -30.53
C GLN A 1046 -31.54 -6.49 -29.67
N THR A 1047 -32.26 -7.38 -30.32
CA THR A 1047 -33.23 -8.29 -29.69
C THR A 1047 -32.62 -9.69 -29.59
N LYS A 1048 -32.61 -10.20 -28.34
CA LYS A 1048 -32.17 -11.52 -27.85
C LYS A 1048 -30.75 -11.55 -27.27
N ALA A 1049 -30.71 -11.23 -25.99
CA ALA A 1049 -29.58 -11.51 -25.12
C ALA A 1049 -29.22 -13.00 -25.15
N LEU A 1050 -27.95 -13.33 -25.41
CA LEU A 1050 -27.37 -14.67 -25.33
C LEU A 1050 -27.06 -15.05 -23.86
N VAL A 1051 -28.04 -14.91 -22.97
CA VAL A 1051 -27.92 -15.47 -21.62
C VAL A 1051 -28.59 -16.84 -21.63
N ASN A 1052 -27.91 -17.85 -21.09
CA ASN A 1052 -28.48 -19.19 -20.91
C ASN A 1052 -29.86 -19.08 -20.21
N ALA A 1053 -30.89 -19.65 -20.84
CA ALA A 1053 -32.27 -19.59 -20.32
C ALA A 1053 -32.39 -20.17 -18.91
N GLU A 1054 -31.52 -21.13 -18.58
CA GLU A 1054 -31.41 -21.70 -17.24
C GLU A 1054 -30.92 -20.69 -16.20
N ASP A 1055 -29.90 -19.89 -16.51
CA ASP A 1055 -29.34 -18.89 -15.58
C ASP A 1055 -30.33 -17.76 -15.30
N LEU A 1056 -31.06 -17.34 -16.34
CA LEU A 1056 -32.18 -16.40 -16.19
C LEU A 1056 -33.28 -16.96 -15.29
N THR A 1057 -33.59 -18.24 -15.43
CA THR A 1057 -34.62 -18.92 -14.63
C THR A 1057 -34.19 -19.05 -13.17
N ARG A 1058 -32.95 -19.53 -12.93
CA ARG A 1058 -32.35 -19.66 -11.59
C ARG A 1058 -32.33 -18.33 -10.85
N MET A 1059 -31.75 -17.29 -11.47
CA MET A 1059 -31.62 -15.97 -10.86
C MET A 1059 -32.98 -15.27 -10.71
N GLY A 1060 -33.84 -15.32 -11.73
CA GLY A 1060 -35.17 -14.72 -11.71
C GLY A 1060 -36.07 -15.29 -10.61
N ARG A 1061 -36.06 -16.63 -10.40
CA ARG A 1061 -36.81 -17.27 -9.32
C ARG A 1061 -36.26 -16.95 -7.94
N ARG A 1062 -34.92 -16.84 -7.78
CA ARG A 1062 -34.32 -16.39 -6.52
C ARG A 1062 -34.70 -14.95 -6.17
N ILE A 1063 -34.73 -14.07 -7.16
CA ILE A 1063 -35.20 -12.68 -7.01
C ILE A 1063 -36.68 -12.69 -6.63
N ALA A 1064 -37.53 -13.43 -7.36
CA ALA A 1064 -38.95 -13.54 -7.03
C ALA A 1064 -39.19 -14.08 -5.60
N ALA A 1065 -38.44 -15.10 -5.18
CA ALA A 1065 -38.54 -15.66 -3.84
C ALA A 1065 -38.28 -14.62 -2.73
N ASN A 1066 -37.33 -13.70 -2.93
CA ASN A 1066 -37.01 -12.66 -1.95
C ASN A 1066 -37.89 -11.40 -2.06
N PHE A 1067 -38.39 -11.05 -3.25
CA PHE A 1067 -39.00 -9.74 -3.50
C PHE A 1067 -40.48 -9.78 -3.93
N ALA A 1068 -40.97 -10.88 -4.51
CA ALA A 1068 -42.34 -10.97 -5.01
C ALA A 1068 -43.35 -11.14 -3.86
N ARG A 1069 -44.51 -10.48 -3.98
CA ARG A 1069 -45.65 -10.68 -3.08
C ARG A 1069 -46.52 -11.81 -3.62
N LYS A 1070 -46.85 -12.78 -2.76
CA LYS A 1070 -47.81 -13.85 -3.01
C LYS A 1070 -48.82 -13.88 -1.84
N PRO A 1071 -50.06 -14.38 -2.03
CA PRO A 1071 -50.99 -14.62 -0.92
C PRO A 1071 -50.32 -15.47 0.17
N ASP A 1072 -50.62 -15.18 1.44
CA ASP A 1072 -50.12 -15.90 2.63
C ASP A 1072 -48.58 -15.97 2.81
N LYS A 1073 -47.80 -15.41 1.88
CA LYS A 1073 -46.33 -15.40 1.95
C LYS A 1073 -45.84 -14.54 3.10
N ILE A 1074 -44.96 -15.10 3.91
CA ILE A 1074 -44.18 -14.36 4.88
C ILE A 1074 -43.16 -13.50 4.12
N LEU A 1075 -43.44 -12.20 4.03
CA LEU A 1075 -42.55 -11.28 3.33
C LEU A 1075 -41.24 -11.12 4.09
N ARG A 1076 -40.15 -11.42 3.38
CA ARG A 1076 -38.82 -11.04 3.82
C ARG A 1076 -38.64 -9.54 3.72
N VAL A 1077 -37.89 -9.00 4.68
CA VAL A 1077 -37.33 -7.66 4.69
C VAL A 1077 -35.85 -7.83 4.37
N PRO A 1078 -35.48 -8.04 3.10
CA PRO A 1078 -34.08 -8.06 2.73
C PRO A 1078 -33.46 -6.73 3.17
N PHE A 1079 -32.21 -6.78 3.65
CA PHE A 1079 -31.41 -5.61 4.06
C PHE A 1079 -31.72 -5.04 5.46
N LEU A 1080 -32.40 -5.84 6.29
CA LEU A 1080 -32.58 -5.53 7.70
C LEU A 1080 -31.28 -5.84 8.48
N ASP A 1081 -30.61 -4.80 8.98
CA ASP A 1081 -29.47 -4.95 9.91
C ASP A 1081 -29.98 -5.45 11.26
N ASN A 1082 -29.99 -6.76 11.45
CA ASN A 1082 -30.53 -7.40 12.65
C ASN A 1082 -29.50 -7.70 13.72
N ARG A 1083 -28.25 -7.23 13.57
CA ARG A 1083 -27.09 -7.75 14.31
C ARG A 1083 -26.93 -9.24 13.97
N LYS A 1084 -25.73 -9.82 14.07
CA LYS A 1084 -25.54 -11.27 13.82
C LYS A 1084 -26.41 -12.18 14.74
N HIS A 1085 -27.19 -11.63 15.69
CA HIS A 1085 -27.92 -12.34 16.73
C HIS A 1085 -29.39 -11.91 16.99
N GLY A 1086 -30.02 -11.06 16.18
CA GLY A 1086 -31.42 -10.65 16.38
C GLY A 1086 -31.65 -9.72 17.59
N PHE A 1087 -32.90 -9.50 17.99
CA PHE A 1087 -33.22 -8.62 19.13
C PHE A 1087 -33.03 -9.32 20.48
N PRO A 1088 -32.31 -8.72 21.44
CA PRO A 1088 -32.11 -9.32 22.77
C PRO A 1088 -33.40 -9.52 23.56
N ILE A 1089 -34.38 -8.61 23.40
CA ILE A 1089 -35.67 -8.66 24.09
C ILE A 1089 -36.79 -8.45 23.06
N LEU A 1090 -37.81 -9.31 23.11
CA LEU A 1090 -39.03 -9.20 22.31
C LEU A 1090 -40.25 -9.15 23.23
N HIS A 1091 -41.02 -8.07 23.16
CA HIS A 1091 -42.20 -7.84 23.98
C HIS A 1091 -43.48 -7.95 23.12
N PHE A 1092 -44.37 -8.88 23.48
CA PHE A 1092 -45.62 -9.15 22.79
C PHE A 1092 -46.82 -8.50 23.49
N ALA A 1093 -47.72 -7.92 22.71
CA ALA A 1093 -48.96 -7.34 23.20
C ALA A 1093 -50.11 -7.63 22.22
N ALA A 1094 -51.34 -7.69 22.71
CA ALA A 1094 -52.53 -7.85 21.90
C ALA A 1094 -53.57 -6.80 22.29
N GLU A 1095 -54.08 -6.07 21.29
CA GLU A 1095 -55.10 -5.04 21.47
C GLU A 1095 -56.39 -5.48 20.75
N LYS A 1096 -57.53 -5.43 21.45
CA LYS A 1096 -58.83 -5.81 20.90
C LYS A 1096 -59.79 -4.63 20.92
N GLY A 1097 -60.13 -4.10 19.74
CA GLY A 1097 -61.17 -3.09 19.59
C GLY A 1097 -62.58 -3.72 19.65
N PRO A 1098 -63.64 -2.93 19.93
CA PRO A 1098 -65.02 -3.41 19.92
C PRO A 1098 -65.38 -4.02 18.56
N GLY A 1099 -65.84 -5.28 18.54
CA GLY A 1099 -66.27 -5.98 17.33
C GLY A 1099 -65.16 -6.35 16.33
N LYS A 1100 -63.87 -6.12 16.63
CA LYS A 1100 -62.74 -6.45 15.75
C LYS A 1100 -61.90 -7.61 16.28
N PRO A 1101 -61.26 -8.41 15.41
CA PRO A 1101 -60.28 -9.41 15.84
C PRO A 1101 -59.09 -8.73 16.55
N PRO A 1102 -58.46 -9.40 17.53
CA PRO A 1102 -57.31 -8.84 18.24
C PRO A 1102 -56.15 -8.61 17.28
N THR A 1103 -55.50 -7.45 17.39
CA THR A 1103 -54.28 -7.14 16.65
C THR A 1103 -53.08 -7.39 17.55
N TRP A 1104 -52.20 -8.28 17.12
CA TRP A 1104 -50.96 -8.63 17.80
C TRP A 1104 -49.87 -7.66 17.41
N THR A 1105 -49.08 -7.25 18.38
CA THR A 1105 -47.94 -6.35 18.19
C THR A 1105 -46.72 -6.94 18.89
N VAL A 1106 -45.55 -6.77 18.27
CA VAL A 1106 -44.26 -7.15 18.86
C VAL A 1106 -43.33 -5.94 18.84
N ARG A 1107 -42.70 -5.67 19.99
CA ARG A 1107 -41.73 -4.60 20.18
C ARG A 1107 -40.36 -5.19 20.53
N GLY A 1108 -39.29 -4.63 19.98
CA GLY A 1108 -37.92 -5.02 20.27
C GLY A 1108 -37.28 -4.04 21.26
N GLY A 1109 -36.51 -4.54 22.22
CA GLY A 1109 -35.78 -3.73 23.21
C GLY A 1109 -34.33 -4.16 23.38
N GLU A 1110 -33.50 -3.28 23.96
CA GLU A 1110 -32.10 -3.57 24.27
C GLU A 1110 -31.92 -4.01 25.73
N ARG A 1111 -30.78 -4.68 26.01
CA ARG A 1111 -30.37 -5.02 27.39
C ARG A 1111 -29.45 -3.94 27.95
N THR A 1112 -29.84 -3.30 29.05
CA THR A 1112 -28.98 -2.47 29.88
C THR A 1112 -28.47 -3.29 31.06
N GLY A 1113 -27.25 -3.84 30.94
CA GLY A 1113 -26.62 -4.65 32.00
C GLY A 1113 -27.28 -6.02 32.26
N ALA A 1114 -26.73 -6.76 33.23
CA ALA A 1114 -27.06 -8.17 33.46
C ALA A 1114 -28.44 -8.43 34.09
N LYS A 1115 -29.13 -7.42 34.64
CA LYS A 1115 -30.38 -7.61 35.44
C LYS A 1115 -31.43 -6.46 35.39
N GLN A 1116 -31.37 -5.50 34.46
CA GLN A 1116 -32.35 -4.39 34.42
C GLN A 1116 -33.34 -4.46 33.24
N ALA A 1117 -34.48 -3.78 33.43
CA ALA A 1117 -35.58 -3.65 32.48
C ALA A 1117 -35.15 -2.96 31.18
N ALA A 1118 -35.76 -3.33 30.06
CA ALA A 1118 -35.48 -2.73 28.76
C ALA A 1118 -35.85 -1.24 28.77
N GLU A 1119 -34.94 -0.40 28.30
CA GLU A 1119 -35.29 0.96 27.86
C GLU A 1119 -35.54 0.94 26.34
N ASN A 1120 -36.41 1.83 25.87
CA ASN A 1120 -36.65 2.10 24.44
C ASN A 1120 -37.16 0.90 23.60
N PHE A 1121 -38.38 0.45 23.87
CA PHE A 1121 -39.07 -0.50 23.00
C PHE A 1121 -39.47 0.15 21.67
N GLN A 1122 -39.04 -0.43 20.55
CA GLN A 1122 -39.46 -0.05 19.20
C GLN A 1122 -40.44 -1.06 18.62
N LEU A 1123 -41.50 -0.57 17.97
CA LEU A 1123 -42.48 -1.43 17.30
C LEU A 1123 -41.83 -2.11 16.08
N LEU A 1124 -41.83 -3.45 16.05
CA LEU A 1124 -41.26 -4.23 14.96
C LEU A 1124 -42.32 -4.64 13.94
N HIS A 1125 -43.44 -5.19 14.40
CA HIS A 1125 -44.52 -5.65 13.51
C HIS A 1125 -45.89 -5.67 14.19
N ARG A 1126 -46.95 -5.65 13.37
CA ARG A 1126 -48.35 -5.82 13.77
C ARG A 1126 -49.06 -6.75 12.80
N ASN A 1127 -49.84 -7.70 13.31
CA ASN A 1127 -50.63 -8.62 12.49
C ASN A 1127 -51.88 -9.10 13.24
N GLN A 1128 -52.94 -9.48 12.54
CA GLN A 1128 -54.14 -10.08 13.15
C GLN A 1128 -53.94 -11.58 13.42
N ASP A 1129 -53.06 -12.24 12.66
CA ASP A 1129 -52.69 -13.64 12.86
C ASP A 1129 -51.37 -13.73 13.67
N PRO A 1130 -51.41 -14.25 14.91
CA PRO A 1130 -50.20 -14.38 15.72
C PRO A 1130 -49.20 -15.39 15.15
N VAL A 1131 -49.66 -16.44 14.46
CA VAL A 1131 -48.76 -17.44 13.86
C VAL A 1131 -47.98 -16.81 12.71
N HIS A 1132 -48.65 -16.01 11.89
CA HIS A 1132 -48.01 -15.25 10.81
C HIS A 1132 -46.97 -14.27 11.37
N LEU A 1133 -47.29 -13.55 12.45
CA LEU A 1133 -46.36 -12.63 13.10
C LEU A 1133 -45.11 -13.36 13.63
N LEU A 1134 -45.29 -14.53 14.26
CA LEU A 1134 -44.19 -15.33 14.81
C LEU A 1134 -43.32 -15.96 13.71
N ALA A 1135 -43.94 -16.46 12.63
CA ALA A 1135 -43.23 -16.93 11.44
C ALA A 1135 -42.44 -15.81 10.77
N TRP A 1136 -42.98 -14.59 10.74
CA TRP A 1136 -42.29 -13.41 10.22
C TRP A 1136 -41.05 -13.04 11.04
N LEU A 1137 -41.10 -13.15 12.37
CA LEU A 1137 -39.93 -12.92 13.23
C LEU A 1137 -38.81 -13.92 12.94
N LEU A 1138 -39.15 -15.18 12.68
CA LEU A 1138 -38.18 -16.22 12.32
C LEU A 1138 -37.60 -15.99 10.92
N ALA A 1139 -38.46 -15.81 9.91
CA ALA A 1139 -38.07 -15.66 8.51
C ALA A 1139 -37.15 -14.45 8.26
N ASN A 1140 -37.20 -13.46 9.15
CA ASN A 1140 -36.38 -12.25 9.06
C ASN A 1140 -35.18 -12.26 10.03
N ARG A 1141 -34.88 -13.35 10.75
CA ARG A 1141 -33.82 -13.41 11.78
C ARG A 1141 -33.95 -12.35 12.89
N ILE A 1142 -35.18 -11.95 13.23
CA ILE A 1142 -35.46 -11.00 14.32
C ILE A 1142 -35.46 -11.74 15.66
N TYR A 1143 -35.93 -12.98 15.67
CA TYR A 1143 -35.87 -13.90 16.79
C TYR A 1143 -34.56 -14.69 16.82
N ASN A 1144 -33.99 -14.86 18.01
CA ASN A 1144 -32.90 -15.78 18.31
C ASN A 1144 -33.32 -16.65 19.52
N PRO A 1145 -32.93 -17.93 19.59
CA PRO A 1145 -33.14 -18.76 20.79
C PRO A 1145 -32.64 -18.14 22.11
N LYS A 1146 -31.66 -17.23 22.06
CA LYS A 1146 -31.13 -16.47 23.21
C LYS A 1146 -31.94 -15.21 23.56
N SER A 1147 -32.92 -14.82 22.74
CA SER A 1147 -33.78 -13.65 22.98
C SER A 1147 -34.70 -13.88 24.19
N LEU A 1148 -34.82 -12.87 25.06
CA LEU A 1148 -35.78 -12.89 26.16
C LEU A 1148 -37.17 -12.47 25.65
N LEU A 1149 -38.15 -13.37 25.76
CA LEU A 1149 -39.53 -13.08 25.38
C LEU A 1149 -40.33 -12.57 26.59
N GLN A 1150 -41.01 -11.44 26.42
CA GLN A 1150 -41.89 -10.79 27.40
C GLN A 1150 -43.27 -10.60 26.78
N ALA A 1151 -44.32 -10.50 27.60
CA ALA A 1151 -45.67 -10.26 27.12
C ALA A 1151 -46.53 -9.50 28.15
N ASP A 1152 -47.51 -8.74 27.66
CA ASP A 1152 -48.53 -8.12 28.51
C ASP A 1152 -49.41 -9.17 29.19
N ARG A 1153 -49.94 -8.83 30.38
CA ARG A 1153 -50.87 -9.72 31.11
C ARG A 1153 -52.15 -10.05 30.31
N SER A 1154 -52.47 -9.24 29.29
CA SER A 1154 -53.67 -9.35 28.44
C SER A 1154 -53.46 -10.07 27.11
N ILE A 1155 -52.34 -10.76 26.87
CA ILE A 1155 -52.17 -11.56 25.63
C ILE A 1155 -53.10 -12.79 25.55
N ALA A 1156 -54.04 -12.93 26.48
CA ALA A 1156 -55.08 -13.93 26.45
C ALA A 1156 -55.74 -13.94 25.05
N PRO A 1157 -55.75 -15.11 24.37
CA PRO A 1157 -55.66 -16.45 24.97
C PRO A 1157 -54.29 -17.17 24.90
N ILE A 1158 -53.18 -16.55 24.47
CA ILE A 1158 -51.87 -17.23 24.36
C ILE A 1158 -51.10 -17.11 25.69
N ALA A 1159 -50.54 -18.21 26.22
CA ALA A 1159 -49.63 -18.13 27.36
C ALA A 1159 -48.18 -17.85 26.92
N LEU A 1160 -47.43 -17.03 27.67
CA LEU A 1160 -46.02 -16.72 27.36
C LEU A 1160 -45.15 -17.99 27.25
N ALA A 1161 -45.39 -18.98 28.10
CA ALA A 1161 -44.66 -20.25 28.07
C ALA A 1161 -44.93 -21.07 26.79
N ASP A 1162 -46.15 -21.02 26.26
CA ASP A 1162 -46.48 -21.67 24.98
C ASP A 1162 -45.86 -20.91 23.81
N LEU A 1163 -45.84 -19.57 23.87
CA LEU A 1163 -45.16 -18.72 22.88
C LEU A 1163 -43.65 -19.00 22.83
N GLN A 1164 -42.99 -19.13 23.98
CA GLN A 1164 -41.56 -19.49 24.07
C GLN A 1164 -41.26 -20.87 23.46
N LYS A 1165 -42.07 -21.88 23.79
CA LYS A 1165 -41.90 -23.23 23.25
C LYS A 1165 -42.18 -23.28 21.75
N PHE A 1166 -43.22 -22.58 21.30
CA PHE A 1166 -43.58 -22.53 19.89
C PHE A 1166 -42.46 -21.90 19.06
N MET A 1167 -41.94 -20.73 19.47
CA MET A 1167 -40.83 -20.08 18.78
C MET A 1167 -39.57 -20.96 18.72
N GLY A 1168 -39.25 -21.66 19.82
CA GLY A 1168 -38.14 -22.63 19.84
C GLY A 1168 -38.35 -23.76 18.83
N ALA A 1169 -39.54 -24.37 18.83
CA ALA A 1169 -39.88 -25.46 17.90
C ALA A 1169 -39.91 -24.99 16.43
N LEU A 1170 -40.42 -23.79 16.16
CA LEU A 1170 -40.44 -23.21 14.83
C LEU A 1170 -39.01 -22.99 14.29
N ASN A 1171 -38.12 -22.47 15.14
CA ASN A 1171 -36.72 -22.22 14.79
C ASN A 1171 -35.93 -23.51 14.53
N GLU A 1172 -36.17 -24.55 15.32
CA GLU A 1172 -35.55 -25.87 15.13
C GLU A 1172 -36.05 -26.55 13.85
N PHE A 1173 -37.34 -26.39 13.52
CA PHE A 1173 -37.95 -27.02 12.35
C PHE A 1173 -37.63 -26.31 11.04
N PHE A 1174 -37.52 -24.98 11.06
CA PHE A 1174 -37.10 -24.16 9.93
C PHE A 1174 -35.75 -23.47 10.20
N PRO A 1175 -34.62 -24.22 10.23
CA PRO A 1175 -33.30 -23.61 10.29
C PRO A 1175 -33.12 -22.64 9.13
N PHE A 1176 -32.66 -21.43 9.40
CA PHE A 1176 -32.67 -20.35 8.41
C PHE A 1176 -31.90 -20.72 7.14
N GLU A 1177 -30.68 -21.23 7.25
CA GLU A 1177 -29.83 -21.54 6.09
C GLU A 1177 -30.48 -22.61 5.21
N GLN A 1178 -30.99 -23.69 5.82
CA GLN A 1178 -31.68 -24.75 5.08
C GLN A 1178 -33.01 -24.29 4.47
N THR A 1179 -33.68 -23.33 5.10
CA THR A 1179 -35.00 -22.86 4.65
C THR A 1179 -34.89 -21.80 3.56
N PHE A 1180 -34.03 -20.79 3.76
CA PHE A 1180 -33.97 -19.59 2.93
C PHE A 1180 -32.69 -19.47 2.08
N GLU A 1181 -31.64 -20.24 2.38
CA GLU A 1181 -30.37 -20.28 1.62
C GLU A 1181 -30.20 -21.61 0.85
N ARG A 1182 -31.30 -22.10 0.26
CA ARG A 1182 -31.31 -23.27 -0.65
C ARG A 1182 -30.30 -23.10 -1.78
N ASP A 1183 -29.75 -24.19 -2.32
CA ASP A 1183 -28.96 -24.17 -3.55
C ASP A 1183 -29.71 -23.39 -4.66
N ILE A 1184 -29.02 -22.50 -5.37
CA ILE A 1184 -29.61 -21.72 -6.47
C ILE A 1184 -30.15 -22.62 -7.60
N ASN A 1185 -29.60 -23.83 -7.73
CA ASN A 1185 -30.02 -24.85 -8.69
C ASN A 1185 -31.41 -25.42 -8.39
N GLU A 1186 -31.90 -25.35 -7.14
CA GLU A 1186 -33.31 -25.66 -6.83
C GLU A 1186 -34.28 -24.74 -7.58
N GLY A 1187 -33.82 -23.55 -7.96
CA GLY A 1187 -34.54 -22.63 -8.83
C GLY A 1187 -34.77 -23.17 -10.24
N LEU A 1188 -34.08 -24.22 -10.71
CA LEU A 1188 -34.43 -24.86 -11.99
C LEU A 1188 -35.66 -25.75 -11.87
N GLN A 1189 -35.84 -26.37 -10.71
CA GLN A 1189 -36.97 -27.25 -10.47
C GLN A 1189 -38.25 -26.42 -10.24
N PRO A 1190 -39.44 -26.95 -10.61
CA PRO A 1190 -40.71 -26.32 -10.27
C PRO A 1190 -40.83 -26.06 -8.76
N GLU A 1191 -41.55 -25.00 -8.39
CA GLU A 1191 -41.85 -24.68 -6.99
C GLU A 1191 -42.61 -25.85 -6.34
N ARG A 1192 -42.16 -26.30 -5.18
CA ARG A 1192 -42.81 -27.36 -4.39
C ARG A 1192 -42.66 -27.11 -2.90
N VAL A 1193 -43.65 -27.53 -2.12
CA VAL A 1193 -43.59 -27.51 -0.65
C VAL A 1193 -42.63 -28.58 -0.17
N THR A 1194 -41.69 -28.20 0.69
CA THR A 1194 -40.65 -29.10 1.25
C THR A 1194 -40.87 -29.40 2.72
N SER A 1195 -41.46 -28.46 3.46
CA SER A 1195 -41.69 -28.56 4.90
C SER A 1195 -42.98 -27.86 5.27
N ALA A 1196 -43.76 -28.43 6.20
CA ALA A 1196 -45.01 -27.86 6.72
C ALA A 1196 -45.13 -28.06 8.24
N PHE A 1197 -45.49 -27.01 8.97
CA PHE A 1197 -45.60 -26.99 10.41
C PHE A 1197 -47.01 -26.55 10.82
N PHE A 1198 -47.74 -27.45 11.46
CA PHE A 1198 -49.11 -27.24 11.89
C PHE A 1198 -49.17 -26.62 13.28
N VAL A 1199 -49.99 -25.59 13.47
CA VAL A 1199 -50.22 -24.95 14.77
C VAL A 1199 -51.71 -25.02 15.07
N LEU A 1200 -52.08 -25.83 16.06
CA LEU A 1200 -53.48 -26.14 16.35
C LEU A 1200 -53.96 -25.29 17.53
N ASN A 1201 -55.10 -24.63 17.36
CA ASN A 1201 -55.85 -23.95 18.42
C ASN A 1201 -55.01 -22.97 19.26
N LEU A 1202 -54.02 -22.29 18.67
CA LEU A 1202 -53.13 -21.37 19.40
C LEU A 1202 -53.91 -20.25 20.10
N THR A 1203 -54.95 -19.74 19.44
CA THR A 1203 -55.80 -18.64 19.94
C THR A 1203 -57.17 -19.12 20.41
N ALA A 1204 -57.42 -20.43 20.44
CA ALA A 1204 -58.69 -20.96 20.92
C ALA A 1204 -58.66 -21.11 22.45
N PRO A 1205 -59.81 -21.03 23.14
CA PRO A 1205 -59.91 -21.38 24.55
C PRO A 1205 -59.35 -22.79 24.83
N SER A 1206 -58.64 -22.95 25.94
CA SER A 1206 -57.91 -24.19 26.28
C SER A 1206 -58.80 -25.43 26.42
N ASP A 1207 -60.08 -25.24 26.76
CA ASP A 1207 -61.13 -26.25 26.86
C ASP A 1207 -61.72 -26.66 25.49
N THR A 1208 -61.28 -26.06 24.39
CA THR A 1208 -61.75 -26.40 23.04
C THR A 1208 -61.18 -27.76 22.59
N VAL A 1209 -62.04 -28.78 22.54
CA VAL A 1209 -61.66 -30.17 22.17
C VAL A 1209 -61.51 -30.36 20.66
N ARG A 1210 -62.27 -29.62 19.84
CA ARG A 1210 -62.20 -29.70 18.37
C ARG A 1210 -61.12 -28.77 17.81
N ILE A 1211 -60.56 -29.11 16.65
CA ILE A 1211 -59.65 -28.20 15.93
C ILE A 1211 -60.48 -27.09 15.29
N GLU A 1212 -60.61 -25.95 15.98
CA GLU A 1212 -61.31 -24.76 15.48
C GLU A 1212 -60.40 -23.93 14.57
N GLN A 1213 -59.10 -23.89 14.86
CA GLN A 1213 -58.10 -23.25 14.01
C GLN A 1213 -56.87 -24.14 13.82
N ALA A 1214 -56.41 -24.24 12.58
CA ALA A 1214 -55.13 -24.82 12.21
C ALA A 1214 -54.37 -23.84 11.33
N ALA A 1215 -53.31 -23.24 11.86
CA ALA A 1215 -52.37 -22.48 11.05
C ALA A 1215 -51.29 -23.41 10.48
N VAL A 1216 -50.93 -23.23 9.22
CA VAL A 1216 -49.89 -23.98 8.53
C VAL A 1216 -48.80 -23.00 8.14
N VAL A 1217 -47.63 -23.13 8.77
CA VAL A 1217 -46.40 -22.47 8.33
C VAL A 1217 -45.66 -23.44 7.42
N TYR A 1218 -45.38 -23.08 6.18
CA TYR A 1218 -44.73 -24.00 5.22
C TYR A 1218 -43.67 -23.31 4.38
N ALA A 1219 -42.69 -24.08 3.90
CA ALA A 1219 -41.57 -23.60 3.11
C ALA A 1219 -41.39 -24.35 1.80
N THR A 1220 -40.93 -23.66 0.76
CA THR A 1220 -40.73 -24.21 -0.59
C THR A 1220 -39.26 -24.46 -0.90
N ASN A 1221 -38.99 -25.26 -1.93
CA ASN A 1221 -37.63 -25.50 -2.44
C ASN A 1221 -36.97 -24.22 -2.99
N TRP A 1222 -37.75 -23.21 -3.37
CA TRP A 1222 -37.24 -21.90 -3.77
C TRP A 1222 -36.80 -21.01 -2.60
N GLY A 1223 -37.03 -21.47 -1.37
CA GLY A 1223 -36.70 -20.74 -0.15
C GLY A 1223 -37.71 -19.66 0.22
N GLU A 1224 -38.99 -19.88 -0.09
CA GLU A 1224 -40.09 -19.04 0.38
C GLU A 1224 -40.75 -19.66 1.61
N MET A 1225 -41.33 -18.83 2.48
CA MET A 1225 -42.13 -19.27 3.62
C MET A 1225 -43.51 -18.63 3.54
N PHE A 1226 -44.54 -19.38 3.92
CA PHE A 1226 -45.93 -18.99 3.91
C PHE A 1226 -46.57 -19.34 5.25
N CYS A 1227 -47.62 -18.61 5.62
CA CYS A 1227 -48.43 -18.91 6.79
C CYS A 1227 -49.90 -18.69 6.44
N ARG A 1228 -50.67 -19.78 6.44
CA ARG A 1228 -52.10 -19.77 6.16
C ARG A 1228 -52.88 -20.39 7.31
N THR A 1229 -53.93 -19.71 7.76
CA THR A 1229 -54.78 -20.17 8.86
C THR A 1229 -56.14 -20.65 8.35
N PHE A 1230 -56.49 -21.89 8.69
CA PHE A 1230 -57.75 -22.53 8.34
C PHE A 1230 -58.66 -22.58 9.56
N THR A 1231 -59.89 -22.08 9.40
CA THR A 1231 -60.94 -22.21 10.41
C THR A 1231 -61.73 -23.49 10.12
N ARG A 1232 -61.82 -24.40 11.10
CA ARG A 1232 -62.49 -25.70 10.99
C ARG A 1232 -62.02 -26.51 9.76
N PRO A 1233 -60.76 -26.96 9.74
CA PRO A 1233 -60.14 -27.60 8.56
C PRO A 1233 -60.78 -28.95 8.16
N GLY A 1234 -61.62 -29.54 9.02
CA GLY A 1234 -62.44 -30.72 8.71
C GLY A 1234 -61.70 -32.07 8.86
N GLN A 1235 -62.38 -33.17 8.55
CA GLN A 1235 -61.85 -34.52 8.77
C GLN A 1235 -60.67 -34.91 7.86
N LEU A 1236 -60.56 -34.32 6.67
CA LEU A 1236 -59.45 -34.58 5.76
C LEU A 1236 -58.12 -34.20 6.40
N PHE A 1237 -58.08 -33.04 7.07
CA PHE A 1237 -56.93 -32.56 7.83
C PHE A 1237 -56.50 -33.52 8.94
N GLU A 1238 -57.46 -34.09 9.67
CA GLU A 1238 -57.19 -35.00 10.79
C GLU A 1238 -56.67 -36.37 10.34
N ARG A 1239 -57.13 -36.86 9.18
CA ARG A 1239 -56.82 -38.21 8.69
C ARG A 1239 -55.63 -38.26 7.76
N ASN A 1240 -55.49 -37.27 6.87
CA ASN A 1240 -54.42 -37.21 5.87
C ASN A 1240 -53.94 -35.76 5.68
N PRO A 1241 -53.07 -35.27 6.59
CA PRO A 1241 -52.53 -33.92 6.53
C PRO A 1241 -51.82 -33.62 5.21
N SER A 1242 -51.12 -34.59 4.61
CA SER A 1242 -50.42 -34.41 3.33
C SER A 1242 -51.39 -34.16 2.18
N LEU A 1243 -52.46 -34.98 2.06
CA LEU A 1243 -53.49 -34.80 1.04
C LEU A 1243 -54.24 -33.47 1.25
N PHE A 1244 -54.53 -33.11 2.50
CA PHE A 1244 -55.09 -31.80 2.84
C PHE A 1244 -54.23 -30.65 2.32
N LEU A 1245 -52.90 -30.70 2.51
CA LEU A 1245 -52.00 -29.67 1.99
C LEU A 1245 -52.07 -29.59 0.45
N SER A 1246 -52.07 -30.73 -0.24
CA SER A 1246 -52.14 -30.77 -1.71
C SER A 1246 -53.44 -30.18 -2.28
N GLU A 1247 -54.56 -30.29 -1.56
CA GLU A 1247 -55.85 -29.73 -1.99
C GLU A 1247 -56.06 -28.27 -1.59
N LYS A 1248 -55.42 -27.82 -0.49
CA LYS A 1248 -55.73 -26.51 0.12
C LYS A 1248 -54.65 -25.46 -0.08
N LEU A 1249 -53.40 -25.84 -0.34
CA LEU A 1249 -52.33 -24.88 -0.62
C LEU A 1249 -52.30 -24.48 -2.09
N GLU A 1250 -51.83 -23.25 -2.35
CA GLU A 1250 -51.61 -22.78 -3.72
C GLU A 1250 -50.33 -23.37 -4.33
N GLN A 1251 -49.34 -23.69 -3.49
CA GLN A 1251 -48.05 -24.25 -3.92
C GLN A 1251 -48.14 -25.78 -4.07
N PRO A 1252 -47.51 -26.37 -5.10
CA PRO A 1252 -47.58 -27.81 -5.35
C PRO A 1252 -47.01 -28.64 -4.19
N VAL A 1253 -47.67 -29.75 -3.87
CA VAL A 1253 -47.23 -30.75 -2.89
C VAL A 1253 -47.14 -32.12 -3.59
N PRO A 1254 -46.13 -32.32 -4.45
CA PRO A 1254 -46.01 -33.55 -5.26
C PRO A 1254 -45.67 -34.78 -4.41
N GLU A 1255 -44.98 -34.58 -3.29
CA GLU A 1255 -44.58 -35.60 -2.33
C GLU A 1255 -44.90 -35.11 -0.90
N PRO A 1256 -45.08 -36.03 0.07
CA PRO A 1256 -45.31 -35.64 1.46
C PRO A 1256 -44.17 -34.77 2.00
N PRO A 1257 -44.44 -33.52 2.45
CA PRO A 1257 -43.40 -32.66 2.98
C PRO A 1257 -42.96 -33.14 4.36
N ARG A 1258 -41.80 -32.68 4.83
CA ARG A 1258 -41.43 -32.85 6.25
C ARG A 1258 -42.50 -32.16 7.09
N MET A 1259 -43.11 -32.86 8.04
CA MET A 1259 -44.22 -32.34 8.86
C MET A 1259 -43.89 -32.30 10.35
N ALA A 1260 -44.36 -31.26 11.03
CA ALA A 1260 -44.39 -31.19 12.50
C ALA A 1260 -45.66 -30.45 12.97
N GLN A 1261 -45.98 -30.55 14.26
CA GLN A 1261 -47.12 -29.86 14.84
C GLN A 1261 -46.79 -29.25 16.20
N PHE A 1262 -47.49 -28.17 16.54
CA PHE A 1262 -47.49 -27.55 17.86
C PHE A 1262 -48.92 -27.42 18.39
N VAL A 1263 -49.09 -27.81 19.66
CA VAL A 1263 -50.34 -27.68 20.41
C VAL A 1263 -50.00 -27.06 21.76
N PRO A 1264 -50.67 -25.97 22.19
CA PRO A 1264 -50.43 -25.35 23.50
C PRO A 1264 -50.58 -26.36 24.64
N LYS A 1265 -49.74 -26.26 25.69
CA LYS A 1265 -49.65 -27.29 26.75
C LYS A 1265 -50.98 -27.55 27.47
N GLY A 1266 -51.84 -26.54 27.57
CA GLY A 1266 -53.16 -26.62 28.22
C GLY A 1266 -54.33 -26.92 27.29
N SER A 1267 -54.10 -27.09 25.97
CA SER A 1267 -55.18 -27.33 25.01
C SER A 1267 -55.71 -28.77 25.11
N GLN A 1268 -57.03 -28.93 25.18
CA GLN A 1268 -57.71 -30.23 25.09
C GLN A 1268 -57.88 -30.75 23.66
N CYS A 1269 -57.37 -30.02 22.66
CA CYS A 1269 -57.44 -30.38 21.26
C CYS A 1269 -56.60 -31.63 20.93
N LYS A 1270 -57.15 -32.54 20.12
CA LYS A 1270 -56.42 -33.72 19.65
C LYS A 1270 -55.25 -33.34 18.75
N ARG A 1271 -54.10 -33.98 18.96
CA ARG A 1271 -52.97 -33.97 18.03
C ARG A 1271 -53.33 -34.74 16.76
N ILE A 1272 -52.89 -34.26 15.60
CA ILE A 1272 -53.03 -34.97 14.33
C ILE A 1272 -51.91 -35.99 14.15
N VAL A 1273 -52.18 -37.07 13.42
CA VAL A 1273 -51.18 -38.09 13.08
C VAL A 1273 -50.42 -37.60 11.85
N LEU A 1274 -49.13 -37.31 12.03
CA LEU A 1274 -48.22 -36.93 10.96
C LEU A 1274 -47.55 -38.22 10.48
N ALA A 1275 -47.87 -38.67 9.27
CA ALA A 1275 -47.25 -39.83 8.63
C ALA A 1275 -45.94 -39.44 7.95
#